data_AF-A0AAW1MKT0-F1
#
_entry.id   AF-A0AAW1MKT0-F1
#
_cell.length_a   1.000
_cell.length_b   1.000
_cell.length_c   1.000
_cell.angle_alpha   90.00
_cell.angle_beta   90.00
_cell.angle_gamma   90.00
#
_symmetry.space_group_name_H-M   'P 1'
#
loop_
_entity.id
_entity.type
_entity.pdbx_description
1 polymer ?
#
loop_
_entity_poly.entity_id
_entity_poly.type
_entity_poly.pdbx_seq_one_letter_code
_entity_poly.pdbx_strand_id
1 'polypeptide(L)'
;MKAREGVMSSELFGNHLSKLYPVVEPNLSDSGSADCVLEFLVHAGKRTLPEAVMTMVPEAWQNDPTMSEEKRNYYKWSACIMEPWDGPALISFTDGRYIGAVLDRNGLRPSRFYITTDNVMVMASEVGVYDVDPANVVLKSRLKPGRMLLVDTEEKTVIQDIQLKKQIAQSRPHGEWLKEQITMEELRKAHTATGLSLEPKLQQSGMSDKRLSLFGYSTETIQMLLLPMIMNKKEALGSMGNDVPLACLSEFQPLPYDYFKQLFAQVTNPPIDPFREKIVMSVQCPIGPEANILQPSPKQVHRLWLKHPILSLSDLEVLKHINYRNWSSHIIDTTYDVVDGLPGLRSHIETICEEAEQASKKHQILILSDRNAGEKRVPISSLLALGAVHHHLIEMRSRMKVALVVETAEARQVHHICVLMGYGADAICPYLPMELAASLRHDGVLDASYTDEVIFQNYAQAMQTGISKVMAKMGISTLQSYKGAQIFEAVGLAEDVIDKCFRGTPSRIGGVTMDMVAAEIFERHRDTYRPAPDTLILKDLGNYHYRAGGEKHINEPASIAALQEAAVSKSKNAYEKFRESTMQSVRNCLLRGRLELRTLDQPLPLSEIEPASEIVKRFATGAMSFGSISIESHQALAVAMNKIGGKSNTGEGGENPDRYLDPKTRSAIKQVASGRFGVTSSYLAHADDLQIKMAQGAKPGEGGELPGYKVSTDIAKTRHSVAGVGLISPPPHHDIYSIEDLAELIYDLKCANPDARISVKLVSEVGVGVVAAGVAKGKAEHITVSGHDGGTGASSWTGIKNAGLPWELGVAETHQVLVLNNLRSRVILQADGQIRTGFDVIVAALLGADEVGFSTAPLIVMGCTMMRKCHLNTCPVGIATQDPILRKKFTGQPEHVINYMFMLAEEVRTHMASLGVKTFQELIGRTDLLKAREVGSTKARSLNLNLVLQNALHMRPGVNIKGGSVAQDFQLEQRLDNKLIELSKGVLDGKEKIANIDMDITNECRAFGSTLSYYISKKYNELGLPDHQHININMKGSAGQSFCAFLTKGVTVTLEGDANDYVGKGLSGGTVIIYPPKASPFESHLNVIVGNVCLYGATSGKAFMRGIASERFAVRNSGAIAVVEGVGDHGCEYMTGGTILILGTILILGLTGRNFAAGMSGGIAYVWDIDGSFAMKCNPEMVELCKLEEKDDIKLIKELLYEFKDLTGSIIAGKLLNEFDERQKEFVKVFPYEYQRALKQAAAVISVRISTCFKTSSCCSRYSYCKFKANG
;
A
#
# COMPACT_ATOMS: atom_id res chain seq x y z
N MET A 1 -14.82 21.16 -6.93
CA MET A 1 -15.52 22.00 -7.94
C MET A 1 -16.89 22.54 -7.51
N LYS A 2 -17.90 21.71 -7.17
CA LYS A 2 -19.27 22.17 -6.81
C LYS A 2 -19.35 23.36 -5.85
N ALA A 3 -18.56 23.33 -4.77
CA ALA A 3 -18.53 24.42 -3.78
C ALA A 3 -17.97 25.75 -4.33
N ARG A 4 -17.14 25.70 -5.38
CA ARG A 4 -16.50 26.88 -6.00
C ARG A 4 -17.49 27.70 -6.83
N GLU A 5 -18.59 27.10 -7.27
CA GLU A 5 -19.66 27.80 -8.01
C GLU A 5 -20.23 29.02 -7.24
N GLY A 6 -20.12 29.03 -5.91
CA GLY A 6 -20.57 30.13 -5.05
C GLY A 6 -19.65 31.36 -5.00
N VAL A 7 -18.41 31.24 -5.50
CA VAL A 7 -17.41 32.33 -5.50
C VAL A 7 -16.91 32.68 -6.91
N MET A 8 -17.28 31.90 -7.92
CA MET A 8 -16.91 32.13 -9.32
C MET A 8 -17.66 33.34 -9.89
N SER A 9 -16.93 34.17 -10.63
CA SER A 9 -17.49 35.25 -11.45
C SER A 9 -16.67 35.41 -12.72
N SER A 10 -17.30 35.80 -13.82
CA SER A 10 -16.64 35.99 -15.12
C SER A 10 -17.18 37.23 -15.80
N GLU A 11 -16.30 38.14 -16.21
CA GLU A 11 -16.68 39.31 -17.00
C GLU A 11 -17.20 38.91 -18.40
N LEU A 12 -16.71 37.80 -18.95
CA LEU A 12 -17.08 37.30 -20.27
C LEU A 12 -18.51 36.75 -20.30
N PHE A 13 -18.86 35.94 -19.30
CA PHE A 13 -20.16 35.27 -19.23
C PHE A 13 -21.18 36.03 -18.40
N GLY A 14 -20.76 36.95 -17.52
CA GLY A 14 -21.65 37.70 -16.64
C GLY A 14 -22.66 36.79 -15.92
N ASN A 15 -23.96 37.13 -16.04
CA ASN A 15 -25.04 36.34 -15.47
C ASN A 15 -25.25 34.97 -16.13
N HIS A 16 -24.74 34.77 -17.35
CA HIS A 16 -24.84 33.51 -18.08
C HIS A 16 -23.85 32.45 -17.58
N LEU A 17 -22.89 32.79 -16.71
CA LEU A 17 -21.97 31.80 -16.12
C LEU A 17 -22.71 30.66 -15.43
N SER A 18 -23.87 30.97 -14.82
CA SER A 18 -24.74 29.97 -14.18
C SER A 18 -25.27 28.89 -15.13
N LYS A 19 -25.30 29.14 -16.45
CA LYS A 19 -25.69 28.14 -17.47
C LYS A 19 -24.62 27.08 -17.70
N LEU A 20 -23.37 27.34 -17.29
CA LEU A 20 -22.25 26.39 -17.36
C LEU A 20 -22.17 25.50 -16.12
N TYR A 21 -23.13 25.60 -15.20
CA TYR A 21 -23.17 24.79 -13.99
C TYR A 21 -24.14 23.60 -14.15
N PRO A 22 -23.83 22.43 -13.58
CA PRO A 22 -22.60 22.12 -12.85
C PRO A 22 -21.39 22.00 -13.80
N VAL A 23 -20.22 22.50 -13.38
CA VAL A 23 -19.00 22.43 -14.21
C VAL A 23 -18.57 20.98 -14.47
N VAL A 24 -18.82 20.10 -13.50
CA VAL A 24 -18.60 18.65 -13.64
C VAL A 24 -19.97 18.01 -13.72
N GLU A 25 -20.28 17.42 -14.86
CA GLU A 25 -21.56 16.73 -15.08
C GLU A 25 -21.62 15.44 -14.25
N PRO A 26 -22.82 15.05 -13.76
CA PRO A 26 -22.98 13.80 -13.02
C PRO A 26 -22.76 12.58 -13.94
N ASN A 27 -22.24 11.49 -13.37
CA ASN A 27 -22.04 10.19 -14.03
C ASN A 27 -21.00 10.15 -15.16
N LEU A 28 -20.10 11.13 -15.25
CA LEU A 28 -18.91 11.03 -16.10
C LEU A 28 -17.86 10.10 -15.47
N SER A 29 -16.94 9.61 -16.30
CA SER A 29 -15.69 9.03 -15.81
C SER A 29 -14.84 10.11 -15.14
N ASP A 30 -13.78 9.68 -14.45
CA ASP A 30 -12.72 10.54 -13.96
C ASP A 30 -12.10 11.40 -15.08
N SER A 31 -11.81 10.79 -16.23
CA SER A 31 -11.21 11.44 -17.39
C SER A 31 -12.16 12.47 -18.00
N GLY A 32 -13.45 12.13 -18.13
CA GLY A 32 -14.46 13.09 -18.58
C GLY A 32 -14.63 14.26 -17.61
N SER A 33 -14.58 13.99 -16.30
CA SER A 33 -14.64 15.04 -15.27
C SER A 33 -13.43 15.97 -15.32
N ALA A 34 -12.23 15.43 -15.54
CA ALA A 34 -11.00 16.21 -15.70
C ALA A 34 -11.06 17.09 -16.98
N ASP A 35 -11.56 16.54 -18.09
CA ASP A 35 -11.73 17.27 -19.34
C ASP A 35 -12.68 18.47 -19.20
N CYS A 36 -13.85 18.27 -18.57
CA CYS A 36 -14.79 19.37 -18.31
C CYS A 36 -14.16 20.52 -17.52
N VAL A 37 -13.33 20.21 -16.51
CA VAL A 37 -12.65 21.23 -15.70
C VAL A 37 -11.55 21.91 -16.50
N LEU A 38 -10.79 21.16 -17.30
CA LEU A 38 -9.75 21.71 -18.16
C LEU A 38 -10.34 22.69 -19.18
N GLU A 39 -11.38 22.26 -19.91
CA GLU A 39 -12.11 23.08 -20.87
C GLU A 39 -12.66 24.36 -20.19
N PHE A 40 -13.27 24.21 -19.01
CA PHE A 40 -13.79 25.35 -18.26
C PHE A 40 -12.69 26.35 -17.85
N LEU A 41 -11.53 25.89 -17.38
CA LEU A 41 -10.41 26.75 -17.00
C LEU A 41 -9.82 27.50 -18.20
N VAL A 42 -9.77 26.87 -19.38
CA VAL A 42 -9.29 27.48 -20.63
C VAL A 42 -10.26 28.54 -21.12
N HIS A 43 -11.54 28.18 -21.34
CA HIS A 43 -12.50 29.08 -21.98
C HIS A 43 -13.09 30.11 -21.02
N ALA A 44 -13.47 29.73 -19.79
CA ALA A 44 -14.05 30.65 -18.82
C ALA A 44 -13.00 31.40 -17.99
N GLY A 45 -11.82 30.80 -17.80
CA GLY A 45 -10.71 31.41 -17.05
C GLY A 45 -9.68 32.17 -17.90
N LYS A 46 -9.77 32.08 -19.24
CA LYS A 46 -8.79 32.66 -20.19
C LYS A 46 -7.34 32.26 -19.90
N ARG A 47 -7.13 31.06 -19.36
CA ARG A 47 -5.79 30.48 -19.18
C ARG A 47 -5.35 29.86 -20.50
N THR A 48 -4.06 29.92 -20.79
CA THR A 48 -3.50 29.09 -21.87
C THR A 48 -3.67 27.62 -21.50
N LEU A 49 -3.81 26.74 -22.51
CA LEU A 49 -3.95 25.31 -22.26
C LEU A 49 -2.81 24.75 -21.38
N PRO A 50 -1.52 25.09 -21.61
CA PRO A 50 -0.43 24.67 -20.71
C PRO A 50 -0.56 25.18 -19.27
N GLU A 51 -1.01 26.43 -19.06
CA GLU A 51 -1.21 26.98 -17.71
C GLU A 51 -2.35 26.25 -16.96
N ALA A 52 -3.45 25.95 -17.66
CA ALA A 52 -4.57 25.20 -17.09
C ALA A 52 -4.14 23.78 -16.67
N VAL A 53 -3.39 23.09 -17.53
CA VAL A 53 -2.82 21.76 -17.22
C VAL A 53 -1.85 21.84 -16.03
N MET A 54 -0.96 22.83 -15.97
CA MET A 54 -0.05 23.05 -14.83
C MET A 54 -0.79 23.35 -13.52
N THR A 55 -2.00 23.93 -13.59
CA THR A 55 -2.83 24.24 -12.43
C THR A 55 -3.51 22.97 -11.89
N MET A 56 -4.02 22.12 -12.77
CA MET A 56 -4.71 20.87 -12.40
C MET A 56 -3.75 19.75 -11.98
N VAL A 57 -2.63 19.60 -12.70
CA VAL A 57 -1.63 18.55 -12.52
C VAL A 57 -0.26 19.17 -12.19
N PRO A 58 -0.11 19.80 -11.02
CA PRO A 58 1.14 20.46 -10.65
C PRO A 58 2.22 19.45 -10.26
N GLU A 59 3.47 19.76 -10.62
CA GLU A 59 4.65 19.05 -10.14
C GLU A 59 4.72 18.98 -8.60
N ALA A 60 5.40 17.97 -8.08
CA ALA A 60 5.79 17.95 -6.67
C ALA A 60 6.82 19.06 -6.39
N TRP A 61 6.40 20.09 -5.65
CA TRP A 61 7.20 21.31 -5.44
C TRP A 61 7.56 21.56 -3.98
N GLN A 62 6.77 21.03 -3.04
CA GLN A 62 6.87 21.36 -1.62
C GLN A 62 8.20 20.93 -0.99
N ASN A 63 8.69 19.75 -1.38
CA ASN A 63 9.89 19.14 -0.82
C ASN A 63 11.03 18.99 -1.85
N ASP A 64 10.92 19.64 -3.02
CA ASP A 64 11.98 19.64 -4.04
C ASP A 64 12.94 20.82 -3.80
N PRO A 65 14.18 20.61 -3.33
CA PRO A 65 15.14 21.70 -3.11
C PRO A 65 15.75 22.24 -4.41
N THR A 66 15.63 21.50 -5.53
CA THR A 66 16.26 21.83 -6.82
C THR A 66 15.39 22.75 -7.70
N MET A 67 14.12 22.94 -7.33
CA MET A 67 13.18 23.79 -8.08
C MET A 67 13.50 25.29 -7.91
N SER A 68 13.51 26.03 -9.04
CA SER A 68 13.74 27.47 -9.05
C SER A 68 12.69 28.24 -8.24
N GLU A 69 13.06 29.41 -7.72
CA GLU A 69 12.21 30.20 -6.84
C GLU A 69 10.95 30.70 -7.56
N GLU A 70 11.05 31.15 -8.81
CA GLU A 70 9.90 31.63 -9.58
C GLU A 70 8.87 30.54 -9.80
N LYS A 71 9.32 29.33 -10.16
CA LYS A 71 8.46 28.16 -10.36
C LYS A 71 7.82 27.70 -9.06
N ARG A 72 8.58 27.72 -7.95
CA ARG A 72 8.04 27.43 -6.61
C ARG A 72 6.98 28.45 -6.21
N ASN A 73 7.21 29.74 -6.49
CA ASN A 73 6.26 30.81 -6.21
C ASN A 73 4.97 30.65 -7.02
N TYR A 74 5.06 30.29 -8.30
CA TYR A 74 3.90 29.95 -9.11
C TYR A 74 3.10 28.79 -8.51
N TYR A 75 3.74 27.65 -8.21
CA TYR A 75 3.00 26.50 -7.68
C TYR A 75 2.43 26.74 -6.28
N LYS A 76 3.13 27.50 -5.42
CA LYS A 76 2.60 27.89 -4.11
C LYS A 76 1.36 28.79 -4.24
N TRP A 77 1.36 29.71 -5.21
CA TRP A 77 0.18 30.50 -5.55
C TRP A 77 -0.94 29.63 -6.14
N SER A 78 -0.63 28.73 -7.08
CA SER A 78 -1.58 27.80 -7.71
C SER A 78 -2.24 26.87 -6.70
N ALA A 79 -1.49 26.41 -5.69
CA ALA A 79 -2.03 25.59 -4.61
C ALA A 79 -3.11 26.33 -3.79
N CYS A 80 -3.09 27.66 -3.72
CA CYS A 80 -4.18 28.41 -3.10
C CYS A 80 -5.45 28.48 -3.95
N ILE A 81 -5.36 28.13 -5.24
CA ILE A 81 -6.45 28.21 -6.23
C ILE A 81 -7.14 26.87 -6.40
N MET A 82 -6.37 25.79 -6.54
CA MET A 82 -6.88 24.48 -6.89
C MET A 82 -6.03 23.39 -6.25
N GLU A 83 -6.73 22.41 -5.69
CA GLU A 83 -6.19 21.13 -5.26
C GLU A 83 -5.71 20.29 -6.46
N PRO A 84 -4.58 19.56 -6.36
CA PRO A 84 -4.15 18.67 -7.43
C PRO A 84 -5.18 17.58 -7.75
N TRP A 85 -5.36 17.30 -9.03
CA TRP A 85 -6.04 16.11 -9.52
C TRP A 85 -5.01 14.97 -9.58
N ASP A 86 -4.93 14.21 -8.48
CA ASP A 86 -3.90 13.19 -8.26
C ASP A 86 -4.33 11.81 -8.77
N GLY A 87 -3.36 10.94 -9.03
CA GLY A 87 -3.54 9.59 -9.60
C GLY A 87 -2.59 9.32 -10.78
N PRO A 88 -2.36 8.05 -11.16
CA PRO A 88 -1.56 7.72 -12.33
C PRO A 88 -2.15 8.33 -13.61
N ALA A 89 -1.39 9.17 -14.30
CA ALA A 89 -1.90 9.83 -15.49
C ALA A 89 -0.82 10.08 -16.53
N LEU A 90 -1.13 9.72 -17.78
CA LEU A 90 -0.53 10.29 -18.98
C LEU A 90 -1.65 11.02 -19.71
N ILE A 91 -1.65 12.34 -19.64
CA ILE A 91 -2.69 13.16 -20.27
C ILE A 91 -2.12 13.72 -21.56
N SER A 92 -2.73 13.37 -22.69
CA SER A 92 -2.47 14.03 -23.98
C SER A 92 -3.58 15.04 -24.26
N PHE A 93 -3.22 16.25 -24.68
CA PHE A 93 -4.15 17.36 -24.84
C PHE A 93 -3.85 18.20 -26.08
N THR A 94 -4.87 18.86 -26.61
CA THR A 94 -4.73 19.79 -27.74
C THR A 94 -5.87 20.82 -27.77
N ASP A 95 -5.56 22.02 -28.25
CA ASP A 95 -6.53 23.07 -28.62
C ASP A 95 -6.55 23.34 -30.14
N GLY A 96 -5.92 22.47 -30.93
CA GLY A 96 -5.74 22.63 -32.38
C GLY A 96 -4.47 23.39 -32.79
N ARG A 97 -3.85 24.18 -31.91
CA ARG A 97 -2.52 24.79 -32.14
C ARG A 97 -1.44 24.02 -31.39
N TYR A 98 -1.64 23.82 -30.09
CA TYR A 98 -0.74 23.08 -29.25
C TYR A 98 -1.13 21.61 -29.24
N ILE A 99 -0.13 20.73 -29.32
CA ILE A 99 -0.28 19.31 -29.05
C ILE A 99 0.72 18.98 -27.95
N GLY A 100 0.24 18.46 -26.84
CA GLY A 100 1.11 18.19 -25.70
C GLY A 100 0.71 16.99 -24.88
N ALA A 101 1.61 16.61 -23.98
CA ALA A 101 1.38 15.58 -23.00
C ALA A 101 2.05 15.90 -21.67
N VAL A 102 1.44 15.48 -20.57
CA VAL A 102 1.98 15.62 -19.22
C VAL A 102 1.81 14.31 -18.45
N LEU A 103 2.79 14.00 -17.61
CA LEU A 103 2.66 12.94 -16.62
C LEU A 103 2.20 13.49 -15.29
N ASP A 104 1.53 12.64 -14.50
CA ASP A 104 1.28 12.93 -13.10
C ASP A 104 2.58 13.23 -12.32
N ARG A 105 2.42 13.76 -11.11
CA ARG A 105 3.55 14.20 -10.27
C ARG A 105 4.53 13.09 -9.88
N ASN A 106 4.09 11.84 -9.91
CA ASN A 106 4.86 10.65 -9.56
C ASN A 106 5.37 9.91 -10.81
N GLY A 107 4.84 10.22 -12.00
CA GLY A 107 5.22 9.62 -13.27
C GLY A 107 4.90 8.12 -13.33
N LEU A 108 3.68 7.76 -12.96
CA LEU A 108 3.26 6.37 -12.77
C LEU A 108 2.83 5.66 -14.06
N ARG A 109 2.79 6.38 -15.20
CA ARG A 109 2.54 5.81 -16.53
C ARG A 109 3.73 6.03 -17.45
N PRO A 110 4.05 5.08 -18.35
CA PRO A 110 5.14 5.25 -19.29
C PRO A 110 4.72 6.17 -20.45
N SER A 111 5.65 7.01 -20.91
CA SER A 111 5.53 7.74 -22.16
C SER A 111 6.91 7.98 -22.76
N ARG A 112 7.10 7.47 -23.98
CA ARG A 112 8.33 7.48 -24.76
C ARG A 112 8.11 8.30 -26.02
N PHE A 113 9.16 8.98 -26.47
CA PHE A 113 9.09 9.68 -27.73
C PHE A 113 10.40 9.68 -28.51
N TYR A 114 10.24 9.81 -29.83
CA TYR A 114 11.31 9.91 -30.81
C TYR A 114 11.18 11.23 -31.56
N ILE A 115 12.31 11.85 -31.87
CA ILE A 115 12.38 12.95 -32.84
C ILE A 115 13.22 12.48 -34.02
N THR A 116 12.68 12.59 -35.22
CA THR A 116 13.36 12.20 -36.45
C THR A 116 14.00 13.39 -37.16
N THR A 117 14.90 13.10 -38.11
CA THR A 117 15.52 14.11 -39.00
C THR A 117 14.49 14.86 -39.85
N ASP A 118 13.32 14.27 -40.10
CA ASP A 118 12.24 14.84 -40.90
C ASP A 118 11.31 15.77 -40.09
N ASN A 119 11.72 16.14 -38.88
CA ASN A 119 10.93 16.94 -37.94
C ASN A 119 9.58 16.31 -37.57
N VAL A 120 9.54 14.98 -37.49
CA VAL A 120 8.39 14.21 -36.99
C VAL A 120 8.68 13.78 -35.55
N MET A 121 7.69 13.99 -34.67
CA MET A 121 7.74 13.50 -33.30
C MET A 121 6.70 12.39 -33.13
N VAL A 122 7.16 11.22 -32.69
CA VAL A 122 6.29 10.09 -32.37
C VAL A 122 6.32 9.89 -30.86
N MET A 123 5.17 9.99 -30.21
CA MET A 123 5.02 9.73 -28.77
C MET A 123 4.04 8.58 -28.57
N ALA A 124 4.41 7.63 -27.72
CA ALA A 124 3.58 6.50 -27.35
C ALA A 124 3.94 5.99 -25.96
N SER A 125 3.09 5.13 -25.39
CA SER A 125 3.36 4.48 -24.10
C SER A 125 4.58 3.55 -24.16
N GLU A 126 4.85 2.94 -25.32
CA GLU A 126 5.93 1.98 -25.54
C GLU A 126 6.85 2.37 -26.71
N VAL A 127 8.07 1.85 -26.69
CA VAL A 127 8.99 1.87 -27.83
C VAL A 127 8.63 0.80 -28.86
N GLY A 128 9.01 1.02 -30.13
CA GLY A 128 8.82 0.04 -31.22
C GLY A 128 7.42 0.03 -31.87
N VAL A 129 6.58 1.04 -31.59
CA VAL A 129 5.20 1.12 -32.13
C VAL A 129 5.12 1.69 -33.55
N TYR A 130 6.17 2.36 -34.00
CA TYR A 130 6.25 2.99 -35.32
C TYR A 130 7.63 2.69 -35.90
N ASP A 131 7.66 2.11 -37.10
CA ASP A 131 8.90 1.72 -37.75
C ASP A 131 9.65 2.97 -38.24
N VAL A 132 10.81 3.23 -37.65
CA VAL A 132 11.72 4.31 -38.04
C VAL A 132 13.09 3.72 -38.29
N ASP A 133 13.71 4.11 -39.41
CA ASP A 133 15.12 3.81 -39.67
C ASP A 133 15.98 4.39 -38.52
N PRO A 134 16.78 3.58 -37.80
CA PRO A 134 17.65 4.06 -36.73
C PRO A 134 18.57 5.21 -37.16
N ALA A 135 18.95 5.29 -38.44
CA ALA A 135 19.76 6.38 -38.98
C ALA A 135 19.06 7.75 -38.94
N ASN A 136 17.72 7.76 -38.94
CA ASN A 136 16.89 8.97 -38.95
C ASN A 136 16.49 9.43 -37.54
N VAL A 137 16.84 8.68 -36.48
CA VAL A 137 16.47 9.03 -35.11
C VAL A 137 17.50 9.98 -34.49
N VAL A 138 17.09 11.20 -34.19
CA VAL A 138 17.94 12.25 -33.59
C VAL A 138 17.94 12.15 -32.06
N LEU A 139 16.76 11.92 -31.47
CA LEU A 139 16.57 11.84 -30.03
C LEU A 139 15.58 10.73 -29.67
N LYS A 140 15.96 9.91 -28.69
CA LYS A 140 15.09 8.98 -27.97
C LYS A 140 14.99 9.43 -26.51
N SER A 141 13.77 9.74 -26.07
CA SER A 141 13.57 10.21 -24.70
C SER A 141 12.22 9.76 -24.13
N ARG A 142 11.89 10.29 -22.95
CA ARG A 142 10.67 9.99 -22.20
C ARG A 142 10.14 11.22 -21.50
N LEU A 143 8.84 11.22 -21.20
CA LEU A 143 8.30 12.16 -20.22
C LEU A 143 8.77 11.77 -18.82
N LYS A 144 9.08 12.78 -18.01
CA LYS A 144 9.50 12.64 -16.61
C LYS A 144 8.36 13.09 -15.69
N PRO A 145 8.32 12.66 -14.42
CA PRO A 145 7.27 13.03 -13.48
C PRO A 145 6.98 14.54 -13.49
N GLY A 146 5.72 14.91 -13.74
CA GLY A 146 5.23 16.28 -13.83
C GLY A 146 5.83 17.17 -14.94
N ARG A 147 6.67 16.66 -15.85
CA ARG A 147 7.17 17.41 -17.03
C ARG A 147 6.15 17.38 -18.17
N MET A 148 6.14 18.45 -18.96
CA MET A 148 5.27 18.63 -20.11
C MET A 148 6.08 18.54 -21.41
N LEU A 149 5.59 17.75 -22.36
CA LEU A 149 6.02 17.76 -23.75
C LEU A 149 5.00 18.61 -24.52
N LEU A 150 5.47 19.57 -25.31
CA LEU A 150 4.58 20.50 -26.02
C LEU A 150 5.15 20.79 -27.42
N VAL A 151 4.31 20.65 -28.43
CA VAL A 151 4.59 21.04 -29.82
C VAL A 151 3.68 22.19 -30.19
N ASP A 152 4.28 23.27 -30.70
CA ASP A 152 3.54 24.35 -31.36
C ASP A 152 3.51 24.06 -32.86
N THR A 153 2.33 23.73 -33.36
CA THR A 153 2.15 23.39 -34.78
C THR A 153 2.20 24.61 -35.71
N GLU A 154 2.00 25.81 -35.16
CA GLU A 154 2.08 27.07 -35.90
C GLU A 154 3.55 27.47 -36.09
N GLU A 155 4.33 27.44 -35.01
CA GLU A 155 5.78 27.74 -35.03
C GLU A 155 6.64 26.57 -35.49
N LYS A 156 6.07 25.36 -35.60
CA LYS A 156 6.75 24.10 -35.98
C LYS A 156 7.94 23.76 -35.07
N THR A 157 7.81 24.03 -33.78
CA THR A 157 8.87 23.80 -32.79
C THR A 157 8.40 22.95 -31.63
N VAL A 158 9.33 22.18 -31.07
CA VAL A 158 9.15 21.48 -29.78
C VAL A 158 9.55 22.44 -28.67
N ILE A 159 8.60 22.80 -27.81
CA ILE A 159 8.82 23.72 -26.71
C ILE A 159 9.42 22.95 -25.53
N GLN A 160 10.54 23.46 -25.01
CA GLN A 160 11.17 22.88 -23.83
C GLN A 160 10.36 23.17 -22.56
N ASP A 161 10.05 22.13 -21.78
CA ASP A 161 9.35 22.20 -20.49
C ASP A 161 9.88 23.32 -19.57
N ILE A 162 11.21 23.40 -19.44
CA ILE A 162 11.86 24.37 -18.54
C ILE A 162 11.58 25.80 -19.00
N GLN A 163 11.64 26.07 -20.30
CA GLN A 163 11.41 27.41 -20.86
C GLN A 163 9.93 27.80 -20.73
N LEU A 164 9.02 26.89 -21.09
CA LEU A 164 7.58 27.08 -20.98
C LEU A 164 7.15 27.39 -19.54
N LYS A 165 7.56 26.54 -18.59
CA LYS A 165 7.20 26.71 -17.19
C LYS A 165 7.82 27.95 -16.58
N LYS A 166 9.02 28.34 -17.01
CA LYS A 166 9.63 29.61 -16.61
C LYS A 166 8.82 30.80 -17.11
N GLN A 167 8.39 30.79 -18.37
CA GLN A 167 7.52 31.84 -18.92
C GLN A 167 6.20 31.95 -18.14
N ILE A 168 5.54 30.82 -17.88
CA ILE A 168 4.28 30.80 -17.09
C ILE A 168 4.54 31.27 -15.66
N ALA A 169 5.61 30.82 -15.02
CA ALA A 169 5.98 31.23 -13.67
C ALA A 169 6.37 32.72 -13.56
N GLN A 170 6.78 33.34 -14.68
CA GLN A 170 7.09 34.78 -14.78
C GLN A 170 5.95 35.60 -15.37
N SER A 171 4.83 34.97 -15.76
CA SER A 171 3.69 35.65 -16.37
C SER A 171 3.07 36.72 -15.46
N ARG A 172 3.22 36.55 -14.13
CA ARG A 172 2.66 37.43 -13.10
C ARG A 172 3.63 37.52 -11.92
N PRO A 173 3.57 38.58 -11.09
CA PRO A 173 4.50 38.77 -9.96
C PRO A 173 4.10 37.90 -8.75
N HIS A 174 4.12 36.56 -8.91
CA HIS A 174 3.68 35.61 -7.89
C HIS A 174 4.46 35.75 -6.56
N GLY A 175 5.76 36.06 -6.63
CA GLY A 175 6.58 36.30 -5.44
C GLY A 175 6.10 37.51 -4.62
N GLU A 176 5.68 38.59 -5.27
CA GLU A 176 5.11 39.75 -4.59
C GLU A 176 3.73 39.43 -4.01
N TRP A 177 2.89 38.73 -4.76
CA TRP A 177 1.58 38.30 -4.26
C TRP A 177 1.71 37.42 -3.03
N LEU A 178 2.66 36.48 -3.00
CA LEU A 178 2.87 35.58 -1.86
C LEU A 178 3.28 36.29 -0.57
N LYS A 179 3.80 37.52 -0.61
CA LYS A 179 4.06 38.33 0.59
C LYS A 179 2.77 38.70 1.32
N GLU A 180 1.62 38.67 0.63
CA GLU A 180 0.31 38.89 1.22
C GLU A 180 -0.28 37.62 1.87
N GLN A 181 0.44 36.50 1.88
CA GLN A 181 0.01 35.28 2.57
C GLN A 181 -0.15 35.50 4.08
N ILE A 182 -1.12 34.81 4.69
CA ILE A 182 -1.32 34.83 6.14
C ILE A 182 -0.63 33.61 6.75
N THR A 183 0.19 33.84 7.78
CA THR A 183 0.89 32.78 8.51
C THR A 183 0.50 32.76 9.99
N MET A 184 0.62 31.60 10.65
CA MET A 184 0.39 31.52 12.10
C MET A 184 1.32 32.44 12.90
N GLU A 185 2.53 32.71 12.41
CA GLU A 185 3.47 33.62 13.07
C GLU A 185 2.95 35.07 13.08
N GLU A 186 2.40 35.54 11.97
CA GLU A 186 1.77 36.87 11.90
C GLU A 186 0.54 36.96 12.80
N LEU A 187 -0.29 35.90 12.83
CA LEU A 187 -1.44 35.84 13.70
C LEU A 187 -1.04 35.86 15.19
N ARG A 188 0.00 35.12 15.59
CA ARG A 188 0.55 35.16 16.94
C ARG A 188 1.05 36.56 17.32
N LYS A 189 1.79 37.22 16.41
CA LYS A 189 2.28 38.60 16.63
C LYS A 189 1.12 39.59 16.80
N ALA A 190 0.09 39.49 15.96
CA ALA A 190 -1.11 40.32 16.05
C ALA A 190 -1.86 40.08 17.38
N HIS A 191 -1.99 38.82 17.81
CA HIS A 191 -2.62 38.46 19.08
C HIS A 191 -1.87 39.05 20.27
N THR A 192 -0.55 38.87 20.35
CA THR A 192 0.26 39.41 21.46
C THR A 192 0.22 40.94 21.50
N ALA A 193 0.11 41.62 20.35
CA ALA A 193 -0.03 43.08 20.29
C ALA A 193 -1.33 43.61 20.93
N THR A 194 -2.36 42.77 21.08
CA THR A 194 -3.61 43.13 21.79
C THR A 194 -3.49 43.00 23.32
N GLY A 195 -2.35 42.52 23.84
CA GLY A 195 -2.14 42.29 25.27
C GLY A 195 -2.78 41.01 25.82
N LEU A 196 -3.36 40.17 24.95
CA LEU A 196 -3.90 38.87 25.31
C LEU A 196 -2.77 37.85 25.52
N SER A 197 -2.95 36.96 26.51
CA SER A 197 -2.00 35.86 26.77
C SER A 197 -2.05 34.81 25.66
N LEU A 198 -0.89 34.23 25.36
CA LEU A 198 -0.77 33.03 24.52
C LEU A 198 -0.89 31.73 25.36
N GLU A 199 -0.90 31.85 26.69
CA GLU A 199 -0.97 30.70 27.58
C GLU A 199 -2.38 30.10 27.56
N PRO A 200 -2.53 28.82 27.17
CA PRO A 200 -3.82 28.17 27.13
C PRO A 200 -4.33 27.91 28.55
N LYS A 201 -5.66 28.00 28.73
CA LYS A 201 -6.31 27.59 29.98
C LYS A 201 -6.36 26.06 30.05
N LEU A 202 -5.36 25.46 30.70
CA LEU A 202 -5.32 24.02 30.93
C LEU A 202 -6.28 23.63 32.06
N GLN A 203 -7.11 22.63 31.81
CA GLN A 203 -7.89 21.97 32.85
C GLN A 203 -7.18 20.66 33.22
N GLN A 204 -6.30 20.72 34.23
CA GLN A 204 -5.54 19.56 34.70
C GLN A 204 -6.39 18.74 35.67
N SER A 205 -6.59 17.47 35.34
CA SER A 205 -7.40 16.54 36.16
C SER A 205 -6.87 15.10 36.18
N GLY A 206 -5.76 14.81 35.50
CA GLY A 206 -5.16 13.47 35.50
C GLY A 206 -6.07 12.39 34.93
N MET A 207 -5.85 11.15 35.35
CA MET A 207 -6.63 9.97 34.90
C MET A 207 -8.06 9.90 35.44
N SER A 208 -8.40 10.70 36.47
CA SER A 208 -9.75 10.78 37.04
C SER A 208 -10.64 11.82 36.37
N ASP A 209 -10.16 12.47 35.31
CA ASP A 209 -10.92 13.42 34.52
C ASP A 209 -12.15 12.75 33.88
N LYS A 210 -13.36 13.17 34.29
CA LYS A 210 -14.62 12.65 33.76
C LYS A 210 -14.78 12.85 32.26
N ARG A 211 -14.11 13.85 31.65
CA ARG A 211 -14.12 14.07 30.20
C ARG A 211 -13.52 12.88 29.46
N LEU A 212 -12.53 12.19 30.04
CA LEU A 212 -11.95 10.99 29.44
C LEU A 212 -13.02 9.90 29.25
N SER A 213 -13.84 9.64 30.28
CA SER A 213 -14.95 8.70 30.15
C SER A 213 -16.03 9.20 29.19
N LEU A 214 -16.39 10.49 29.25
CA LEU A 214 -17.41 11.09 28.38
C LEU A 214 -17.07 10.97 26.89
N PHE A 215 -15.80 11.10 26.53
CA PHE A 215 -15.32 11.00 25.15
C PHE A 215 -14.77 9.60 24.78
N GLY A 216 -14.98 8.60 25.63
CA GLY A 216 -14.68 7.19 25.36
C GLY A 216 -13.19 6.82 25.39
N TYR A 217 -12.36 7.53 26.16
CA TYR A 217 -10.99 7.14 26.43
C TYR A 217 -10.96 5.89 27.33
N SER A 218 -10.00 5.02 27.06
CA SER A 218 -9.69 3.86 27.90
C SER A 218 -8.20 3.82 28.23
N THR A 219 -7.86 3.07 29.28
CA THR A 219 -6.46 2.80 29.65
C THR A 219 -5.67 2.21 28.49
N GLU A 220 -6.27 1.29 27.71
CA GLU A 220 -5.65 0.75 26.49
C GLU A 220 -5.32 1.84 25.48
N THR A 221 -6.26 2.73 25.15
CA THR A 221 -6.03 3.79 24.15
C THR A 221 -4.92 4.76 24.58
N ILE A 222 -4.82 5.04 25.89
CA ILE A 222 -3.79 5.95 26.42
C ILE A 222 -2.41 5.27 26.39
N GLN A 223 -2.30 4.05 26.93
CA GLN A 223 -1.02 3.36 27.07
C GLN A 223 -0.49 2.81 25.75
N MET A 224 -1.36 2.27 24.89
CA MET A 224 -0.94 1.60 23.66
C MET A 224 -0.82 2.53 22.46
N LEU A 225 -1.51 3.67 22.46
CA LEU A 225 -1.54 4.58 21.31
C LEU A 225 -0.97 5.95 21.68
N LEU A 226 -1.59 6.64 22.64
CA LEU A 226 -1.27 8.04 22.92
C LEU A 226 0.17 8.22 23.44
N LEU A 227 0.55 7.45 24.46
CA LEU A 227 1.91 7.51 25.03
C LEU A 227 2.98 7.17 23.98
N PRO A 228 2.89 6.08 23.19
CA PRO A 228 3.83 5.83 22.11
C PRO A 228 3.93 6.95 21.07
N MET A 229 2.82 7.61 20.73
CA MET A 229 2.86 8.75 19.80
C MET A 229 3.63 9.94 20.37
N ILE A 230 3.47 10.22 21.68
CA ILE A 230 4.19 11.30 22.37
C ILE A 230 5.66 10.95 22.57
N MET A 231 5.99 9.69 22.91
CA MET A 231 7.36 9.27 23.22
C MET A 231 8.18 8.98 21.96
N ASN A 232 7.60 8.31 20.98
CA ASN A 232 8.31 7.78 19.80
C ASN A 232 8.04 8.58 18.53
N LYS A 233 7.16 9.59 18.58
CA LYS A 233 6.76 10.44 17.44
C LYS A 233 6.14 9.65 16.27
N LYS A 234 5.66 8.43 16.56
CA LYS A 234 5.07 7.47 15.61
C LYS A 234 4.04 6.61 16.34
N GLU A 235 3.05 6.12 15.60
CA GLU A 235 2.10 5.15 16.13
C GLU A 235 2.78 3.81 16.47
N ALA A 236 2.28 3.12 17.50
CA ALA A 236 2.75 1.79 17.86
C ALA A 236 2.35 0.71 16.85
N LEU A 237 3.19 -0.31 16.73
CA LEU A 237 2.87 -1.53 16.00
C LEU A 237 2.05 -2.50 16.87
N GLY A 238 1.21 -3.29 16.21
CA GLY A 238 0.43 -4.38 16.74
C GLY A 238 0.60 -5.65 15.90
N SER A 239 -0.15 -6.70 16.27
CA SER A 239 -0.19 -7.96 15.51
C SER A 239 -1.50 -8.72 15.72
N MET A 240 -1.70 -9.79 14.94
CA MET A 240 -2.97 -10.50 14.73
C MET A 240 -4.03 -9.64 14.03
N GLY A 241 -5.19 -10.23 13.75
CA GLY A 241 -6.30 -9.57 13.06
C GLY A 241 -7.23 -8.81 13.99
N ASN A 242 -8.13 -8.04 13.39
CA ASN A 242 -9.22 -7.40 14.13
C ASN A 242 -10.34 -8.41 14.38
N ASP A 243 -10.56 -8.79 15.63
CA ASP A 243 -11.51 -9.82 16.00
C ASP A 243 -12.56 -9.37 17.02
N VAL A 244 -12.68 -8.06 17.26
CA VAL A 244 -13.79 -7.44 18.01
C VAL A 244 -15.00 -7.23 17.08
N PRO A 245 -16.21 -6.96 17.63
CA PRO A 245 -17.36 -6.67 16.81
C PRO A 245 -17.18 -5.50 15.86
N LEU A 246 -17.86 -5.58 14.72
CA LEU A 246 -18.17 -4.37 13.95
C LEU A 246 -18.95 -3.40 14.84
N ALA A 247 -18.78 -2.08 14.64
CA ALA A 247 -19.43 -1.07 15.48
C ALA A 247 -20.97 -1.25 15.54
N CYS A 248 -21.58 -1.61 14.40
CA CYS A 248 -23.00 -1.90 14.29
C CYS A 248 -23.46 -3.22 14.96
N LEU A 249 -22.53 -4.04 15.45
CA LEU A 249 -22.80 -5.29 16.17
C LEU A 249 -22.37 -5.23 17.65
N SER A 250 -21.51 -4.29 18.02
CA SER A 250 -21.09 -4.05 19.41
C SER A 250 -22.28 -3.88 20.35
N GLU A 251 -22.19 -4.42 21.56
CA GLU A 251 -23.17 -4.21 22.63
C GLU A 251 -22.90 -2.93 23.45
N PHE A 252 -21.76 -2.27 23.19
CA PHE A 252 -21.36 -1.02 23.83
C PHE A 252 -21.74 0.19 22.96
N GLN A 253 -21.18 1.35 23.30
CA GLN A 253 -21.39 2.64 22.61
C GLN A 253 -20.14 3.04 21.81
N PRO A 254 -19.87 2.47 20.62
CA PRO A 254 -18.78 2.88 19.74
C PRO A 254 -18.82 4.39 19.42
N LEU A 255 -17.69 4.93 18.99
CA LEU A 255 -17.69 6.27 18.43
C LEU A 255 -18.11 6.24 16.96
N PRO A 256 -18.70 7.32 16.41
CA PRO A 256 -19.02 7.38 14.99
C PRO A 256 -17.83 7.08 14.06
N TYR A 257 -16.59 7.38 14.47
CA TYR A 257 -15.38 7.02 13.72
C TYR A 257 -15.27 5.51 13.44
N ASP A 258 -15.69 4.65 14.37
CA ASP A 258 -15.48 3.20 14.28
C ASP A 258 -16.29 2.54 13.16
N TYR A 259 -17.34 3.23 12.67
CA TYR A 259 -18.15 2.82 11.54
C TYR A 259 -17.47 3.07 10.19
N PHE A 260 -16.48 3.96 10.11
CA PHE A 260 -15.79 4.28 8.87
C PHE A 260 -14.55 3.41 8.68
N LYS A 261 -14.43 2.82 7.49
CA LYS A 261 -13.26 2.03 7.09
C LYS A 261 -12.53 2.73 5.96
N GLN A 262 -11.23 2.89 6.12
CA GLN A 262 -10.33 3.49 5.13
C GLN A 262 -10.34 2.65 3.86
N LEU A 263 -10.64 3.30 2.75
CA LEU A 263 -10.46 2.71 1.42
C LEU A 263 -8.98 2.77 1.03
N PHE A 264 -8.59 1.94 0.07
CA PHE A 264 -7.22 1.82 -0.38
C PHE A 264 -7.19 1.48 -1.87
N ALA A 265 -6.05 1.73 -2.50
CA ALA A 265 -5.85 1.39 -3.89
C ALA A 265 -5.47 -0.08 -4.02
N GLN A 266 -6.11 -0.77 -4.96
CA GLN A 266 -5.70 -2.10 -5.41
C GLN A 266 -5.94 -2.24 -6.90
N VAL A 267 -4.89 -2.60 -7.64
CA VAL A 267 -4.88 -2.83 -9.09
C VAL A 267 -5.09 -1.58 -9.95
N THR A 268 -6.20 -0.87 -9.80
CA THR A 268 -6.58 0.28 -10.66
C THR A 268 -5.55 1.41 -10.62
N ASN A 269 -4.96 1.61 -9.45
CA ASN A 269 -3.88 2.55 -9.19
C ASN A 269 -3.01 2.00 -8.04
N PRO A 270 -1.78 2.48 -7.87
CA PRO A 270 -0.88 2.01 -6.82
C PRO A 270 -0.98 2.88 -5.55
N PRO A 271 -0.76 2.31 -4.36
CA PRO A 271 -0.38 3.10 -3.19
C PRO A 271 1.03 3.70 -3.36
N ILE A 272 1.39 4.67 -2.52
CA ILE A 272 2.72 5.33 -2.50
C ILE A 272 3.48 4.93 -1.23
N ASP A 273 4.81 4.93 -1.23
CA ASP A 273 5.56 4.89 0.04
C ASP A 273 5.68 6.30 0.66
N PRO A 274 4.97 6.59 1.76
CA PRO A 274 4.94 7.93 2.33
C PRO A 274 6.27 8.36 2.99
N PHE A 275 7.22 7.44 3.15
CA PHE A 275 8.51 7.65 3.79
C PHE A 275 9.62 7.80 2.75
N ARG A 276 9.77 6.81 1.86
CA ARG A 276 10.84 6.77 0.85
C ARG A 276 10.57 7.72 -0.29
N GLU A 277 9.29 8.03 -0.56
CA GLU A 277 8.87 8.97 -1.58
C GLU A 277 8.33 10.28 -0.97
N LYS A 278 8.83 10.66 0.22
CA LYS A 278 8.42 11.89 0.89
C LYS A 278 8.57 13.16 0.02
N ILE A 279 9.45 13.13 -0.99
CA ILE A 279 9.62 14.23 -1.95
C ILE A 279 8.34 14.62 -2.69
N VAL A 280 7.40 13.68 -2.90
CA VAL A 280 6.12 13.92 -3.58
C VAL A 280 4.94 14.13 -2.63
N MET A 281 5.10 13.73 -1.36
CA MET A 281 4.07 13.82 -0.32
C MET A 281 4.02 15.20 0.35
N SER A 282 2.83 15.68 0.69
CA SER A 282 2.69 16.89 1.51
C SER A 282 1.40 16.91 2.34
N VAL A 283 1.55 17.31 3.61
CA VAL A 283 0.45 17.59 4.54
C VAL A 283 0.23 19.10 4.76
N GLN A 284 0.92 19.94 3.99
CA GLN A 284 0.72 21.39 4.01
C GLN A 284 -0.57 21.74 3.27
N CYS A 285 -1.34 22.71 3.79
CA CYS A 285 -2.61 23.09 3.18
C CYS A 285 -2.92 24.57 3.45
N PRO A 286 -3.33 25.34 2.43
CA PRO A 286 -3.96 26.63 2.64
C PRO A 286 -5.40 26.44 3.15
N ILE A 287 -5.78 27.20 4.19
CA ILE A 287 -7.12 27.16 4.76
C ILE A 287 -7.76 28.55 4.77
N GLY A 288 -9.08 28.58 4.83
CA GLY A 288 -9.88 29.80 4.82
C GLY A 288 -10.48 30.10 3.45
N PRO A 289 -11.08 31.30 3.31
CA PRO A 289 -11.87 31.69 2.15
C PRO A 289 -11.09 31.58 0.83
N GLU A 290 -11.75 31.09 -0.21
CA GLU A 290 -11.20 30.98 -1.55
C GLU A 290 -11.71 32.13 -2.43
N ALA A 291 -10.79 32.73 -3.18
CA ALA A 291 -11.12 33.76 -4.17
C ALA A 291 -11.63 33.15 -5.48
N ASN A 292 -12.07 34.00 -6.41
CA ASN A 292 -12.52 33.60 -7.74
C ASN A 292 -11.41 32.85 -8.50
N ILE A 293 -11.65 31.57 -8.84
CA ILE A 293 -10.72 30.73 -9.60
C ILE A 293 -10.55 31.17 -11.06
N LEU A 294 -11.52 31.89 -11.63
CA LEU A 294 -11.48 32.33 -13.03
C LEU A 294 -10.58 33.54 -13.27
N GLN A 295 -10.16 34.23 -12.20
CA GLN A 295 -9.33 35.44 -12.30
C GLN A 295 -8.07 35.35 -11.43
N PRO A 296 -6.87 35.22 -12.02
CA PRO A 296 -5.60 35.31 -11.31
C PRO A 296 -5.47 36.63 -10.53
N SER A 297 -5.19 36.57 -9.22
CA SER A 297 -5.07 37.78 -8.38
C SER A 297 -4.30 37.53 -7.06
N PRO A 298 -3.76 38.58 -6.40
CA PRO A 298 -3.15 38.43 -5.07
C PRO A 298 -4.15 37.95 -4.00
N LYS A 299 -5.45 38.20 -4.18
CA LYS A 299 -6.49 37.75 -3.24
C LYS A 299 -6.52 36.25 -3.03
N GLN A 300 -6.01 35.47 -3.99
CA GLN A 300 -5.93 34.01 -3.88
C GLN A 300 -5.04 33.56 -2.73
N VAL A 301 -4.02 34.35 -2.36
CA VAL A 301 -3.10 34.01 -1.28
C VAL A 301 -3.52 34.53 0.10
N HIS A 302 -4.64 35.26 0.20
CA HIS A 302 -5.21 35.75 1.47
C HIS A 302 -5.86 34.60 2.26
N ARG A 303 -5.08 33.54 2.47
CA ARG A 303 -5.44 32.28 3.13
C ARG A 303 -4.37 31.98 4.17
N LEU A 304 -4.77 31.31 5.23
CA LEU A 304 -3.85 30.88 6.28
C LEU A 304 -3.10 29.63 5.82
N TRP A 305 -1.77 29.71 5.75
CA TRP A 305 -0.94 28.57 5.36
C TRP A 305 -0.55 27.73 6.57
N LEU A 306 -1.08 26.51 6.65
CA LEU A 306 -0.72 25.55 7.69
C LEU A 306 0.32 24.55 7.17
N LYS A 307 1.34 24.29 7.98
CA LYS A 307 2.35 23.26 7.70
C LYS A 307 1.80 21.83 7.92
N HIS A 308 0.79 21.70 8.76
CA HIS A 308 0.07 20.47 9.08
C HIS A 308 -1.30 20.82 9.69
N PRO A 309 -2.27 19.89 9.68
CA PRO A 309 -3.64 20.17 10.12
C PRO A 309 -3.82 20.22 11.65
N ILE A 310 -2.85 19.74 12.44
CA ILE A 310 -2.96 19.72 13.90
C ILE A 310 -2.61 21.10 14.48
N LEU A 311 -3.47 21.66 15.32
CA LEU A 311 -3.25 22.93 16.03
C LEU A 311 -2.83 22.70 17.47
N SER A 312 -1.89 23.49 17.97
CA SER A 312 -1.60 23.56 19.41
C SER A 312 -2.73 24.28 20.13
N LEU A 313 -2.78 24.13 21.46
CA LEU A 313 -3.73 24.87 22.29
C LEU A 313 -3.51 26.40 22.17
N SER A 314 -2.26 26.84 22.08
CA SER A 314 -1.89 28.25 21.90
C SER A 314 -2.30 28.78 20.53
N ASP A 315 -2.14 27.98 19.47
CA ASP A 315 -2.57 28.36 18.12
C ASP A 315 -4.08 28.46 18.01
N LEU A 316 -4.82 27.57 18.67
CA LEU A 316 -6.27 27.66 18.73
C LEU A 316 -6.72 28.94 19.44
N GLU A 317 -6.08 29.33 20.53
CA GLU A 317 -6.43 30.56 21.28
C GLU A 317 -6.26 31.81 20.41
N VAL A 318 -5.22 31.84 19.57
CA VAL A 318 -5.00 32.90 18.57
C VAL A 318 -6.11 32.91 17.53
N LEU A 319 -6.56 31.75 17.05
CA LEU A 319 -7.65 31.67 16.07
C LEU A 319 -9.01 32.08 16.67
N LYS A 320 -9.26 31.83 17.95
CA LYS A 320 -10.49 32.26 18.66
C LYS A 320 -10.61 33.78 18.77
N HIS A 321 -9.48 34.49 18.87
CA HIS A 321 -9.45 35.95 19.04
C HIS A 321 -8.86 36.67 17.82
N ILE A 322 -8.95 36.04 16.64
CA ILE A 322 -8.33 36.57 15.43
C ILE A 322 -8.93 37.94 15.06
N ASN A 323 -8.04 38.92 14.90
CA ASN A 323 -8.35 40.25 14.38
C ASN A 323 -7.20 40.73 13.49
N TYR A 324 -7.06 40.10 12.32
CA TYR A 324 -5.99 40.40 11.37
C TYR A 324 -6.54 40.45 9.95
N ARG A 325 -6.31 41.56 9.23
CA ARG A 325 -6.79 41.77 7.84
C ARG A 325 -8.29 41.46 7.63
N ASN A 326 -9.14 41.94 8.55
CA ASN A 326 -10.58 41.71 8.58
C ASN A 326 -10.99 40.24 8.79
N TRP A 327 -10.05 39.34 9.12
CA TRP A 327 -10.42 37.99 9.55
C TRP A 327 -10.97 38.04 10.95
N SER A 328 -12.11 37.38 11.13
CA SER A 328 -12.72 37.07 12.41
C SER A 328 -13.15 35.60 12.43
N SER A 329 -13.29 35.06 13.63
CA SER A 329 -13.79 33.72 13.86
C SER A 329 -15.14 33.75 14.59
N HIS A 330 -15.91 32.67 14.43
CA HIS A 330 -17.14 32.43 15.16
C HIS A 330 -17.11 31.02 15.77
N ILE A 331 -17.38 30.91 17.07
CA ILE A 331 -17.38 29.63 17.78
C ILE A 331 -18.81 29.10 17.80
N ILE A 332 -19.00 27.90 17.29
CA ILE A 332 -20.27 27.17 17.28
C ILE A 332 -20.18 26.08 18.34
N ASP A 333 -21.07 26.14 19.32
CA ASP A 333 -21.14 25.16 20.41
C ASP A 333 -21.77 23.86 19.90
N THR A 334 -20.99 22.78 19.85
CA THR A 334 -21.46 21.46 19.43
C THR A 334 -21.94 20.61 20.61
N THR A 335 -22.46 21.24 21.65
CA THR A 335 -23.12 20.58 22.78
C THR A 335 -24.57 21.03 22.91
N TYR A 336 -25.42 20.22 23.53
CA TYR A 336 -26.84 20.57 23.78
C TYR A 336 -27.24 20.22 25.22
N ASP A 337 -28.37 20.75 25.70
CA ASP A 337 -28.74 20.59 27.10
C ASP A 337 -29.25 19.17 27.37
N VAL A 338 -28.80 18.59 28.49
CA VAL A 338 -29.20 17.22 28.87
C VAL A 338 -30.72 17.05 29.00
N VAL A 339 -31.45 18.15 29.28
CA VAL A 339 -32.91 18.16 29.40
C VAL A 339 -33.62 17.93 28.08
N ASP A 340 -32.97 18.19 26.95
CA ASP A 340 -33.54 17.99 25.60
C ASP A 340 -33.55 16.50 25.19
N GLY A 341 -32.90 15.64 25.99
CA GLY A 341 -32.93 14.19 25.82
C GLY A 341 -32.36 13.71 24.48
N LEU A 342 -32.96 12.65 23.92
CA LEU A 342 -32.55 12.09 22.63
C LEU A 342 -32.89 13.00 21.43
N PRO A 343 -34.08 13.64 21.35
CA PRO A 343 -34.41 14.55 20.25
C PRO A 343 -33.46 15.75 20.13
N GLY A 344 -32.82 16.14 21.24
CA GLY A 344 -31.85 17.23 21.28
C GLY A 344 -30.72 17.10 20.27
N LEU A 345 -30.24 15.88 19.98
CA LEU A 345 -29.18 15.66 18.98
C LEU A 345 -29.60 16.18 17.60
N ARG A 346 -30.76 15.75 17.11
CA ARG A 346 -31.23 16.10 15.76
C ARG A 346 -31.55 17.59 15.65
N SER A 347 -32.26 18.13 16.63
CA SER A 347 -32.61 19.56 16.66
C SER A 347 -31.36 20.43 16.70
N HIS A 348 -30.36 20.07 17.51
CA HIS A 348 -29.15 20.88 17.63
C HIS A 348 -28.23 20.76 16.41
N ILE A 349 -28.21 19.62 15.71
CA ILE A 349 -27.54 19.50 14.39
C ILE A 349 -28.13 20.49 13.38
N GLU A 350 -29.46 20.67 13.37
CA GLU A 350 -30.11 21.66 12.50
C GLU A 350 -29.72 23.09 12.90
N THR A 351 -29.77 23.40 14.21
CA THR A 351 -29.34 24.70 14.76
C THR A 351 -27.91 25.06 14.34
N ILE A 352 -26.94 24.15 14.51
CA ILE A 352 -25.54 24.45 14.15
C ILE A 352 -25.34 24.62 12.64
N CYS A 353 -26.14 23.95 11.80
CA CYS A 353 -26.08 24.13 10.35
C CYS A 353 -26.56 25.53 9.95
N GLU A 354 -27.68 25.97 10.52
CA GLU A 354 -28.23 27.31 10.31
C GLU A 354 -27.30 28.41 10.85
N GLU A 355 -26.76 28.21 12.05
CA GLU A 355 -25.78 29.11 12.66
C GLU A 355 -24.52 29.23 11.79
N ALA A 356 -23.98 28.09 11.32
CA ALA A 356 -22.82 28.08 10.43
C ALA A 356 -23.09 28.82 9.11
N GLU A 357 -24.27 28.66 8.53
CA GLU A 357 -24.66 29.39 7.32
C GLU A 357 -24.67 30.91 7.56
N GLN A 358 -25.29 31.38 8.65
CA GLN A 358 -25.32 32.82 8.95
C GLN A 358 -23.93 33.36 9.29
N ALA A 359 -23.16 32.62 10.08
CA ALA A 359 -21.79 32.98 10.44
C ALA A 359 -20.87 33.05 9.20
N SER A 360 -21.07 32.17 8.21
CA SER A 360 -20.28 32.15 6.97
C SER A 360 -20.38 33.42 6.12
N LYS A 361 -21.38 34.26 6.37
CA LYS A 361 -21.56 35.55 5.69
C LYS A 361 -20.67 36.65 6.27
N LYS A 362 -20.21 36.51 7.51
CA LYS A 362 -19.49 37.56 8.27
C LYS A 362 -18.08 37.14 8.69
N HIS A 363 -17.87 35.86 8.97
CA HIS A 363 -16.65 35.32 9.53
C HIS A 363 -15.92 34.44 8.52
N GLN A 364 -14.58 34.40 8.62
CA GLN A 364 -13.73 33.62 7.71
C GLN A 364 -13.32 32.27 8.32
N ILE A 365 -13.47 32.12 9.64
CA ILE A 365 -13.19 30.88 10.37
C ILE A 365 -14.41 30.53 11.22
N LEU A 366 -14.91 29.31 11.10
CA LEU A 366 -15.90 28.74 12.00
C LEU A 366 -15.22 27.68 12.85
N ILE A 367 -15.33 27.79 14.17
CA ILE A 367 -14.74 26.85 15.12
C ILE A 367 -15.87 26.01 15.72
N LEU A 368 -15.92 24.72 15.36
CA LEU A 368 -16.83 23.76 15.98
C LEU A 368 -16.18 23.27 17.27
N SER A 369 -16.84 23.48 18.41
CA SER A 369 -16.24 23.25 19.73
C SER A 369 -17.12 22.40 20.65
N ASP A 370 -16.55 21.31 21.17
CA ASP A 370 -17.16 20.47 22.21
C ASP A 370 -16.70 20.87 23.65
N ARG A 371 -16.02 22.02 23.79
CA ARG A 371 -15.42 22.49 25.06
C ARG A 371 -16.42 22.65 26.21
N ASN A 372 -17.68 22.94 25.90
CA ASN A 372 -18.75 23.12 26.89
C ASN A 372 -19.32 21.79 27.44
N ALA A 373 -18.83 20.64 26.98
CA ALA A 373 -19.32 19.34 27.40
C ALA A 373 -19.11 19.10 28.90
N GLY A 374 -20.13 18.60 29.58
CA GLY A 374 -20.12 18.47 31.03
C GLY A 374 -21.36 17.80 31.59
N GLU A 375 -21.57 17.88 32.90
CA GLU A 375 -22.70 17.24 33.58
C GLU A 375 -24.07 17.68 33.03
N LYS A 376 -24.20 18.95 32.62
CA LYS A 376 -25.46 19.52 32.08
C LYS A 376 -25.52 19.58 30.55
N ARG A 377 -24.41 19.30 29.86
CA ARG A 377 -24.22 19.54 28.43
C ARG A 377 -23.74 18.27 27.74
N VAL A 378 -24.55 17.71 26.87
CA VAL A 378 -24.25 16.49 26.12
C VAL A 378 -23.49 16.87 24.85
N PRO A 379 -22.30 16.28 24.58
CA PRO A 379 -21.56 16.57 23.36
C PRO A 379 -22.16 15.87 22.14
N ILE A 380 -22.34 16.61 21.04
CA ILE A 380 -22.46 16.00 19.71
C ILE A 380 -21.09 15.48 19.32
N SER A 381 -21.01 14.29 18.71
CA SER A 381 -19.76 13.82 18.13
C SER A 381 -19.23 14.85 17.14
N SER A 382 -17.95 15.21 17.28
CA SER A 382 -17.33 16.23 16.44
C SER A 382 -17.39 15.86 14.95
N LEU A 383 -17.41 14.56 14.64
CA LEU A 383 -17.57 14.06 13.28
C LEU A 383 -18.97 14.34 12.71
N LEU A 384 -20.03 14.10 13.50
CA LEU A 384 -21.41 14.35 13.06
C LEU A 384 -21.66 15.85 12.86
N ALA A 385 -21.22 16.67 13.81
CA ALA A 385 -21.35 18.12 13.73
C ALA A 385 -20.60 18.68 12.51
N LEU A 386 -19.35 18.26 12.32
CA LEU A 386 -18.53 18.67 11.18
C LEU A 386 -19.15 18.25 9.85
N GLY A 387 -19.53 16.98 9.71
CA GLY A 387 -20.09 16.44 8.48
C GLY A 387 -21.37 17.17 8.08
N ALA A 388 -22.31 17.35 9.02
CA ALA A 388 -23.55 18.08 8.78
C ALA A 388 -23.30 19.52 8.32
N VAL A 389 -22.44 20.26 9.04
CA VAL A 389 -22.07 21.64 8.67
C VAL A 389 -21.35 21.69 7.32
N HIS A 390 -20.43 20.76 7.05
CA HIS A 390 -19.67 20.72 5.81
C HIS A 390 -20.59 20.55 4.59
N HIS A 391 -21.47 19.54 4.62
CA HIS A 391 -22.39 19.27 3.51
C HIS A 391 -23.45 20.36 3.37
N HIS A 392 -24.01 20.88 4.47
CA HIS A 392 -24.94 22.02 4.44
C HIS A 392 -24.31 23.24 3.75
N LEU A 393 -23.07 23.59 4.12
CA LEU A 393 -22.36 24.72 3.50
C LEU A 393 -22.01 24.47 2.02
N ILE A 394 -21.82 23.22 1.57
CA ILE A 394 -21.64 22.90 0.15
C ILE A 394 -22.94 23.15 -0.61
N GLU A 395 -24.07 22.69 -0.08
CA GLU A 395 -25.39 22.84 -0.69
C GLU A 395 -25.79 24.32 -0.80
N MET A 396 -25.50 25.10 0.24
CA MET A 396 -25.71 26.55 0.25
C MET A 396 -24.63 27.35 -0.49
N ARG A 397 -23.68 26.68 -1.16
CA ARG A 397 -22.56 27.30 -1.90
C ARG A 397 -21.75 28.31 -1.08
N SER A 398 -21.65 28.08 0.23
CA SER A 398 -20.92 28.94 1.18
C SER A 398 -19.66 28.27 1.75
N ARG A 399 -19.42 26.98 1.50
CA ARG A 399 -18.26 26.24 2.03
C ARG A 399 -16.91 26.86 1.65
N MET A 400 -16.78 27.45 0.46
CA MET A 400 -15.55 28.12 0.02
C MET A 400 -15.31 29.50 0.67
N LYS A 401 -16.27 30.02 1.45
CA LYS A 401 -16.14 31.33 2.10
C LYS A 401 -15.51 31.24 3.50
N VAL A 402 -15.34 30.04 4.04
CA VAL A 402 -14.91 29.81 5.43
C VAL A 402 -13.91 28.67 5.56
N ALA A 403 -13.07 28.74 6.59
CA ALA A 403 -12.40 27.57 7.17
C ALA A 403 -13.27 26.93 8.26
N LEU A 404 -13.27 25.59 8.33
CA LEU A 404 -13.85 24.82 9.42
C LEU A 404 -12.74 24.28 10.33
N VAL A 405 -12.63 24.83 11.54
CA VAL A 405 -11.68 24.38 12.56
C VAL A 405 -12.44 23.56 13.61
N VAL A 406 -11.89 22.42 14.02
CA VAL A 406 -12.51 21.55 15.03
C VAL A 406 -11.71 21.60 16.33
N GLU A 407 -12.30 22.14 17.39
CA GLU A 407 -11.81 22.01 18.76
C GLU A 407 -12.52 20.82 19.41
N THR A 408 -11.79 19.74 19.66
CA THR A 408 -12.42 18.50 20.15
C THR A 408 -11.63 17.77 21.24
N ALA A 409 -12.36 17.24 22.21
CA ALA A 409 -11.85 16.23 23.14
C ALA A 409 -11.98 14.79 22.59
N GLU A 410 -12.81 14.55 21.58
CA GLU A 410 -13.11 13.21 21.05
C GLU A 410 -11.97 12.62 20.21
N ALA A 411 -11.32 13.46 19.38
CA ALA A 411 -10.29 13.02 18.46
C ALA A 411 -8.94 12.78 19.16
N ARG A 412 -8.35 11.59 18.94
CA ARG A 412 -7.11 11.17 19.61
C ARG A 412 -6.20 10.26 18.80
N GLN A 413 -6.76 9.55 17.81
CA GLN A 413 -6.05 8.58 16.96
C GLN A 413 -5.87 9.12 15.55
N VAL A 414 -4.88 8.60 14.81
CA VAL A 414 -4.64 8.92 13.40
C VAL A 414 -5.92 8.78 12.56
N HIS A 415 -6.67 7.69 12.77
CA HIS A 415 -7.93 7.46 12.06
C HIS A 415 -8.97 8.57 12.29
N HIS A 416 -9.16 9.03 13.53
CA HIS A 416 -10.14 10.08 13.85
C HIS A 416 -9.81 11.37 13.09
N ILE A 417 -8.53 11.75 13.08
CA ILE A 417 -8.05 12.93 12.35
C ILE A 417 -8.28 12.77 10.84
N CYS A 418 -7.97 11.60 10.27
CA CYS A 418 -8.18 11.33 8.85
C CYS A 418 -9.66 11.38 8.45
N VAL A 419 -10.56 10.89 9.31
CA VAL A 419 -12.00 10.93 9.06
C VAL A 419 -12.50 12.38 9.13
N LEU A 420 -12.14 13.16 10.16
CA LEU A 420 -12.50 14.58 10.25
C LEU A 420 -12.04 15.37 9.01
N MET A 421 -10.80 15.17 8.55
CA MET A 421 -10.32 15.84 7.32
C MET A 421 -11.06 15.35 6.06
N GLY A 422 -11.35 14.05 5.97
CA GLY A 422 -12.11 13.46 4.87
C GLY A 422 -13.54 14.01 4.74
N TYR A 423 -14.12 14.49 5.84
CA TYR A 423 -15.44 15.14 5.91
C TYR A 423 -15.36 16.66 6.14
N GLY A 424 -14.23 17.28 5.81
CA GLY A 424 -14.17 18.72 5.56
C GLY A 424 -13.53 19.59 6.64
N ALA A 425 -12.86 19.03 7.65
CA ALA A 425 -12.06 19.82 8.59
C ALA A 425 -10.85 20.46 7.89
N ASP A 426 -10.64 21.75 8.10
CA ASP A 426 -9.46 22.48 7.63
C ASP A 426 -8.30 22.40 8.62
N ALA A 427 -8.59 22.43 9.92
CA ALA A 427 -7.63 22.25 11.00
C ALA A 427 -8.31 21.66 12.24
N ILE A 428 -7.54 20.93 13.06
CA ILE A 428 -8.06 20.19 14.20
C ILE A 428 -7.18 20.46 15.42
N CYS A 429 -7.79 20.88 16.53
CA CYS A 429 -7.15 20.97 17.83
C CYS A 429 -7.70 19.86 18.74
N PRO A 430 -7.00 18.71 18.85
CA PRO A 430 -7.35 17.67 19.80
C PRO A 430 -6.86 18.09 21.19
N TYR A 431 -7.68 18.85 21.93
CA TYR A 431 -7.20 19.51 23.16
C TYR A 431 -7.00 18.53 24.32
N LEU A 432 -7.88 17.52 24.45
CA LEU A 432 -7.86 16.61 25.60
C LEU A 432 -6.62 15.69 25.63
N PRO A 433 -6.12 15.14 24.51
CA PRO A 433 -4.83 14.44 24.49
C PRO A 433 -3.66 15.28 25.02
N MET A 434 -3.63 16.59 24.72
CA MET A 434 -2.57 17.50 25.17
C MET A 434 -2.70 17.82 26.65
N GLU A 435 -3.92 18.14 27.12
CA GLU A 435 -4.21 18.37 28.55
C GLU A 435 -3.93 17.11 29.41
N LEU A 436 -4.25 15.92 28.89
CA LEU A 436 -3.95 14.65 29.54
C LEU A 436 -2.44 14.42 29.63
N ALA A 437 -1.69 14.63 28.55
CA ALA A 437 -0.24 14.47 28.55
C ALA A 437 0.46 15.43 29.53
N ALA A 438 0.00 16.68 29.61
CA ALA A 438 0.47 17.64 30.61
C ALA A 438 0.19 17.16 32.05
N SER A 439 -0.99 16.57 32.29
CA SER A 439 -1.35 15.99 33.58
C SER A 439 -0.47 14.76 33.92
N LEU A 440 -0.24 13.87 32.95
CA LEU A 440 0.62 12.69 33.15
C LEU A 440 2.09 13.03 33.41
N ARG A 441 2.57 14.16 32.91
CA ARG A 441 3.86 14.73 33.30
C ARG A 441 3.87 15.20 34.75
N HIS A 442 2.81 15.89 35.20
CA HIS A 442 2.68 16.31 36.60
C HIS A 442 2.65 15.11 37.56
N ASP A 443 2.00 14.01 37.14
CA ASP A 443 1.91 12.76 37.90
C ASP A 443 3.22 11.91 37.84
N GLY A 444 4.24 12.34 37.10
CA GLY A 444 5.53 11.66 36.97
C GLY A 444 5.54 10.42 36.05
N VAL A 445 4.48 10.21 35.26
CA VAL A 445 4.42 9.14 34.23
C VAL A 445 5.26 9.52 33.00
N LEU A 446 5.21 10.80 32.62
CA LEU A 446 6.11 11.39 31.62
C LEU A 446 7.21 12.17 32.34
N ASP A 447 8.42 12.09 31.79
CA ASP A 447 9.56 12.85 32.31
C ASP A 447 9.34 14.37 32.20
N ALA A 448 9.93 15.13 33.12
CA ALA A 448 9.80 16.60 33.15
C ALA A 448 10.34 17.29 31.88
N SER A 449 11.21 16.62 31.10
CA SER A 449 11.70 17.11 29.81
C SER A 449 10.62 17.23 28.72
N TYR A 450 9.48 16.56 28.86
CA TYR A 450 8.36 16.65 27.92
C TYR A 450 7.54 17.93 28.17
N THR A 451 8.08 19.10 27.85
CA THR A 451 7.35 20.38 27.92
C THR A 451 6.10 20.37 27.01
N ASP A 452 5.16 21.29 27.21
CA ASP A 452 3.93 21.36 26.40
C ASP A 452 4.23 21.47 24.90
N GLU A 453 5.29 22.22 24.55
CA GLU A 453 5.78 22.33 23.18
C GLU A 453 6.33 20.99 22.65
N VAL A 454 7.11 20.26 23.46
CA VAL A 454 7.64 18.94 23.07
C VAL A 454 6.51 17.92 22.90
N ILE A 455 5.52 17.93 23.80
CA ILE A 455 4.33 17.07 23.72
C ILE A 455 3.59 17.35 22.40
N PHE A 456 3.32 18.62 22.11
CA PHE A 456 2.65 19.04 20.88
C PHE A 456 3.44 18.61 19.63
N GLN A 457 4.73 18.93 19.57
CA GLN A 457 5.57 18.62 18.40
C GLN A 457 5.64 17.11 18.14
N ASN A 458 5.82 16.30 19.19
CA ASN A 458 5.89 14.85 19.05
C ASN A 458 4.54 14.26 18.60
N TYR A 459 3.44 14.70 19.21
CA TYR A 459 2.09 14.27 18.81
C TYR A 459 1.76 14.70 17.37
N ALA A 460 2.04 15.95 17.01
CA ALA A 460 1.83 16.47 15.66
C ALA A 460 2.68 15.71 14.63
N GLN A 461 3.94 15.38 14.94
CA GLN A 461 4.80 14.59 14.06
C GLN A 461 4.28 13.15 13.89
N ALA A 462 3.76 12.53 14.96
CA ALA A 462 3.12 11.22 14.89
C ALA A 462 1.86 11.26 14.00
N MET A 463 1.03 12.30 14.14
CA MET A 463 -0.15 12.51 13.31
C MET A 463 0.23 12.76 11.84
N GLN A 464 1.21 13.61 11.54
CA GLN A 464 1.67 13.85 10.17
C GLN A 464 2.12 12.56 9.49
N THR A 465 2.88 11.73 10.23
CA THR A 465 3.34 10.42 9.77
C THR A 465 2.16 9.48 9.48
N GLY A 466 1.20 9.41 10.41
CA GLY A 466 0.01 8.58 10.27
C GLY A 466 -0.92 9.04 9.14
N ILE A 467 -1.15 10.35 8.99
CA ILE A 467 -1.96 10.94 7.93
C ILE A 467 -1.36 10.63 6.56
N SER A 468 -0.06 10.88 6.40
CA SER A 468 0.66 10.59 5.15
C SER A 468 0.51 9.11 4.78
N LYS A 469 0.57 8.22 5.79
CA LYS A 469 0.37 6.78 5.61
C LYS A 469 -1.04 6.43 5.15
N VAL A 470 -2.09 7.05 5.72
CA VAL A 470 -3.48 6.80 5.32
C VAL A 470 -3.76 7.32 3.91
N MET A 471 -3.30 8.53 3.57
CA MET A 471 -3.43 9.09 2.22
C MET A 471 -2.73 8.22 1.18
N ALA A 472 -1.52 7.76 1.49
CA ALA A 472 -0.72 6.96 0.58
C ALA A 472 -1.34 5.59 0.27
N LYS A 473 -2.25 5.06 1.11
CA LYS A 473 -2.98 3.81 0.81
C LYS A 473 -3.77 3.89 -0.47
N MET A 474 -4.33 5.06 -0.79
CA MET A 474 -5.09 5.33 -2.02
C MET A 474 -4.20 5.94 -3.14
N GLY A 475 -2.90 6.08 -2.91
CA GLY A 475 -2.00 6.76 -3.83
C GLY A 475 -2.19 8.29 -3.86
N ILE A 476 -2.73 8.88 -2.79
CA ILE A 476 -2.91 10.33 -2.68
C ILE A 476 -1.66 10.97 -2.06
N SER A 477 -1.09 11.94 -2.75
CA SER A 477 0.17 12.59 -2.39
C SER A 477 -0.04 13.84 -1.53
N THR A 478 -1.16 14.55 -1.69
CA THR A 478 -1.40 15.84 -1.02
C THR A 478 -2.62 15.85 -0.13
N LEU A 479 -2.49 16.42 1.07
CA LEU A 479 -3.61 16.56 2.00
C LEU A 479 -4.72 17.44 1.42
N GLN A 480 -4.35 18.39 0.56
CA GLN A 480 -5.29 19.27 -0.09
C GLN A 480 -6.31 18.50 -0.95
N SER A 481 -5.86 17.49 -1.71
CA SER A 481 -6.75 16.61 -2.49
C SER A 481 -7.52 15.61 -1.60
N TYR A 482 -6.94 15.21 -0.47
CA TYR A 482 -7.58 14.27 0.46
C TYR A 482 -8.75 14.90 1.25
N LYS A 483 -8.66 16.20 1.56
CA LYS A 483 -9.66 16.92 2.36
C LYS A 483 -11.01 16.96 1.63
N GLY A 484 -12.07 16.46 2.27
CA GLY A 484 -13.40 16.38 1.67
C GLY A 484 -13.59 15.30 0.61
N ALA A 485 -12.58 14.47 0.33
CA ALA A 485 -12.66 13.41 -0.69
C ALA A 485 -13.44 12.16 -0.24
N GLN A 486 -13.75 12.04 1.05
CA GLN A 486 -14.53 10.93 1.61
C GLN A 486 -13.96 9.54 1.24
N ILE A 487 -12.65 9.32 1.43
CA ILE A 487 -11.95 8.04 1.13
C ILE A 487 -12.25 6.98 2.21
N PHE A 488 -13.53 6.74 2.45
CA PHE A 488 -14.05 5.86 3.48
C PHE A 488 -15.33 5.15 3.00
N GLU A 489 -15.57 3.97 3.56
CA GLU A 489 -16.89 3.32 3.53
C GLU A 489 -17.46 3.23 4.94
N ALA A 490 -18.75 3.53 5.09
CA ALA A 490 -19.46 3.38 6.36
C ALA A 490 -20.09 1.99 6.46
N VAL A 491 -19.76 1.24 7.51
CA VAL A 491 -20.31 -0.09 7.76
C VAL A 491 -21.32 -0.03 8.89
N GLY A 492 -22.61 -0.11 8.55
CA GLY A 492 -23.66 -0.24 9.55
C GLY A 492 -24.33 1.07 9.98
N LEU A 493 -24.20 2.15 9.20
CA LEU A 493 -24.93 3.41 9.41
C LEU A 493 -26.14 3.45 8.47
N ALA A 494 -27.28 3.92 8.97
CA ALA A 494 -28.48 4.08 8.16
C ALA A 494 -28.40 5.33 7.25
N GLU A 495 -29.26 5.33 6.22
CA GLU A 495 -29.33 6.39 5.21
C GLU A 495 -29.63 7.76 5.83
N ASP A 496 -30.41 7.83 6.91
CA ASP A 496 -30.72 9.10 7.60
C ASP A 496 -29.46 9.79 8.17
N VAL A 497 -28.50 9.00 8.67
CA VAL A 497 -27.21 9.52 9.15
C VAL A 497 -26.31 9.89 7.97
N ILE A 498 -26.24 9.04 6.94
CA ILE A 498 -25.40 9.28 5.76
C ILE A 498 -25.87 10.52 4.99
N ASP A 499 -27.15 10.66 4.72
CA ASP A 499 -27.70 11.77 3.94
C ASP A 499 -27.53 13.12 4.65
N LYS A 500 -27.65 13.14 5.99
CA LYS A 500 -27.52 14.38 6.77
C LYS A 500 -26.06 14.77 7.00
N CYS A 501 -25.19 13.81 7.29
CA CYS A 501 -23.84 14.09 7.80
C CYS A 501 -22.71 13.71 6.84
N PHE A 502 -22.91 12.77 5.91
CA PHE A 502 -21.84 12.10 5.15
C PHE A 502 -22.24 11.82 3.69
N ARG A 503 -22.89 12.80 3.06
CA ARG A 503 -23.55 12.61 1.77
C ARG A 503 -22.57 12.20 0.68
N GLY A 504 -22.81 11.01 0.10
CA GLY A 504 -21.98 10.41 -0.95
C GLY A 504 -21.12 9.25 -0.46
N THR A 505 -21.03 9.01 0.85
CA THR A 505 -20.33 7.85 1.40
C THR A 505 -21.13 6.56 1.21
N PRO A 506 -20.52 5.48 0.67
CA PRO A 506 -21.18 4.19 0.58
C PRO A 506 -21.54 3.62 1.97
N SER A 507 -22.76 3.10 2.13
CA SER A 507 -23.17 2.30 3.30
C SER A 507 -24.11 1.16 2.93
N ARG A 508 -23.55 0.09 2.36
CA ARG A 508 -24.28 -0.96 1.65
C ARG A 508 -25.29 -1.75 2.48
N ILE A 509 -25.10 -1.81 3.81
CA ILE A 509 -25.94 -2.62 4.70
C ILE A 509 -26.91 -1.79 5.54
N GLY A 510 -26.90 -0.46 5.44
CA GLY A 510 -27.68 0.40 6.35
C GLY A 510 -27.38 0.10 7.83
N GLY A 511 -28.24 0.53 8.76
CA GLY A 511 -28.15 0.06 10.14
C GLY A 511 -28.55 1.08 11.19
N VAL A 512 -27.57 1.58 11.93
CA VAL A 512 -27.75 2.45 13.09
C VAL A 512 -28.28 3.81 12.64
N THR A 513 -29.46 4.18 13.13
CA THR A 513 -30.14 5.45 12.83
C THR A 513 -29.66 6.58 13.73
N MET A 514 -30.02 7.82 13.40
CA MET A 514 -29.67 8.99 14.21
C MET A 514 -30.16 8.87 15.67
N ASP A 515 -31.35 8.30 15.87
CA ASP A 515 -31.92 8.09 17.22
C ASP A 515 -31.11 7.07 18.04
N MET A 516 -30.57 6.03 17.40
CA MET A 516 -29.69 5.07 18.07
C MET A 516 -28.36 5.71 18.44
N VAL A 517 -27.79 6.54 17.57
CA VAL A 517 -26.58 7.31 17.86
C VAL A 517 -26.82 8.27 19.04
N ALA A 518 -27.96 8.97 19.05
CA ALA A 518 -28.36 9.82 20.17
C ALA A 518 -28.45 9.03 21.48
N ALA A 519 -29.04 7.83 21.44
CA ALA A 519 -29.14 6.96 22.62
C ALA A 519 -27.77 6.52 23.15
N GLU A 520 -26.83 6.17 22.28
CA GLU A 520 -25.48 5.79 22.66
C GLU A 520 -24.69 6.95 23.28
N ILE A 521 -24.80 8.16 22.71
CA ILE A 521 -24.20 9.39 23.26
C ILE A 521 -24.76 9.68 24.66
N PHE A 522 -26.09 9.59 24.80
CA PHE A 522 -26.77 9.87 26.07
C PHE A 522 -26.46 8.80 27.14
N GLU A 523 -26.36 7.53 26.75
CA GLU A 523 -25.97 6.46 27.65
C GLU A 523 -24.55 6.63 28.15
N ARG A 524 -23.60 7.01 27.27
CA ARG A 524 -22.23 7.33 27.67
C ARG A 524 -22.18 8.50 28.66
N HIS A 525 -22.92 9.57 28.39
CA HIS A 525 -23.04 10.72 29.30
C HIS A 525 -23.58 10.30 30.68
N ARG A 526 -24.68 9.53 30.69
CA ARG A 526 -25.27 8.99 31.92
C ARG A 526 -24.28 8.12 32.68
N ASP A 527 -23.54 7.24 32.00
CA ASP A 527 -22.55 6.36 32.61
C ASP A 527 -21.38 7.14 33.25
N THR A 528 -21.00 8.29 32.68
CA THR A 528 -19.96 9.16 33.23
C THR A 528 -20.42 9.94 34.47
N TYR A 529 -21.66 10.43 34.48
CA TYR A 529 -22.15 11.32 35.54
C TYR A 529 -23.03 10.64 36.59
N ARG A 530 -23.41 9.37 36.40
CA ARG A 530 -24.14 8.60 37.41
C ARG A 530 -23.31 8.47 38.70
N PRO A 531 -23.90 8.70 39.89
CA PRO A 531 -23.21 8.45 41.15
C PRO A 531 -23.04 6.94 41.38
N ALA A 532 -21.89 6.38 40.99
CA ALA A 532 -21.49 5.00 41.29
C ALA A 532 -19.97 4.91 41.50
N PRO A 533 -19.46 4.01 42.38
CA PRO A 533 -18.03 3.84 42.63
C PRO A 533 -17.21 3.57 41.34
N ASP A 534 -17.80 2.83 40.40
CA ASP A 534 -17.17 2.46 39.13
C ASP A 534 -16.95 3.66 38.17
N THR A 535 -17.52 4.83 38.46
CA THR A 535 -17.31 6.06 37.67
C THR A 535 -16.01 6.79 37.99
N LEU A 536 -15.23 6.31 38.96
CA LEU A 536 -13.95 6.88 39.37
C LEU A 536 -12.75 6.39 38.53
N ILE A 537 -12.93 5.35 37.72
CA ILE A 537 -11.86 4.70 36.95
C ILE A 537 -12.31 4.55 35.49
N LEU A 538 -11.39 4.70 34.54
CA LEU A 538 -11.65 4.44 33.13
C LEU A 538 -11.93 2.95 32.88
N LYS A 539 -13.06 2.67 32.21
CA LYS A 539 -13.41 1.32 31.78
C LYS A 539 -12.46 0.88 30.66
N ASP A 540 -11.80 -0.27 30.84
CA ASP A 540 -11.03 -0.93 29.79
C ASP A 540 -11.90 -2.01 29.13
N LEU A 541 -12.44 -1.69 27.96
CA LEU A 541 -13.31 -2.60 27.21
C LEU A 541 -12.53 -3.72 26.50
N GLY A 542 -11.21 -3.66 26.40
CA GLY A 542 -10.43 -4.66 25.67
C GLY A 542 -10.55 -4.56 24.15
N ASN A 543 -10.61 -3.34 23.61
CA ASN A 543 -10.72 -3.13 22.16
C ASN A 543 -9.49 -3.68 21.41
N TYR A 544 -8.31 -3.72 22.01
CA TYR A 544 -7.08 -4.21 21.36
C TYR A 544 -6.67 -5.59 21.84
N HIS A 545 -6.83 -5.86 23.14
CA HIS A 545 -6.61 -7.17 23.75
C HIS A 545 -7.84 -7.63 24.50
N TYR A 546 -8.11 -8.94 24.44
CA TYR A 546 -9.20 -9.54 25.19
C TYR A 546 -9.15 -9.18 26.69
N ARG A 547 -10.29 -8.75 27.23
CA ARG A 547 -10.53 -8.50 28.66
C ARG A 547 -11.78 -9.27 29.09
N ALA A 548 -11.72 -9.91 30.25
CA ALA A 548 -12.89 -10.60 30.81
C ALA A 548 -13.97 -9.55 31.15
N GLY A 549 -15.18 -9.73 30.63
CA GLY A 549 -16.30 -8.80 30.82
C GLY A 549 -16.30 -7.57 29.90
N GLY A 550 -15.31 -7.44 29.01
CA GLY A 550 -15.25 -6.38 27.99
C GLY A 550 -15.95 -6.74 26.68
N GLU A 551 -15.49 -6.11 25.61
CA GLU A 551 -15.89 -6.42 24.23
C GLU A 551 -15.69 -7.90 23.90
N LYS A 552 -16.58 -8.40 23.05
CA LYS A 552 -16.47 -9.79 22.59
C LYS A 552 -15.29 -9.93 21.64
N HIS A 553 -14.71 -11.13 21.62
CA HIS A 553 -13.69 -11.46 20.63
C HIS A 553 -14.04 -12.77 19.95
N ILE A 554 -13.73 -12.88 18.67
CA ILE A 554 -13.77 -14.18 17.98
C ILE A 554 -12.79 -15.14 18.64
N ASN A 555 -11.58 -14.67 18.98
CA ASN A 555 -10.58 -15.50 19.62
C ASN A 555 -10.63 -15.38 21.15
N GLU A 556 -11.64 -15.99 21.76
CA GLU A 556 -11.75 -16.07 23.22
C GLU A 556 -10.99 -17.28 23.81
N PRO A 557 -10.47 -17.18 25.05
CA PRO A 557 -9.65 -18.24 25.65
C PRO A 557 -10.30 -19.64 25.69
N ALA A 558 -11.61 -19.70 25.98
CA ALA A 558 -12.35 -20.97 26.02
C ALA A 558 -12.38 -21.66 24.65
N SER A 559 -12.69 -20.90 23.58
CA SER A 559 -12.67 -21.40 22.19
C SER A 559 -11.28 -21.89 21.78
N ILE A 560 -10.23 -21.18 22.18
CA ILE A 560 -8.83 -21.50 21.87
C ILE A 560 -8.45 -22.83 22.51
N ALA A 561 -8.73 -22.98 23.80
CA ALA A 561 -8.44 -24.21 24.55
C ALA A 561 -9.19 -25.43 23.98
N ALA A 562 -10.49 -25.28 23.70
CA ALA A 562 -11.31 -26.34 23.13
C ALA A 562 -10.82 -26.76 21.73
N LEU A 563 -10.41 -25.81 20.88
CA LEU A 563 -9.86 -26.09 19.55
C LEU A 563 -8.52 -26.85 19.63
N GLN A 564 -7.64 -26.43 20.55
CA GLN A 564 -6.37 -27.11 20.78
C GLN A 564 -6.58 -28.54 21.28
N GLU A 565 -7.47 -28.73 22.27
CA GLU A 565 -7.82 -30.06 22.76
C GLU A 565 -8.38 -30.94 21.65
N ALA A 566 -9.31 -30.41 20.85
CA ALA A 566 -9.92 -31.13 19.73
C ALA A 566 -8.88 -31.63 18.74
N ALA A 567 -7.93 -30.78 18.36
CA ALA A 567 -6.92 -31.12 17.36
C ALA A 567 -5.84 -32.08 17.89
N VAL A 568 -5.41 -31.90 19.14
CA VAL A 568 -4.36 -32.73 19.78
C VAL A 568 -4.90 -34.12 20.15
N SER A 569 -6.06 -34.18 20.79
CA SER A 569 -6.65 -35.45 21.28
C SER A 569 -7.57 -36.14 20.26
N LYS A 570 -7.81 -35.49 19.11
CA LYS A 570 -8.82 -35.92 18.12
C LYS A 570 -10.23 -36.06 18.72
N SER A 571 -10.55 -35.22 19.72
CA SER A 571 -11.82 -35.27 20.46
C SER A 571 -12.93 -34.53 19.73
N LYS A 572 -13.97 -35.28 19.31
CA LYS A 572 -15.20 -34.71 18.73
C LYS A 572 -15.97 -33.83 19.72
N ASN A 573 -15.97 -34.19 21.01
CA ASN A 573 -16.66 -33.42 22.06
C ASN A 573 -15.99 -32.04 22.26
N ALA A 574 -14.66 -32.00 22.29
CA ALA A 574 -13.93 -30.72 22.35
C ALA A 574 -14.19 -29.86 21.09
N TYR A 575 -14.27 -30.47 19.92
CA TYR A 575 -14.63 -29.76 18.68
C TYR A 575 -16.04 -29.16 18.74
N GLU A 576 -17.01 -29.90 19.28
CA GLU A 576 -18.37 -29.42 19.48
C GLU A 576 -18.41 -28.19 20.40
N LYS A 577 -17.72 -28.25 21.55
CA LYS A 577 -17.60 -27.10 22.46
C LYS A 577 -16.95 -25.89 21.77
N PHE A 578 -15.90 -26.13 20.98
CA PHE A 578 -15.27 -25.09 20.17
C PHE A 578 -16.25 -24.48 19.18
N ARG A 579 -17.04 -25.30 18.48
CA ARG A 579 -18.05 -24.86 17.51
C ARG A 579 -19.12 -24.01 18.19
N GLU A 580 -19.68 -24.46 19.30
CA GLU A 580 -20.72 -23.73 20.05
C GLU A 580 -20.23 -22.35 20.52
N SER A 581 -19.07 -22.31 21.18
CA SER A 581 -18.45 -21.08 21.67
C SER A 581 -18.09 -20.13 20.51
N THR A 582 -17.46 -20.65 19.44
CA THR A 582 -17.09 -19.83 18.28
C THR A 582 -18.31 -19.29 17.56
N MET A 583 -19.38 -20.08 17.40
CA MET A 583 -20.62 -19.62 16.79
C MET A 583 -21.30 -18.52 17.62
N GLN A 584 -21.17 -18.56 18.96
CA GLN A 584 -21.63 -17.45 19.79
C GLN A 584 -20.81 -16.18 19.54
N SER A 585 -19.48 -16.28 19.45
CA SER A 585 -18.65 -15.12 19.10
C SER A 585 -18.92 -14.60 17.69
N VAL A 586 -19.11 -15.48 16.69
CA VAL A 586 -19.45 -15.08 15.32
C VAL A 586 -20.75 -14.29 15.27
N ARG A 587 -21.78 -14.72 16.03
CA ARG A 587 -23.07 -14.01 16.16
C ARG A 587 -22.94 -12.62 16.78
N ASN A 588 -21.99 -12.46 17.70
CA ASN A 588 -21.77 -11.20 18.40
C ASN A 588 -20.88 -10.25 17.60
N CYS A 589 -19.92 -10.75 16.83
CA CYS A 589 -18.87 -9.93 16.25
C CYS A 589 -18.98 -9.66 14.74
N LEU A 590 -19.54 -10.58 13.94
CA LEU A 590 -19.35 -10.59 12.48
C LEU A 590 -20.67 -10.63 11.69
N LEU A 591 -20.64 -10.17 10.43
CA LEU A 591 -21.82 -10.08 9.58
C LEU A 591 -22.45 -11.44 9.29
N ARG A 592 -21.65 -12.48 9.01
CA ARG A 592 -22.20 -13.83 8.84
C ARG A 592 -22.91 -14.38 10.07
N GLY A 593 -22.63 -13.84 11.26
CA GLY A 593 -23.39 -14.13 12.47
C GLY A 593 -24.85 -13.67 12.43
N ARG A 594 -25.19 -12.79 11.48
CA ARG A 594 -26.55 -12.32 11.16
C ARG A 594 -27.23 -13.14 10.06
N LEU A 595 -26.60 -14.22 9.60
CA LEU A 595 -27.16 -15.14 8.61
C LEU A 595 -27.57 -16.47 9.27
N GLU A 596 -28.59 -17.10 8.70
CA GLU A 596 -29.05 -18.44 9.06
C GLU A 596 -29.21 -19.29 7.80
N LEU A 597 -28.98 -20.60 7.94
CA LEU A 597 -29.20 -21.58 6.88
C LEU A 597 -30.69 -21.91 6.78
N ARG A 598 -31.20 -22.04 5.56
CA ARG A 598 -32.54 -22.62 5.29
C ARG A 598 -32.41 -24.12 5.10
N THR A 599 -32.66 -24.87 6.16
CA THR A 599 -32.52 -26.33 6.18
C THR A 599 -33.80 -27.06 5.78
N LEU A 600 -33.65 -28.30 5.31
CA LEU A 600 -34.75 -29.25 5.14
C LEU A 600 -35.29 -29.72 6.48
N ASP A 601 -36.56 -30.16 6.50
CA ASP A 601 -37.16 -30.82 7.66
C ASP A 601 -36.47 -32.17 7.95
N GLN A 602 -36.05 -32.89 6.90
CA GLN A 602 -35.29 -34.13 6.99
C GLN A 602 -33.97 -34.00 6.22
N PRO A 603 -32.81 -34.03 6.90
CA PRO A 603 -31.50 -34.03 6.26
C PRO A 603 -31.25 -35.28 5.40
N LEU A 604 -30.45 -35.14 4.36
CA LEU A 604 -29.98 -36.28 3.57
C LEU A 604 -29.04 -37.19 4.38
N PRO A 605 -28.96 -38.49 4.10
CA PRO A 605 -27.95 -39.36 4.68
C PRO A 605 -26.53 -38.89 4.32
N LEU A 606 -25.62 -38.85 5.29
CA LEU A 606 -24.22 -38.44 5.06
C LEU A 606 -23.49 -39.32 4.01
N SER A 607 -23.95 -40.55 3.77
CA SER A 607 -23.43 -41.43 2.72
C SER A 607 -23.70 -40.92 1.31
N GLU A 608 -24.69 -40.05 1.11
CA GLU A 608 -24.99 -39.41 -0.18
C GLU A 608 -24.19 -38.12 -0.41
N ILE A 609 -23.55 -37.61 0.64
CA ILE A 609 -22.73 -36.39 0.58
C ILE A 609 -21.30 -36.76 0.24
N GLU A 610 -20.68 -35.99 -0.65
CA GLU A 610 -19.27 -36.21 -1.01
C GLU A 610 -18.37 -36.34 0.24
N PRO A 611 -17.32 -37.18 0.18
CA PRO A 611 -16.51 -37.47 1.36
C PRO A 611 -15.66 -36.27 1.78
N ALA A 612 -15.31 -36.20 3.07
CA ALA A 612 -14.51 -35.11 3.62
C ALA A 612 -13.15 -34.96 2.92
N SER A 613 -12.60 -36.04 2.37
CA SER A 613 -11.36 -36.06 1.58
C SER A 613 -11.43 -35.23 0.29
N GLU A 614 -12.62 -35.00 -0.28
CA GLU A 614 -12.79 -34.12 -1.44
C GLU A 614 -12.96 -32.65 -1.00
N ILE A 615 -13.66 -32.42 0.10
CA ILE A 615 -13.88 -31.07 0.65
C ILE A 615 -12.57 -30.43 1.08
N VAL A 616 -11.68 -31.15 1.77
CA VAL A 616 -10.40 -30.60 2.24
C VAL A 616 -9.47 -30.12 1.11
N LYS A 617 -9.65 -30.59 -0.13
CA LYS A 617 -8.87 -30.11 -1.29
C LYS A 617 -9.19 -28.65 -1.65
N ARG A 618 -10.34 -28.14 -1.18
CA ARG A 618 -10.75 -26.73 -1.32
C ARG A 618 -10.15 -25.85 -0.23
N PHE A 619 -9.47 -26.42 0.75
CA PHE A 619 -8.88 -25.69 1.86
C PHE A 619 -7.42 -25.33 1.56
N ALA A 620 -7.09 -24.08 1.83
CA ALA A 620 -5.72 -23.58 1.79
C ALA A 620 -5.32 -23.00 3.14
N THR A 621 -4.07 -23.19 3.58
CA THR A 621 -3.53 -22.37 4.67
C THR A 621 -3.07 -21.03 4.11
N GLY A 622 -3.41 -19.94 4.82
CA GLY A 622 -3.17 -18.59 4.34
C GLY A 622 -1.69 -18.22 4.28
N ALA A 623 -1.40 -17.18 3.51
CA ALA A 623 -0.06 -16.67 3.24
C ALA A 623 0.62 -16.11 4.51
N MET A 624 1.48 -16.92 5.15
CA MET A 624 2.20 -16.55 6.37
C MET A 624 3.70 -16.74 6.18
N SER A 625 4.44 -15.63 6.05
CA SER A 625 5.85 -15.68 5.68
C SER A 625 6.74 -16.39 6.70
N PHE A 626 7.70 -17.18 6.22
CA PHE A 626 8.90 -17.50 7.00
C PHE A 626 9.60 -16.19 7.43
N GLY A 627 9.80 -16.05 8.74
CA GLY A 627 10.24 -14.82 9.39
C GLY A 627 9.16 -14.23 10.30
N SER A 628 7.92 -14.12 9.81
CA SER A 628 6.77 -13.81 10.67
C SER A 628 6.51 -14.97 11.63
N ILE A 629 6.41 -16.17 11.07
CA ILE A 629 6.35 -17.45 11.80
C ILE A 629 7.68 -18.20 11.72
N SER A 630 7.90 -19.09 12.66
CA SER A 630 9.06 -19.97 12.75
C SER A 630 9.06 -20.99 11.61
N ILE A 631 10.25 -21.52 11.28
CA ILE A 631 10.38 -22.52 10.22
C ILE A 631 9.61 -23.80 10.58
N GLU A 632 9.58 -24.16 11.86
CA GLU A 632 8.85 -25.33 12.38
C GLU A 632 7.35 -25.21 12.11
N SER A 633 6.77 -24.04 12.42
CA SER A 633 5.35 -23.76 12.14
C SER A 633 5.06 -23.79 10.65
N HIS A 634 5.94 -23.18 9.84
CA HIS A 634 5.75 -23.08 8.40
C HIS A 634 5.84 -24.45 7.71
N GLN A 635 6.77 -25.31 8.13
CA GLN A 635 6.91 -26.67 7.61
C GLN A 635 5.76 -27.57 8.06
N ALA A 636 5.30 -27.46 9.31
CA ALA A 636 4.19 -28.25 9.81
C ALA A 636 2.90 -28.02 9.00
N LEU A 637 2.63 -26.76 8.62
CA LEU A 637 1.52 -26.41 7.74
C LEU A 637 1.65 -27.03 6.34
N ALA A 638 2.83 -26.93 5.73
CA ALA A 638 3.07 -27.51 4.40
C ALA A 638 2.88 -29.03 4.39
N VAL A 639 3.51 -29.73 5.35
CA VAL A 639 3.40 -31.19 5.48
C VAL A 639 1.95 -31.62 5.71
N ALA A 640 1.21 -30.89 6.56
CA ALA A 640 -0.20 -31.19 6.83
C ALA A 640 -1.05 -31.05 5.56
N MET A 641 -0.95 -29.92 4.85
CA MET A 641 -1.79 -29.63 3.69
C MET A 641 -1.48 -30.56 2.51
N ASN A 642 -0.20 -30.83 2.24
CA ASN A 642 0.23 -31.75 1.19
C ASN A 642 -0.31 -33.17 1.44
N LYS A 643 -0.35 -33.62 2.70
CA LYS A 643 -0.83 -34.96 3.07
C LYS A 643 -2.34 -35.15 2.86
N ILE A 644 -3.12 -34.07 2.93
CA ILE A 644 -4.59 -34.11 2.75
C ILE A 644 -5.05 -33.65 1.37
N GLY A 645 -4.13 -33.29 0.48
CA GLY A 645 -4.44 -32.77 -0.86
C GLY A 645 -4.98 -31.33 -0.87
N GLY A 646 -4.90 -30.62 0.26
CA GLY A 646 -5.12 -29.17 0.31
C GLY A 646 -3.83 -28.43 -0.03
N LYS A 647 -3.80 -27.11 0.18
CA LYS A 647 -2.66 -26.27 -0.23
C LYS A 647 -2.10 -25.45 0.92
N SER A 648 -0.79 -25.23 0.94
CA SER A 648 -0.15 -24.25 1.83
C SER A 648 0.51 -23.14 1.03
N ASN A 649 0.67 -21.98 1.67
CA ASN A 649 1.18 -20.77 1.02
C ASN A 649 2.45 -20.25 1.71
N THR A 650 3.47 -19.90 0.94
CA THR A 650 4.78 -19.42 1.46
C THR A 650 4.68 -18.08 2.19
N GLY A 651 3.64 -17.29 1.90
CA GLY A 651 3.66 -15.85 2.17
C GLY A 651 4.82 -15.13 1.47
N GLU A 652 5.03 -13.87 1.84
CA GLU A 652 6.01 -12.96 1.23
C GLU A 652 7.48 -13.25 1.59
N GLY A 653 7.77 -14.37 2.27
CA GLY A 653 9.07 -14.62 2.90
C GLY A 653 10.10 -15.36 2.04
N GLY A 654 9.72 -15.78 0.83
CA GLY A 654 10.47 -16.77 0.05
C GLY A 654 10.37 -18.19 0.64
N GLU A 655 10.97 -19.16 -0.04
CA GLU A 655 11.06 -20.54 0.43
C GLU A 655 12.43 -21.11 0.06
N ASN A 656 13.10 -21.76 1.02
CA ASN A 656 14.43 -22.34 0.79
C ASN A 656 14.34 -23.46 -0.28
N PRO A 657 15.27 -23.51 -1.25
CA PRO A 657 15.37 -24.59 -2.24
C PRO A 657 15.23 -26.00 -1.70
N ASP A 658 15.91 -26.34 -0.61
CA ASP A 658 15.87 -27.68 -0.03
C ASP A 658 14.44 -28.12 0.34
N ARG A 659 13.56 -27.16 0.65
CA ARG A 659 12.16 -27.43 0.99
C ARG A 659 11.28 -27.65 -0.22
N TYR A 660 11.41 -26.83 -1.26
CA TYR A 660 10.52 -26.97 -2.42
C TYR A 660 10.94 -28.09 -3.37
N LEU A 661 12.17 -28.62 -3.22
CA LEU A 661 12.62 -29.84 -3.90
C LEU A 661 12.13 -31.13 -3.20
N ASP A 662 11.70 -31.04 -1.94
CA ASP A 662 11.02 -32.13 -1.23
C ASP A 662 9.49 -31.95 -1.34
N PRO A 663 8.78 -32.83 -2.09
CA PRO A 663 7.33 -32.73 -2.24
C PRO A 663 6.56 -32.76 -0.92
N LYS A 664 7.13 -33.28 0.16
CA LYS A 664 6.46 -33.33 1.48
C LYS A 664 6.44 -31.97 2.16
N THR A 665 7.51 -31.19 2.05
CA THR A 665 7.70 -29.93 2.81
C THR A 665 7.56 -28.66 1.95
N ARG A 666 7.39 -28.82 0.63
CA ARG A 666 7.09 -27.77 -0.35
C ARG A 666 5.74 -27.10 -0.09
N SER A 667 5.67 -25.78 -0.24
CA SER A 667 4.38 -25.09 -0.30
C SER A 667 3.85 -25.08 -1.74
N ALA A 668 2.61 -25.52 -1.93
CA ALA A 668 1.96 -25.55 -3.24
C ALA A 668 1.74 -24.14 -3.83
N ILE A 669 1.38 -23.18 -2.97
CA ILE A 669 1.16 -21.78 -3.36
C ILE A 669 2.40 -20.96 -3.01
N LYS A 670 2.93 -20.26 -4.01
CA LYS A 670 4.08 -19.38 -3.89
C LYS A 670 3.66 -17.94 -4.13
N GLN A 671 3.95 -17.07 -3.17
CA GLN A 671 3.49 -15.69 -3.20
C GLN A 671 4.53 -14.77 -3.85
N VAL A 672 4.07 -13.92 -4.77
CA VAL A 672 4.82 -12.83 -5.38
C VAL A 672 4.26 -11.53 -4.81
N ALA A 673 5.02 -10.88 -3.92
CA ALA A 673 4.66 -9.63 -3.25
C ALA A 673 5.64 -8.51 -3.60
N SER A 674 5.32 -7.26 -3.26
CA SER A 674 6.09 -6.05 -3.61
C SER A 674 7.58 -6.08 -3.24
N GLY A 675 7.98 -6.78 -2.18
CA GLY A 675 9.39 -6.92 -1.81
C GLY A 675 10.21 -7.85 -2.73
N ARG A 676 9.55 -8.73 -3.50
CA ARG A 676 10.14 -9.82 -4.31
C ARG A 676 11.14 -10.68 -3.53
N PHE A 677 10.94 -10.83 -2.22
CA PHE A 677 11.83 -11.62 -1.38
C PHE A 677 11.81 -13.09 -1.77
N GLY A 678 12.98 -13.65 -2.11
CA GLY A 678 13.13 -15.06 -2.47
C GLY A 678 12.41 -15.47 -3.76
N VAL A 679 12.04 -14.51 -4.62
CA VAL A 679 11.41 -14.79 -5.91
C VAL A 679 12.51 -15.00 -6.96
N THR A 680 12.82 -16.26 -7.25
CA THR A 680 13.78 -16.70 -8.27
C THR A 680 13.06 -17.48 -9.38
N SER A 681 13.69 -17.69 -10.53
CA SER A 681 13.17 -18.59 -11.57
C SER A 681 12.84 -19.99 -11.02
N SER A 682 13.73 -20.58 -10.21
CA SER A 682 13.51 -21.90 -9.61
C SER A 682 12.40 -21.91 -8.57
N TYR A 683 12.27 -20.86 -7.76
CA TYR A 683 11.14 -20.68 -6.87
C TYR A 683 9.82 -20.72 -7.65
N LEU A 684 9.69 -19.93 -8.72
CA LEU A 684 8.48 -19.86 -9.55
C LEU A 684 8.17 -21.20 -10.23
N ALA A 685 9.18 -21.88 -10.77
CA ALA A 685 9.04 -23.16 -11.47
C ALA A 685 8.52 -24.31 -10.57
N HIS A 686 8.68 -24.20 -9.26
CA HIS A 686 8.26 -25.21 -8.28
C HIS A 686 6.93 -24.86 -7.57
N ALA A 687 6.08 -24.03 -8.19
CA ALA A 687 4.73 -23.71 -7.70
C ALA A 687 3.64 -24.51 -8.43
N ASP A 688 2.53 -24.75 -7.74
CA ASP A 688 1.26 -25.16 -8.37
C ASP A 688 0.35 -23.93 -8.58
N ASP A 689 0.38 -22.98 -7.63
CA ASP A 689 -0.23 -21.66 -7.78
C ASP A 689 0.80 -20.55 -7.52
N LEU A 690 0.80 -19.53 -8.37
CA LEU A 690 1.56 -18.29 -8.16
C LEU A 690 0.59 -17.19 -7.73
N GLN A 691 0.71 -16.73 -6.49
CA GLN A 691 -0.20 -15.73 -5.93
C GLN A 691 0.43 -14.32 -5.91
N ILE A 692 -0.09 -13.43 -6.75
CA ILE A 692 0.18 -11.99 -6.69
C ILE A 692 -0.53 -11.41 -5.47
N LYS A 693 0.22 -10.83 -4.54
CA LYS A 693 -0.31 -10.23 -3.31
C LYS A 693 -0.50 -8.73 -3.50
N MET A 694 -1.68 -8.30 -3.95
CA MET A 694 -2.01 -6.86 -4.01
C MET A 694 -2.15 -6.27 -2.62
N ALA A 695 -2.88 -6.96 -1.74
CA ALA A 695 -3.13 -6.48 -0.39
C ALA A 695 -3.37 -7.62 0.62
N GLN A 696 -3.44 -7.27 1.90
CA GLN A 696 -3.87 -8.16 2.98
C GLN A 696 -4.80 -7.42 3.94
N GLY A 697 -5.80 -8.11 4.49
CA GLY A 697 -6.87 -7.47 5.29
C GLY A 697 -6.42 -6.66 6.50
N ALA A 698 -5.33 -7.05 7.17
CA ALA A 698 -4.82 -6.36 8.35
C ALA A 698 -4.11 -5.01 8.06
N LYS A 699 -3.75 -4.76 6.80
CA LYS A 699 -3.01 -3.57 6.35
C LYS A 699 -3.07 -3.40 4.82
N PRO A 700 -4.27 -3.21 4.26
CA PRO A 700 -4.39 -2.96 2.85
C PRO A 700 -3.82 -1.58 2.49
N GLY A 701 -3.27 -1.46 1.27
CA GLY A 701 -2.55 -0.27 0.82
C GLY A 701 -1.18 -0.04 1.48
N GLU A 702 -0.64 -1.06 2.20
CA GLU A 702 0.65 -0.98 2.88
C GLU A 702 1.55 -2.20 2.58
N GLY A 703 2.86 -2.02 2.75
CA GLY A 703 3.84 -3.08 2.56
C GLY A 703 3.93 -4.10 3.71
N GLY A 704 4.50 -5.26 3.40
CA GLY A 704 4.97 -6.24 4.37
C GLY A 704 5.99 -5.65 5.35
N GLU A 705 5.98 -6.10 6.60
CA GLU A 705 6.88 -5.56 7.64
C GLU A 705 7.44 -6.71 8.49
N LEU A 706 8.77 -6.80 8.53
CA LEU A 706 9.50 -7.73 9.37
C LEU A 706 10.57 -6.96 10.18
N PRO A 707 10.41 -6.84 11.51
CA PRO A 707 11.40 -6.17 12.35
C PRO A 707 12.80 -6.81 12.24
N GLY A 708 13.84 -5.98 12.24
CA GLY A 708 15.23 -6.42 11.98
C GLY A 708 15.74 -7.48 12.95
N TYR A 709 15.32 -7.44 14.21
CA TYR A 709 15.66 -8.46 15.22
C TYR A 709 15.01 -9.84 14.96
N LYS A 710 14.09 -9.95 13.99
CA LYS A 710 13.57 -11.22 13.48
C LYS A 710 14.30 -11.67 12.21
N VAL A 711 15.14 -10.85 11.60
CA VAL A 711 15.85 -11.18 10.36
C VAL A 711 17.12 -11.96 10.71
N SER A 712 16.96 -13.26 10.94
CA SER A 712 18.07 -14.19 11.17
C SER A 712 18.92 -14.39 9.91
N THR A 713 20.07 -15.05 10.04
CA THR A 713 20.92 -15.42 8.90
C THR A 713 20.20 -16.25 7.85
N ASP A 714 19.35 -17.20 8.28
CA ASP A 714 18.62 -18.08 7.38
C ASP A 714 17.51 -17.32 6.63
N ILE A 715 16.85 -16.39 7.31
CA ILE A 715 15.84 -15.51 6.71
C ILE A 715 16.52 -14.57 5.71
N ALA A 716 17.62 -13.95 6.11
CA ALA A 716 18.41 -13.08 5.24
C ALA A 716 18.87 -13.80 3.98
N LYS A 717 19.36 -15.05 4.11
CA LYS A 717 19.71 -15.90 2.97
C LYS A 717 18.50 -16.19 2.07
N THR A 718 17.37 -16.60 2.65
CA THR A 718 16.14 -16.93 1.89
C THR A 718 15.57 -15.72 1.14
N ARG A 719 15.74 -14.51 1.71
CA ARG A 719 15.22 -13.27 1.15
C ARG A 719 16.23 -12.50 0.30
N HIS A 720 17.47 -12.98 0.19
CA HIS A 720 18.59 -12.25 -0.42
C HIS A 720 18.75 -10.84 0.18
N SER A 721 18.80 -10.78 1.51
CA SER A 721 18.91 -9.55 2.30
C SER A 721 20.03 -9.63 3.34
N VAL A 722 20.17 -8.58 4.14
CA VAL A 722 21.19 -8.48 5.22
C VAL A 722 20.59 -8.91 6.56
N ALA A 723 21.31 -9.74 7.32
CA ALA A 723 20.89 -10.19 8.65
C ALA A 723 20.83 -9.03 9.66
N GLY A 724 19.81 -9.02 10.52
CA GLY A 724 19.59 -7.98 11.54
C GLY A 724 18.97 -6.67 11.04
N VAL A 725 18.82 -6.49 9.72
CA VAL A 725 18.25 -5.28 9.11
C VAL A 725 16.74 -5.46 8.91
N GLY A 726 15.94 -4.46 9.31
CA GLY A 726 14.49 -4.50 9.15
C GLY A 726 14.08 -4.52 7.68
N LEU A 727 13.07 -5.32 7.35
CA LEU A 727 12.54 -5.42 5.99
C LEU A 727 11.14 -4.82 5.95
N ILE A 728 11.04 -3.64 5.35
CA ILE A 728 9.77 -2.99 5.02
C ILE A 728 9.66 -3.08 3.50
N SER A 729 8.62 -3.76 3.03
CA SER A 729 8.35 -3.85 1.59
C SER A 729 7.76 -2.53 1.11
N PRO A 730 7.97 -2.14 -0.17
CA PRO A 730 7.20 -1.06 -0.77
C PRO A 730 5.70 -1.35 -0.65
N PRO A 731 4.84 -0.34 -0.43
CA PRO A 731 3.40 -0.54 -0.51
C PRO A 731 2.93 -1.03 -1.88
N PRO A 732 3.35 -0.42 -3.02
CA PRO A 732 2.94 -0.91 -4.33
C PRO A 732 3.87 -2.02 -4.83
N HIS A 733 3.34 -2.82 -5.75
CA HIS A 733 4.16 -3.51 -6.72
C HIS A 733 4.65 -2.47 -7.74
N HIS A 734 5.98 -2.28 -7.88
CA HIS A 734 6.51 -1.28 -8.83
C HIS A 734 6.31 -1.67 -10.30
N ASP A 735 5.84 -2.89 -10.56
CA ASP A 735 5.41 -3.40 -11.86
C ASP A 735 3.88 -3.52 -11.99
N ILE A 736 3.12 -2.86 -11.11
CA ILE A 736 1.65 -2.79 -11.18
C ILE A 736 1.18 -1.38 -10.78
N TYR A 737 1.03 -0.50 -11.76
CA TYR A 737 0.49 0.86 -11.58
C TYR A 737 -0.90 1.05 -12.19
N SER A 738 -1.41 0.01 -12.84
CA SER A 738 -2.70 -0.03 -13.52
C SER A 738 -3.14 -1.47 -13.77
N ILE A 739 -4.34 -1.66 -14.34
CA ILE A 739 -4.86 -3.00 -14.65
C ILE A 739 -4.07 -3.70 -15.76
N GLU A 740 -3.58 -2.97 -16.74
CA GLU A 740 -2.74 -3.48 -17.82
C GLU A 740 -1.38 -3.96 -17.30
N ASP A 741 -0.79 -3.26 -16.32
CA ASP A 741 0.47 -3.69 -15.70
C ASP A 741 0.26 -4.97 -14.84
N LEU A 742 -0.90 -5.11 -14.18
CA LEU A 742 -1.26 -6.38 -13.53
C LEU A 742 -1.39 -7.50 -14.57
N ALA A 743 -2.03 -7.25 -15.70
CA ALA A 743 -2.15 -8.23 -16.77
C ALA A 743 -0.77 -8.65 -17.31
N GLU A 744 0.18 -7.72 -17.37
CA GLU A 744 1.57 -8.02 -17.72
C GLU A 744 2.24 -8.92 -16.68
N LEU A 745 2.11 -8.63 -15.37
CA LEU A 745 2.66 -9.53 -14.34
C LEU A 745 1.98 -10.91 -14.36
N ILE A 746 0.67 -11.00 -14.59
CA ILE A 746 -0.02 -12.29 -14.75
C ILE A 746 0.58 -13.05 -15.93
N TYR A 747 0.80 -12.36 -17.05
CA TYR A 747 1.44 -12.93 -18.22
C TYR A 747 2.87 -13.40 -17.91
N ASP A 748 3.71 -12.57 -17.30
CA ASP A 748 5.09 -12.89 -16.91
C ASP A 748 5.17 -14.16 -16.05
N LEU A 749 4.30 -14.26 -15.04
CA LEU A 749 4.28 -15.41 -14.14
C LEU A 749 3.81 -16.68 -14.85
N LYS A 750 2.84 -16.57 -15.77
CA LYS A 750 2.42 -17.70 -16.61
C LYS A 750 3.53 -18.11 -17.59
N CYS A 751 4.31 -17.16 -18.09
CA CYS A 751 5.48 -17.43 -18.92
C CYS A 751 6.61 -18.11 -18.12
N ALA A 752 6.82 -17.70 -16.88
CA ALA A 752 7.83 -18.27 -15.97
C ALA A 752 7.43 -19.63 -15.38
N ASN A 753 6.13 -19.98 -15.40
CA ASN A 753 5.64 -21.31 -15.09
C ASN A 753 4.31 -21.57 -15.83
N PRO A 754 4.36 -22.21 -17.02
CA PRO A 754 3.17 -22.50 -17.82
C PRO A 754 2.15 -23.42 -17.13
N ASP A 755 2.60 -24.22 -16.17
CA ASP A 755 1.77 -25.22 -15.48
C ASP A 755 1.05 -24.65 -14.25
N ALA A 756 1.52 -23.53 -13.69
CA ALA A 756 0.93 -22.94 -12.49
C ALA A 756 -0.33 -22.12 -12.79
N ARG A 757 -1.29 -22.11 -11.86
CA ARG A 757 -2.42 -21.16 -11.89
C ARG A 757 -1.98 -19.82 -11.36
N ILE A 758 -2.42 -18.73 -11.99
CA ILE A 758 -2.15 -17.38 -11.47
C ILE A 758 -3.29 -16.90 -10.57
N SER A 759 -2.95 -16.66 -9.30
CA SER A 759 -3.85 -16.14 -8.28
C SER A 759 -3.61 -14.66 -8.01
N VAL A 760 -4.66 -13.87 -7.82
CA VAL A 760 -4.55 -12.48 -7.35
C VAL A 760 -5.26 -12.34 -6.01
N LYS A 761 -4.55 -11.88 -4.98
CA LYS A 761 -5.08 -11.67 -3.64
C LYS A 761 -5.47 -10.21 -3.43
N LEU A 762 -6.76 -9.97 -3.34
CA LEU A 762 -7.43 -8.68 -3.10
C LEU A 762 -7.96 -8.61 -1.66
N VAL A 763 -8.35 -7.41 -1.22
CA VAL A 763 -9.02 -7.20 0.06
C VAL A 763 -10.40 -6.60 -0.19
N SER A 764 -11.37 -7.05 0.60
CA SER A 764 -12.74 -6.56 0.53
C SER A 764 -12.80 -5.04 0.77
N GLU A 765 -13.36 -4.33 -0.21
CA GLU A 765 -13.79 -2.94 -0.14
C GLU A 765 -14.95 -2.73 -1.14
N VAL A 766 -15.69 -1.62 -1.09
CA VAL A 766 -16.63 -1.26 -2.17
C VAL A 766 -15.88 -1.16 -3.52
N GLY A 767 -16.42 -1.78 -4.56
CA GLY A 767 -15.82 -1.76 -5.89
C GLY A 767 -14.87 -2.92 -6.16
N VAL A 768 -14.57 -3.77 -5.16
CA VAL A 768 -13.72 -4.96 -5.35
C VAL A 768 -14.26 -5.89 -6.44
N GLY A 769 -15.58 -5.94 -6.68
CA GLY A 769 -16.15 -6.73 -7.75
C GLY A 769 -15.79 -6.20 -9.14
N VAL A 770 -15.73 -4.86 -9.29
CA VAL A 770 -15.28 -4.20 -10.53
C VAL A 770 -13.80 -4.48 -10.77
N VAL A 771 -12.98 -4.34 -9.73
CA VAL A 771 -11.55 -4.71 -9.78
C VAL A 771 -11.39 -6.18 -10.18
N ALA A 772 -12.14 -7.10 -9.56
CA ALA A 772 -12.09 -8.52 -9.86
C ALA A 772 -12.49 -8.85 -11.31
N ALA A 773 -13.44 -8.11 -11.90
CA ALA A 773 -13.74 -8.24 -13.33
C ALA A 773 -12.57 -7.81 -14.21
N GLY A 774 -11.86 -6.72 -13.85
CA GLY A 774 -10.61 -6.33 -14.49
C GLY A 774 -9.55 -7.42 -14.37
N VAL A 775 -9.34 -7.96 -13.17
CA VAL A 775 -8.39 -9.06 -12.88
C VAL A 775 -8.69 -10.31 -13.72
N ALA A 776 -9.97 -10.68 -13.86
CA ALA A 776 -10.39 -11.80 -14.70
C ALA A 776 -10.14 -11.54 -16.20
N LYS A 777 -10.31 -10.30 -16.67
CA LYS A 777 -9.97 -9.87 -18.04
C LYS A 777 -8.45 -9.83 -18.27
N GLY A 778 -7.67 -9.52 -17.23
CA GLY A 778 -6.22 -9.68 -17.17
C GLY A 778 -5.75 -11.14 -17.12
N LYS A 779 -6.65 -12.10 -17.35
CA LYS A 779 -6.42 -13.54 -17.47
C LYS A 779 -6.02 -14.25 -16.17
N ALA A 780 -6.25 -13.66 -15.00
CA ALA A 780 -6.12 -14.42 -13.74
C ALA A 780 -7.06 -15.64 -13.74
N GLU A 781 -6.60 -16.73 -13.12
CA GLU A 781 -7.34 -18.00 -13.02
C GLU A 781 -7.93 -18.20 -11.62
N HIS A 782 -7.42 -17.47 -10.63
CA HIS A 782 -7.84 -17.54 -9.25
C HIS A 782 -7.85 -16.14 -8.60
N ILE A 783 -8.88 -15.83 -7.81
CA ILE A 783 -8.98 -14.57 -7.06
C ILE A 783 -9.25 -14.90 -5.59
N THR A 784 -8.42 -14.39 -4.68
CA THR A 784 -8.69 -14.43 -3.23
C THR A 784 -9.25 -13.08 -2.79
N VAL A 785 -10.39 -13.07 -2.11
CA VAL A 785 -10.94 -11.89 -1.43
C VAL A 785 -10.76 -12.05 0.07
N SER A 786 -9.89 -11.23 0.64
CA SER A 786 -9.58 -11.21 2.07
C SER A 786 -10.46 -10.25 2.87
N GLY A 787 -10.94 -10.68 4.03
CA GLY A 787 -11.63 -9.84 5.00
C GLY A 787 -10.68 -8.99 5.85
N HIS A 788 -11.20 -7.87 6.39
CA HIS A 788 -10.48 -6.95 7.29
C HIS A 788 -9.94 -7.61 8.57
N ASP A 789 -10.53 -8.74 8.95
CA ASP A 789 -10.23 -9.51 10.15
C ASP A 789 -9.05 -10.48 9.96
N GLY A 790 -8.45 -10.51 8.76
CA GLY A 790 -7.23 -11.25 8.46
C GLY A 790 -6.07 -10.94 9.44
N GLY A 791 -5.26 -11.95 9.76
CA GLY A 791 -4.13 -11.81 10.70
C GLY A 791 -2.89 -11.14 10.10
N THR A 792 -2.02 -10.60 10.95
CA THR A 792 -0.68 -10.11 10.58
C THR A 792 0.36 -10.38 11.66
N GLY A 793 1.62 -10.55 11.25
CA GLY A 793 2.76 -10.62 12.18
C GLY A 793 3.17 -9.27 12.76
N ALA A 794 3.01 -8.19 11.98
CA ALA A 794 3.30 -6.81 12.35
C ALA A 794 2.53 -5.83 11.45
N SER A 795 1.91 -4.82 12.04
CA SER A 795 1.25 -3.69 11.35
C SER A 795 0.97 -2.57 12.35
N SER A 796 0.77 -1.33 11.89
CA SER A 796 0.22 -0.26 12.73
C SER A 796 -1.21 -0.59 13.20
N TRP A 797 -1.58 -0.15 14.40
CA TRP A 797 -2.94 -0.37 14.93
C TRP A 797 -4.04 0.27 14.06
N THR A 798 -3.79 1.45 13.51
CA THR A 798 -4.72 2.10 12.56
C THR A 798 -5.02 1.21 11.35
N GLY A 799 -4.01 0.54 10.79
CA GLY A 799 -4.19 -0.42 9.69
C GLY A 799 -5.03 -1.63 10.08
N ILE A 800 -4.75 -2.23 11.25
CA ILE A 800 -5.46 -3.43 11.73
C ILE A 800 -6.94 -3.12 12.02
N LYS A 801 -7.24 -1.98 12.63
CA LYS A 801 -8.60 -1.67 13.14
C LYS A 801 -9.52 -1.01 12.13
N ASN A 802 -8.95 -0.23 11.20
CA ASN A 802 -9.72 0.76 10.47
C ASN A 802 -9.63 0.64 8.95
N ALA A 803 -8.96 -0.38 8.40
CA ALA A 803 -8.84 -0.56 6.95
C ALA A 803 -9.34 -1.94 6.52
N GLY A 804 -9.94 -2.01 5.32
CA GLY A 804 -10.60 -3.22 4.82
C GLY A 804 -12.02 -3.41 5.35
N LEU A 805 -12.76 -4.31 4.69
CA LEU A 805 -14.15 -4.64 5.01
C LEU A 805 -14.37 -6.14 5.26
N PRO A 806 -15.55 -6.53 5.79
CA PRO A 806 -15.91 -7.94 5.93
C PRO A 806 -15.87 -8.66 4.58
N TRP A 807 -15.36 -9.89 4.57
CA TRP A 807 -15.26 -10.68 3.34
C TRP A 807 -16.64 -11.05 2.79
N GLU A 808 -17.66 -11.11 3.65
CA GLU A 808 -19.05 -11.39 3.24
C GLU A 808 -19.52 -10.39 2.18
N LEU A 809 -19.15 -9.11 2.32
CA LEU A 809 -19.48 -8.06 1.36
C LEU A 809 -18.68 -8.22 0.06
N GLY A 810 -17.37 -8.42 0.16
CA GLY A 810 -16.48 -8.47 -0.99
C GLY A 810 -16.64 -9.74 -1.84
N VAL A 811 -16.87 -10.90 -1.20
CA VAL A 811 -17.10 -12.18 -1.89
C VAL A 811 -18.42 -12.14 -2.65
N ALA A 812 -19.49 -11.65 -2.01
CA ALA A 812 -20.80 -11.51 -2.66
C ALA A 812 -20.71 -10.55 -3.86
N GLU A 813 -20.13 -9.36 -3.68
CA GLU A 813 -19.96 -8.38 -4.76
C GLU A 813 -19.12 -8.96 -5.91
N THR A 814 -18.00 -9.62 -5.60
CA THR A 814 -17.14 -10.24 -6.61
C THR A 814 -17.88 -11.32 -7.40
N HIS A 815 -18.61 -12.19 -6.72
CA HIS A 815 -19.40 -13.22 -7.38
C HIS A 815 -20.47 -12.59 -8.29
N GLN A 816 -21.24 -11.63 -7.78
CA GLN A 816 -22.30 -10.94 -8.52
C GLN A 816 -21.76 -10.24 -9.77
N VAL A 817 -20.68 -9.45 -9.64
CA VAL A 817 -20.10 -8.70 -10.77
C VAL A 817 -19.47 -9.62 -11.81
N LEU A 818 -18.79 -10.70 -11.40
CA LEU A 818 -18.24 -11.68 -12.35
C LEU A 818 -19.34 -12.41 -13.13
N VAL A 819 -20.48 -12.71 -12.48
CA VAL A 819 -21.64 -13.30 -13.15
C VAL A 819 -22.27 -12.30 -14.11
N LEU A 820 -22.52 -11.06 -13.67
CA LEU A 820 -23.02 -9.97 -14.51
C LEU A 820 -22.20 -9.78 -15.78
N ASN A 821 -20.88 -9.98 -15.72
CA ASN A 821 -19.97 -9.83 -16.87
C ASN A 821 -19.70 -11.14 -17.63
N ASN A 822 -20.30 -12.27 -17.25
CA ASN A 822 -20.02 -13.60 -17.82
C ASN A 822 -18.53 -14.00 -17.76
N LEU A 823 -17.89 -13.69 -16.62
CA LEU A 823 -16.48 -14.00 -16.34
C LEU A 823 -16.31 -15.06 -15.23
N ARG A 824 -17.38 -15.37 -14.48
CA ARG A 824 -17.32 -16.25 -13.28
C ARG A 824 -16.78 -17.65 -13.57
N SER A 825 -17.05 -18.23 -14.74
CA SER A 825 -16.58 -19.58 -15.11
C SER A 825 -15.07 -19.68 -15.35
N ARG A 826 -14.39 -18.55 -15.56
CA ARG A 826 -12.95 -18.47 -15.87
C ARG A 826 -12.07 -18.42 -14.62
N VAL A 827 -12.66 -18.11 -13.47
CA VAL A 827 -11.94 -17.79 -12.25
C VAL A 827 -12.46 -18.62 -11.09
N ILE A 828 -11.55 -19.13 -10.28
CA ILE A 828 -11.85 -19.74 -8.98
C ILE A 828 -11.80 -18.62 -7.92
N LEU A 829 -12.88 -18.47 -7.16
CA LEU A 829 -12.99 -17.44 -6.11
C LEU A 829 -12.67 -18.07 -4.74
N GLN A 830 -11.75 -17.49 -3.99
CA GLN A 830 -11.40 -17.91 -2.64
C GLN A 830 -11.75 -16.83 -1.61
N ALA A 831 -12.30 -17.24 -0.47
CA ALA A 831 -12.52 -16.36 0.68
C ALA A 831 -11.48 -16.64 1.78
N ASP A 832 -10.94 -15.60 2.43
CA ASP A 832 -10.22 -15.74 3.69
C ASP A 832 -10.56 -14.58 4.67
N GLY A 833 -10.39 -14.82 5.98
CA GLY A 833 -10.70 -13.84 7.03
C GLY A 833 -11.47 -14.44 8.21
N GLN A 834 -10.75 -14.76 9.30
CA GLN A 834 -11.26 -15.46 10.51
C GLN A 834 -12.31 -16.56 10.25
N ILE A 835 -12.19 -17.33 9.17
CA ILE A 835 -13.02 -18.50 8.90
C ILE A 835 -12.50 -19.65 9.78
N ARG A 836 -13.38 -20.25 10.60
CA ARG A 836 -12.97 -21.17 11.67
C ARG A 836 -13.88 -22.41 11.82
N THR A 837 -15.12 -22.32 11.38
CA THR A 837 -16.16 -23.36 11.54
C THR A 837 -16.74 -23.78 10.20
N GLY A 838 -17.39 -24.94 10.17
CA GLY A 838 -18.06 -25.45 8.97
C GLY A 838 -19.18 -24.52 8.50
N PHE A 839 -19.87 -23.84 9.43
CA PHE A 839 -20.81 -22.77 9.11
C PHE A 839 -20.15 -21.65 8.29
N ASP A 840 -18.97 -21.16 8.70
CA ASP A 840 -18.27 -20.09 7.98
C ASP A 840 -17.94 -20.51 6.54
N VAL A 841 -17.51 -21.76 6.35
CA VAL A 841 -17.18 -22.34 5.03
C VAL A 841 -18.42 -22.42 4.14
N ILE A 842 -19.54 -22.87 4.69
CA ILE A 842 -20.82 -22.94 3.96
C ILE A 842 -21.30 -21.55 3.57
N VAL A 843 -21.25 -20.56 4.48
CA VAL A 843 -21.61 -19.18 4.15
C VAL A 843 -20.74 -18.63 3.03
N ALA A 844 -19.41 -18.85 3.09
CA ALA A 844 -18.52 -18.43 2.01
C ALA A 844 -18.90 -19.05 0.66
N ALA A 845 -19.23 -20.35 0.63
CA ALA A 845 -19.66 -21.04 -0.59
C ALA A 845 -20.99 -20.47 -1.12
N LEU A 846 -22.01 -20.33 -0.26
CA LEU A 846 -23.32 -19.81 -0.62
C LEU A 846 -23.26 -18.37 -1.15
N LEU A 847 -22.30 -17.55 -0.68
CA LEU A 847 -22.02 -16.22 -1.21
C LEU A 847 -21.18 -16.22 -2.51
N GLY A 848 -20.57 -17.35 -2.87
CA GLY A 848 -19.96 -17.56 -4.19
C GLY A 848 -18.51 -18.09 -4.19
N ALA A 849 -17.90 -18.41 -3.06
CA ALA A 849 -16.53 -18.92 -3.00
C ALA A 849 -16.43 -20.42 -3.41
N ASP A 850 -15.41 -20.75 -4.19
CA ASP A 850 -15.03 -22.12 -4.59
C ASP A 850 -14.01 -22.76 -3.62
N GLU A 851 -13.09 -21.95 -3.10
CA GLU A 851 -12.00 -22.36 -2.18
C GLU A 851 -12.02 -21.48 -0.91
N VAL A 852 -11.40 -21.96 0.17
CA VAL A 852 -11.40 -21.25 1.47
C VAL A 852 -10.02 -21.27 2.13
N GLY A 853 -9.58 -20.09 2.58
CA GLY A 853 -8.28 -19.87 3.21
C GLY A 853 -8.34 -19.77 4.74
N PHE A 854 -7.42 -20.43 5.44
CA PHE A 854 -7.35 -20.49 6.90
C PHE A 854 -5.96 -20.08 7.41
N SER A 855 -5.89 -19.09 8.30
CA SER A 855 -4.61 -18.60 8.86
C SER A 855 -4.55 -18.78 10.37
N THR A 856 -5.39 -18.05 11.12
CA THR A 856 -5.31 -18.00 12.58
C THR A 856 -5.70 -19.32 13.26
N ALA A 857 -6.75 -20.00 12.80
CA ALA A 857 -7.16 -21.29 13.38
C ALA A 857 -6.07 -22.38 13.26
N PRO A 858 -5.43 -22.59 12.10
CA PRO A 858 -4.26 -23.48 12.01
C PRO A 858 -3.11 -23.11 12.96
N LEU A 859 -2.82 -21.82 13.17
CA LEU A 859 -1.83 -21.40 14.16
C LEU A 859 -2.26 -21.72 15.60
N ILE A 860 -3.54 -21.55 15.93
CA ILE A 860 -4.10 -21.91 17.25
C ILE A 860 -3.97 -23.40 17.50
N VAL A 861 -4.33 -24.22 16.51
CA VAL A 861 -4.22 -25.68 16.55
C VAL A 861 -2.78 -26.15 16.76
N MET A 862 -1.80 -25.41 16.25
CA MET A 862 -0.38 -25.68 16.51
C MET A 862 0.13 -25.15 17.86
N GLY A 863 -0.69 -24.40 18.63
CA GLY A 863 -0.38 -23.95 19.99
C GLY A 863 -0.49 -22.45 20.25
N CYS A 864 -0.93 -21.62 19.29
CA CYS A 864 -1.03 -20.18 19.50
C CYS A 864 -2.04 -19.85 20.61
N THR A 865 -1.62 -19.03 21.58
CA THR A 865 -2.45 -18.58 22.72
C THR A 865 -2.96 -17.15 22.58
N MET A 866 -2.87 -16.55 21.39
CA MET A 866 -3.38 -15.21 21.07
C MET A 866 -2.85 -14.06 21.94
N MET A 867 -1.58 -14.12 22.38
CA MET A 867 -0.96 -13.03 23.16
C MET A 867 -0.69 -11.72 22.38
N ARG A 868 -0.79 -11.72 21.04
CA ARG A 868 -0.58 -10.54 20.15
C ARG A 868 0.80 -9.87 20.26
N LYS A 869 1.84 -10.65 20.57
CA LYS A 869 3.24 -10.22 20.62
C LYS A 869 4.08 -10.75 19.44
N CYS A 870 3.44 -11.03 18.31
CA CYS A 870 4.10 -11.64 17.14
C CYS A 870 5.21 -10.75 16.57
N HIS A 871 5.00 -9.43 16.62
CA HIS A 871 5.95 -8.42 16.16
C HIS A 871 7.18 -8.35 17.07
N LEU A 872 7.03 -8.54 18.39
CA LEU A 872 8.10 -8.38 19.40
C LEU A 872 9.12 -9.54 19.47
N ASN A 873 8.99 -10.58 18.64
CA ASN A 873 9.82 -11.78 18.68
C ASN A 873 9.75 -12.60 19.99
N THR A 874 8.76 -12.34 20.85
CA THR A 874 8.64 -12.94 22.20
C THR A 874 7.50 -13.96 22.31
N CYS A 875 7.23 -14.70 21.22
CA CYS A 875 6.19 -15.72 21.22
C CYS A 875 6.51 -16.83 22.24
N PRO A 876 5.64 -17.09 23.24
CA PRO A 876 5.94 -18.04 24.32
C PRO A 876 5.92 -19.51 23.89
N VAL A 877 5.32 -19.80 22.73
CA VAL A 877 5.05 -21.16 22.21
C VAL A 877 5.81 -21.46 20.91
N GLY A 878 6.83 -20.67 20.57
CA GLY A 878 7.70 -20.95 19.43
C GLY A 878 7.09 -20.77 18.04
N ILE A 879 5.89 -20.17 17.92
CA ILE A 879 5.21 -19.97 16.63
C ILE A 879 5.69 -18.72 15.90
N ALA A 880 5.48 -17.53 16.48
CA ALA A 880 5.76 -16.25 15.82
C ALA A 880 7.08 -15.62 16.32
N THR A 881 8.16 -16.41 16.35
CA THR A 881 9.47 -16.00 16.86
C THR A 881 10.60 -16.67 16.10
N GLN A 882 11.72 -15.97 16.00
CA GLN A 882 13.00 -16.42 15.45
C GLN A 882 14.06 -16.61 16.54
N ASP A 883 13.70 -16.34 17.80
CA ASP A 883 14.55 -16.63 18.95
C ASP A 883 14.73 -18.16 19.11
N PRO A 884 15.97 -18.69 19.09
CA PRO A 884 16.19 -20.13 19.18
C PRO A 884 15.73 -20.77 20.50
N ILE A 885 15.74 -20.05 21.61
CA ILE A 885 15.28 -20.54 22.91
C ILE A 885 13.76 -20.66 22.91
N LEU A 886 13.05 -19.66 22.35
CA LEU A 886 11.60 -19.69 22.26
C LEU A 886 11.10 -20.68 21.20
N ARG A 887 11.81 -20.84 20.08
CA ARG A 887 11.48 -21.84 19.05
C ARG A 887 11.51 -23.28 19.57
N LYS A 888 12.41 -23.61 20.51
CA LYS A 888 12.44 -24.91 21.20
C LYS A 888 11.15 -25.24 21.97
N LYS A 889 10.30 -24.24 22.24
CA LYS A 889 9.00 -24.43 22.90
C LYS A 889 7.88 -24.77 21.92
N PHE A 890 8.16 -24.84 20.62
CA PHE A 890 7.18 -25.26 19.62
C PHE A 890 6.85 -26.75 19.78
N THR A 891 5.57 -27.05 19.99
CA THR A 891 5.06 -28.41 20.19
C THR A 891 4.01 -28.83 19.15
N GLY A 892 3.68 -27.95 18.20
CA GLY A 892 2.70 -28.22 17.15
C GLY A 892 3.16 -29.35 16.21
N GLN A 893 2.22 -30.20 15.79
CA GLN A 893 2.48 -31.30 14.86
C GLN A 893 1.58 -31.17 13.60
N PRO A 894 2.03 -31.65 12.43
CA PRO A 894 1.19 -31.69 11.22
C PRO A 894 -0.16 -32.39 11.47
N GLU A 895 -0.17 -33.45 12.30
CA GLU A 895 -1.35 -34.22 12.68
C GLU A 895 -2.44 -33.35 13.31
N HIS A 896 -2.07 -32.32 14.08
CA HIS A 896 -3.05 -31.43 14.71
C HIS A 896 -3.83 -30.66 13.63
N VAL A 897 -3.13 -30.11 12.63
CA VAL A 897 -3.74 -29.39 11.51
C VAL A 897 -4.60 -30.32 10.67
N ILE A 898 -4.11 -31.53 10.38
CA ILE A 898 -4.87 -32.56 9.65
C ILE A 898 -6.17 -32.90 10.37
N ASN A 899 -6.11 -33.17 11.68
CA ASN A 899 -7.28 -33.49 12.49
C ASN A 899 -8.32 -32.37 12.42
N TYR A 900 -7.89 -31.12 12.59
CA TYR A 900 -8.76 -29.95 12.48
C TYR A 900 -9.43 -29.83 11.11
N MET A 901 -8.67 -29.94 10.01
CA MET A 901 -9.22 -29.81 8.65
C MET A 901 -10.26 -30.89 8.34
N PHE A 902 -10.05 -32.13 8.80
CA PHE A 902 -11.04 -33.19 8.64
C PHE A 902 -12.27 -33.01 9.52
N MET A 903 -12.12 -32.57 10.78
CA MET A 903 -13.29 -32.24 11.63
C MET A 903 -14.14 -31.13 11.01
N LEU A 904 -13.48 -30.10 10.47
CA LEU A 904 -14.11 -29.00 9.75
C LEU A 904 -14.85 -29.49 8.50
N ALA A 905 -14.21 -30.34 7.69
CA ALA A 905 -14.86 -30.91 6.51
C ALA A 905 -16.06 -31.80 6.85
N GLU A 906 -16.02 -32.56 7.95
CA GLU A 906 -17.18 -33.33 8.42
C GLU A 906 -18.33 -32.43 8.92
N GLU A 907 -18.02 -31.29 9.55
CA GLU A 907 -19.03 -30.28 9.87
C GLU A 907 -19.69 -29.71 8.60
N VAL A 908 -18.89 -29.41 7.57
CA VAL A 908 -19.39 -28.97 6.25
C VAL A 908 -20.33 -30.01 5.65
N ARG A 909 -19.99 -31.31 5.70
CA ARG A 909 -20.87 -32.39 5.22
C ARG A 909 -22.19 -32.45 5.96
N THR A 910 -22.18 -32.21 7.27
CA THR A 910 -23.38 -32.16 8.10
C THR A 910 -24.30 -31.02 7.66
N HIS A 911 -23.75 -29.84 7.38
CA HIS A 911 -24.52 -28.72 6.85
C HIS A 911 -25.03 -28.97 5.42
N MET A 912 -24.22 -29.58 4.55
CA MET A 912 -24.65 -29.97 3.19
C MET A 912 -25.84 -30.93 3.25
N ALA A 913 -25.79 -31.94 4.12
CA ALA A 913 -26.89 -32.85 4.38
C ALA A 913 -28.16 -32.12 4.83
N SER A 914 -28.04 -31.17 5.77
CA SER A 914 -29.19 -30.40 6.26
C SER A 914 -29.76 -29.43 5.22
N LEU A 915 -28.95 -29.00 4.25
CA LEU A 915 -29.37 -28.15 3.13
C LEU A 915 -29.94 -28.96 1.95
N GLY A 916 -29.79 -30.29 1.94
CA GLY A 916 -30.22 -31.13 0.83
C GLY A 916 -29.28 -31.12 -0.37
N VAL A 917 -27.99 -30.82 -0.16
CA VAL A 917 -27.01 -30.59 -1.23
C VAL A 917 -25.95 -31.69 -1.21
N LYS A 918 -25.70 -32.36 -2.34
CA LYS A 918 -24.81 -33.56 -2.37
C LYS A 918 -23.35 -33.22 -2.62
N THR A 919 -23.09 -32.17 -3.39
CA THR A 919 -21.74 -31.72 -3.73
C THR A 919 -21.53 -30.25 -3.36
N PHE A 920 -20.32 -29.88 -2.96
CA PHE A 920 -19.93 -28.54 -2.56
C PHE A 920 -20.14 -27.55 -3.71
N GLN A 921 -19.96 -28.01 -4.95
CA GLN A 921 -20.19 -27.20 -6.15
C GLN A 921 -21.63 -26.70 -6.26
N GLU A 922 -22.61 -27.47 -5.78
CA GLU A 922 -24.03 -27.07 -5.78
C GLU A 922 -24.33 -25.97 -4.75
N LEU A 923 -23.47 -25.74 -3.75
CA LEU A 923 -23.62 -24.62 -2.81
C LEU A 923 -23.29 -23.27 -3.45
N ILE A 924 -22.41 -23.27 -4.45
CA ILE A 924 -21.72 -22.05 -4.88
C ILE A 924 -22.72 -21.04 -5.45
N GLY A 925 -22.85 -19.89 -4.80
CA GLY A 925 -23.77 -18.81 -5.19
C GLY A 925 -25.25 -19.05 -4.87
N ARG A 926 -25.60 -20.12 -4.14
CA ARG A 926 -26.99 -20.43 -3.72
C ARG A 926 -27.44 -19.59 -2.52
N THR A 927 -27.46 -18.27 -2.69
CA THR A 927 -27.90 -17.33 -1.63
C THR A 927 -29.35 -17.55 -1.20
N ASP A 928 -30.16 -18.27 -1.98
CA ASP A 928 -31.52 -18.68 -1.63
C ASP A 928 -31.57 -19.66 -0.44
N LEU A 929 -30.46 -20.32 -0.11
CA LEU A 929 -30.30 -21.18 1.08
C LEU A 929 -29.89 -20.39 2.33
N LEU A 930 -29.74 -19.07 2.22
CA LEU A 930 -29.47 -18.16 3.33
C LEU A 930 -30.70 -17.30 3.63
N LYS A 931 -30.84 -16.91 4.89
CA LYS A 931 -31.76 -15.86 5.32
C LYS A 931 -31.11 -14.98 6.39
N ALA A 932 -31.59 -13.74 6.50
CA ALA A 932 -31.23 -12.88 7.61
C ALA A 932 -31.83 -13.42 8.92
N ARG A 933 -31.06 -13.31 10.01
CA ARG A 933 -31.46 -13.70 11.35
C ARG A 933 -32.35 -12.62 11.99
N GLU A 934 -33.51 -13.03 12.51
CA GLU A 934 -34.47 -12.11 13.15
C GLU A 934 -34.13 -11.77 14.61
N VAL A 935 -33.37 -12.63 15.29
CA VAL A 935 -32.99 -12.45 16.71
C VAL A 935 -31.67 -11.68 16.84
N GLY A 936 -31.58 -10.71 17.74
CA GLY A 936 -30.32 -9.99 18.03
C GLY A 936 -30.56 -8.65 18.76
N SER A 937 -29.47 -7.90 18.98
CA SER A 937 -29.54 -6.53 19.48
C SER A 937 -30.31 -5.62 18.53
N THR A 938 -30.76 -4.46 19.02
CA THR A 938 -31.48 -3.48 18.20
C THR A 938 -30.65 -3.02 16.99
N LYS A 939 -29.35 -2.74 17.18
CA LYS A 939 -28.42 -2.41 16.09
C LYS A 939 -28.27 -3.54 15.07
N ALA A 940 -28.14 -4.78 15.55
CA ALA A 940 -27.97 -5.94 14.68
C ALA A 940 -29.21 -6.27 13.84
N ARG A 941 -30.41 -5.89 14.31
CA ARG A 941 -31.69 -6.08 13.60
C ARG A 941 -31.99 -4.97 12.59
N SER A 942 -31.36 -3.81 12.69
CA SER A 942 -31.58 -2.72 11.73
C SER A 942 -30.74 -2.85 10.45
N LEU A 943 -29.83 -3.82 10.38
CA LEU A 943 -29.03 -4.11 9.19
C LEU A 943 -29.89 -4.69 8.06
N ASN A 944 -29.69 -4.17 6.85
CA ASN A 944 -30.28 -4.64 5.61
C ASN A 944 -29.27 -5.50 4.83
N LEU A 945 -29.51 -6.81 4.78
CA LEU A 945 -28.62 -7.78 4.11
C LEU A 945 -29.09 -8.17 2.70
N ASN A 946 -30.11 -7.51 2.16
CA ASN A 946 -30.72 -7.90 0.89
C ASN A 946 -29.74 -7.87 -0.28
N LEU A 947 -28.85 -6.85 -0.35
CA LEU A 947 -27.85 -6.75 -1.41
C LEU A 947 -26.83 -7.91 -1.37
N VAL A 948 -26.46 -8.36 -0.16
CA VAL A 948 -25.54 -9.50 0.03
C VAL A 948 -26.23 -10.82 -0.36
N LEU A 949 -27.53 -10.95 -0.08
CA LEU A 949 -28.32 -12.14 -0.37
C LEU A 949 -28.89 -12.18 -1.80
N GLN A 950 -28.67 -11.14 -2.61
CA GLN A 950 -29.13 -11.08 -3.98
C GLN A 950 -28.50 -12.20 -4.81
N ASN A 951 -29.34 -13.07 -5.38
CA ASN A 951 -28.88 -14.17 -6.22
C ASN A 951 -28.35 -13.65 -7.57
N ALA A 952 -27.09 -13.96 -7.87
CA ALA A 952 -26.42 -13.48 -9.07
C ALA A 952 -27.04 -14.03 -10.37
N LEU A 953 -27.59 -15.24 -10.36
CA LEU A 953 -28.26 -15.83 -11.53
C LEU A 953 -29.61 -15.20 -11.83
N HIS A 954 -30.25 -14.54 -10.86
CA HIS A 954 -31.42 -13.70 -11.15
C HIS A 954 -31.01 -12.41 -11.88
N MET A 955 -29.80 -11.91 -11.62
CA MET A 955 -29.27 -10.72 -12.28
C MET A 955 -28.86 -11.02 -13.73
N ARG A 956 -28.25 -12.19 -13.98
CA ARG A 956 -27.93 -12.68 -15.32
C ARG A 956 -28.17 -14.20 -15.44
N PRO A 957 -29.36 -14.62 -15.91
CA PRO A 957 -29.69 -16.05 -16.05
C PRO A 957 -28.80 -16.78 -17.08
N GLY A 958 -28.60 -18.08 -16.88
CA GLY A 958 -27.90 -18.96 -17.84
C GLY A 958 -26.37 -18.87 -17.84
N VAL A 959 -25.77 -18.07 -16.95
CA VAL A 959 -24.31 -17.96 -16.81
C VAL A 959 -23.74 -19.19 -16.12
N ASN A 960 -22.64 -19.74 -16.65
CA ASN A 960 -21.89 -20.80 -15.98
C ASN A 960 -21.13 -20.23 -14.77
N ILE A 961 -21.44 -20.74 -13.58
CA ILE A 961 -20.84 -20.29 -12.31
C ILE A 961 -19.80 -21.27 -11.75
N LYS A 962 -19.48 -22.36 -12.47
CA LYS A 962 -18.44 -23.30 -12.06
C LYS A 962 -17.06 -22.68 -12.31
N GLY A 963 -16.41 -22.20 -11.26
CA GLY A 963 -15.09 -21.57 -11.34
C GLY A 963 -14.04 -22.47 -11.99
N GLY A 964 -13.21 -21.91 -12.87
CA GLY A 964 -12.17 -22.63 -13.60
C GLY A 964 -12.67 -23.67 -14.62
N SER A 965 -13.97 -23.73 -14.91
CA SER A 965 -14.50 -24.65 -15.93
C SER A 965 -14.18 -24.21 -17.37
N VAL A 966 -13.85 -22.93 -17.57
CA VAL A 966 -13.34 -22.40 -18.83
C VAL A 966 -11.91 -21.93 -18.60
N ALA A 967 -10.95 -22.56 -19.27
CA ALA A 967 -9.54 -22.16 -19.17
C ALA A 967 -9.32 -20.76 -19.77
N GLN A 968 -8.37 -20.03 -19.21
CA GLN A 968 -7.90 -18.78 -19.78
C GLN A 968 -6.92 -19.07 -20.92
N ASP A 969 -7.10 -18.39 -22.06
CA ASP A 969 -6.21 -18.52 -23.20
C ASP A 969 -5.13 -17.43 -23.14
N PHE A 970 -3.88 -17.85 -22.89
CA PHE A 970 -2.71 -17.00 -22.84
C PHE A 970 -1.97 -16.88 -24.18
N GLN A 971 -2.36 -17.65 -25.20
CA GLN A 971 -1.69 -17.73 -26.50
C GLN A 971 -0.19 -18.08 -26.38
N LEU A 972 0.17 -18.94 -25.43
CA LEU A 972 1.56 -19.30 -25.16
C LEU A 972 2.22 -20.01 -26.34
N GLU A 973 1.43 -20.67 -27.19
CA GLU A 973 1.87 -21.34 -28.40
C GLU A 973 2.38 -20.40 -29.50
N GLN A 974 1.93 -19.13 -29.50
CA GLN A 974 2.30 -18.14 -30.53
C GLN A 974 3.62 -17.41 -30.22
N ARG A 975 4.26 -17.73 -29.09
CA ARG A 975 5.39 -16.98 -28.56
C ARG A 975 6.71 -17.30 -29.27
N LEU A 976 7.55 -16.28 -29.39
CA LEU A 976 8.91 -16.40 -29.91
C LEU A 976 9.79 -17.35 -29.08
N ASP A 977 9.54 -17.44 -27.76
CA ASP A 977 10.22 -18.37 -26.85
C ASP A 977 10.12 -19.84 -27.30
N ASN A 978 9.05 -20.25 -27.96
CA ASN A 978 8.90 -21.64 -28.41
C ASN A 978 9.96 -22.01 -29.46
N LYS A 979 10.23 -21.08 -30.40
CA LYS A 979 11.31 -21.23 -31.37
C LYS A 979 12.67 -21.18 -30.70
N LEU A 980 12.85 -20.31 -29.70
CA LEU A 980 14.09 -20.25 -28.91
C LEU A 980 14.38 -21.58 -28.20
N ILE A 981 13.37 -22.20 -27.60
CA ILE A 981 13.49 -23.49 -26.90
C ILE A 981 13.83 -24.61 -27.89
N GLU A 982 13.20 -24.63 -29.07
CA GLU A 982 13.51 -25.59 -30.13
C GLU A 982 14.98 -25.51 -30.54
N LEU A 983 15.48 -24.29 -30.81
CA LEU A 983 16.88 -24.04 -31.17
C LEU A 983 17.86 -24.34 -30.02
N SER A 984 17.40 -24.25 -28.77
CA SER A 984 18.21 -24.53 -27.57
C SER A 984 18.19 -26.00 -27.13
N LYS A 985 17.41 -26.85 -27.80
CA LYS A 985 17.14 -28.23 -27.35
C LYS A 985 18.39 -29.08 -27.20
N GLY A 986 19.40 -28.89 -28.06
CA GLY A 986 20.68 -29.60 -27.97
C GLY A 986 21.39 -29.39 -26.64
N VAL A 987 21.41 -28.13 -26.16
CA VAL A 987 21.99 -27.76 -24.85
C VAL A 987 21.10 -28.22 -23.71
N LEU A 988 19.79 -28.03 -23.81
CA LEU A 988 18.83 -28.47 -22.79
C LEU A 988 18.87 -29.98 -22.57
N ASP A 989 19.06 -30.78 -23.62
CA ASP A 989 19.21 -32.23 -23.57
C ASP A 989 20.60 -32.67 -23.06
N GLY A 990 21.58 -31.76 -23.00
CA GLY A 990 22.98 -32.03 -22.65
C GLY A 990 23.79 -32.68 -23.77
N LYS A 991 23.30 -32.64 -25.02
CA LYS A 991 23.99 -33.17 -26.21
C LYS A 991 25.01 -32.17 -26.76
N GLU A 992 24.71 -30.88 -26.62
CA GLU A 992 25.56 -29.78 -27.04
C GLU A 992 26.00 -28.95 -25.84
N LYS A 993 27.16 -28.31 -25.98
CA LYS A 993 27.69 -27.40 -24.95
C LYS A 993 27.27 -25.96 -25.19
N ILE A 994 27.12 -25.54 -26.44
CA ILE A 994 26.87 -24.13 -26.78
C ILE A 994 25.82 -24.06 -27.88
N ALA A 995 24.81 -23.22 -27.68
CA ALA A 995 23.88 -22.79 -28.73
C ALA A 995 24.10 -21.29 -29.00
N ASN A 996 24.29 -20.91 -30.26
CA ASN A 996 24.33 -19.51 -30.69
C ASN A 996 23.14 -19.26 -31.62
N ILE A 997 22.30 -18.30 -31.27
CA ILE A 997 20.98 -18.10 -31.88
C ILE A 997 20.84 -16.63 -32.26
N ASP A 998 20.48 -16.35 -33.51
CA ASP A 998 20.21 -14.99 -34.01
C ASP A 998 18.72 -14.87 -34.37
N MET A 999 18.04 -13.83 -33.86
CA MET A 999 16.60 -13.59 -34.09
C MET A 999 16.27 -12.10 -34.14
N ASP A 1000 15.10 -11.76 -34.67
CA ASP A 1000 14.56 -10.39 -34.59
C ASP A 1000 13.49 -10.31 -33.49
N ILE A 1001 13.26 -9.11 -32.95
CA ILE A 1001 12.27 -8.86 -31.89
C ILE A 1001 11.47 -7.59 -32.14
N THR A 1002 10.19 -7.63 -31.76
CA THR A 1002 9.26 -6.51 -31.78
C THR A 1002 8.68 -6.26 -30.39
N ASN A 1003 8.04 -5.10 -30.19
CA ASN A 1003 7.49 -4.75 -28.87
C ASN A 1003 6.35 -5.69 -28.42
N GLU A 1004 5.70 -6.39 -29.35
CA GLU A 1004 4.71 -7.42 -29.06
C GLU A 1004 5.32 -8.66 -28.37
N CYS A 1005 6.64 -8.87 -28.52
CA CYS A 1005 7.38 -9.98 -27.93
C CYS A 1005 7.69 -9.71 -26.45
N ARG A 1006 6.70 -9.96 -25.60
CA ARG A 1006 6.75 -9.77 -24.13
C ARG A 1006 7.30 -10.99 -23.38
N ALA A 1007 7.89 -10.75 -22.21
CA ALA A 1007 8.44 -11.77 -21.33
C ALA A 1007 9.43 -12.74 -22.01
N PHE A 1008 10.21 -12.24 -22.97
CA PHE A 1008 11.11 -13.08 -23.78
C PHE A 1008 12.18 -13.74 -22.91
N GLY A 1009 12.39 -15.04 -23.10
CA GLY A 1009 13.39 -15.85 -22.40
C GLY A 1009 12.89 -16.47 -21.08
N SER A 1010 11.76 -16.01 -20.52
CA SER A 1010 11.24 -16.53 -19.25
C SER A 1010 10.86 -18.00 -19.32
N THR A 1011 10.32 -18.47 -20.44
CA THR A 1011 9.88 -19.87 -20.58
C THR A 1011 11.07 -20.80 -20.84
N LEU A 1012 12.11 -20.33 -21.54
CA LEU A 1012 13.38 -21.06 -21.59
C LEU A 1012 13.94 -21.27 -20.17
N SER A 1013 13.94 -20.21 -19.36
CA SER A 1013 14.39 -20.25 -17.97
C SER A 1013 13.56 -21.18 -17.08
N TYR A 1014 12.25 -21.29 -17.30
CA TYR A 1014 11.40 -22.30 -16.67
C TYR A 1014 11.95 -23.72 -16.89
N TYR A 1015 12.18 -24.11 -18.16
CA TYR A 1015 12.67 -25.45 -18.49
C TYR A 1015 14.06 -25.73 -17.90
N ILE A 1016 14.94 -24.73 -17.90
CA ILE A 1016 16.25 -24.83 -17.25
C ILE A 1016 16.08 -25.02 -15.74
N SER A 1017 15.27 -24.21 -15.07
CA SER A 1017 15.04 -24.30 -13.63
C SER A 1017 14.32 -25.58 -13.20
N LYS A 1018 13.41 -26.13 -14.00
CA LYS A 1018 12.80 -27.44 -13.70
C LYS A 1018 13.80 -28.59 -13.75
N LYS A 1019 14.83 -28.48 -14.59
CA LYS A 1019 15.84 -29.52 -14.76
C LYS A 1019 17.04 -29.35 -13.82
N TYR A 1020 17.49 -28.12 -13.61
CA TYR A 1020 18.74 -27.80 -12.91
C TYR A 1020 18.55 -26.96 -11.64
N ASN A 1021 17.31 -26.63 -11.26
CA ASN A 1021 16.96 -25.87 -10.06
C ASN A 1021 17.65 -24.49 -10.02
N GLU A 1022 18.02 -24.00 -8.82
CA GLU A 1022 18.69 -22.70 -8.63
C GLU A 1022 20.09 -22.60 -9.26
N LEU A 1023 20.72 -23.74 -9.59
CA LEU A 1023 22.08 -23.74 -10.14
C LEU A 1023 22.12 -23.20 -11.58
N GLY A 1024 20.99 -23.28 -12.30
CA GLY A 1024 20.93 -22.96 -13.73
C GLY A 1024 21.73 -23.97 -14.57
N LEU A 1025 22.08 -23.60 -15.81
CA LEU A 1025 22.87 -24.48 -16.65
C LEU A 1025 24.26 -24.75 -16.03
N PRO A 1026 24.82 -25.95 -16.22
CA PRO A 1026 26.20 -26.25 -15.83
C PRO A 1026 27.20 -25.26 -16.44
N ASP A 1027 28.31 -24.98 -15.75
CA ASP A 1027 29.29 -23.95 -16.17
C ASP A 1027 29.95 -24.21 -17.54
N HIS A 1028 29.82 -25.41 -18.10
CA HIS A 1028 30.34 -25.77 -19.43
C HIS A 1028 29.26 -25.75 -20.51
N GLN A 1029 28.03 -25.33 -20.18
CA GLN A 1029 26.89 -25.20 -21.07
C GLN A 1029 26.42 -23.75 -21.16
N HIS A 1030 26.21 -23.25 -22.39
CA HIS A 1030 25.81 -21.87 -22.62
C HIS A 1030 24.81 -21.74 -23.77
N ILE A 1031 23.88 -20.80 -23.61
CA ILE A 1031 22.96 -20.39 -24.68
C ILE A 1031 23.18 -18.89 -24.90
N ASN A 1032 23.66 -18.54 -26.10
CA ASN A 1032 23.92 -17.16 -26.51
C ASN A 1032 22.87 -16.76 -27.56
N ILE A 1033 22.15 -15.68 -27.28
CA ILE A 1033 21.02 -15.22 -28.09
C ILE A 1033 21.32 -13.78 -28.52
N ASN A 1034 21.43 -13.53 -29.82
CA ASN A 1034 21.58 -12.19 -30.38
C ASN A 1034 20.25 -11.77 -31.03
N MET A 1035 19.77 -10.59 -30.64
CA MET A 1035 18.48 -10.04 -31.04
C MET A 1035 18.66 -8.69 -31.72
N LYS A 1036 17.80 -8.37 -32.68
CA LYS A 1036 17.70 -7.04 -33.29
C LYS A 1036 16.27 -6.52 -33.27
N GLY A 1037 16.08 -5.24 -32.93
CA GLY A 1037 14.77 -4.57 -32.94
C GLY A 1037 14.41 -3.91 -31.61
N SER A 1038 13.12 -3.85 -31.29
CA SER A 1038 12.60 -3.22 -30.06
C SER A 1038 11.92 -4.26 -29.20
N ALA A 1039 12.40 -4.51 -27.98
CA ALA A 1039 11.84 -5.54 -27.12
C ALA A 1039 10.61 -5.04 -26.34
N GLY A 1040 9.63 -5.92 -26.19
CA GLY A 1040 8.45 -5.69 -25.37
C GLY A 1040 8.73 -5.61 -23.87
N GLN A 1041 7.65 -5.46 -23.10
CA GLN A 1041 7.70 -5.47 -21.64
C GLN A 1041 8.32 -6.76 -21.10
N SER A 1042 8.98 -6.66 -19.95
CA SER A 1042 9.53 -7.82 -19.22
C SER A 1042 10.58 -8.62 -20.00
N PHE A 1043 11.30 -7.97 -20.93
CA PHE A 1043 12.40 -8.60 -21.66
C PHE A 1043 13.42 -9.23 -20.70
N CYS A 1044 13.72 -10.53 -20.89
CA CYS A 1044 14.60 -11.32 -20.04
C CYS A 1044 14.15 -11.42 -18.57
N ALA A 1045 12.84 -11.37 -18.29
CA ALA A 1045 12.33 -11.62 -16.95
C ALA A 1045 12.68 -13.03 -16.45
N PHE A 1046 13.17 -13.12 -15.22
CA PHE A 1046 13.59 -14.34 -14.53
C PHE A 1046 14.69 -15.14 -15.24
N LEU A 1047 15.50 -14.49 -16.08
CA LEU A 1047 16.54 -15.17 -16.86
C LEU A 1047 17.57 -15.87 -15.96
N THR A 1048 17.76 -17.16 -16.19
CA THR A 1048 18.59 -18.09 -15.40
C THR A 1048 20.06 -18.07 -15.80
N LYS A 1049 20.93 -18.48 -14.88
CA LYS A 1049 22.36 -18.68 -15.13
C LYS A 1049 22.61 -19.59 -16.35
N GLY A 1050 23.59 -19.18 -17.17
CA GLY A 1050 24.03 -19.87 -18.38
C GLY A 1050 23.37 -19.39 -19.68
N VAL A 1051 22.43 -18.45 -19.59
CA VAL A 1051 21.81 -17.80 -20.75
C VAL A 1051 22.31 -16.36 -20.86
N THR A 1052 22.76 -15.99 -22.06
CA THR A 1052 23.18 -14.63 -22.41
C THR A 1052 22.32 -14.12 -23.55
N VAL A 1053 21.68 -12.96 -23.36
CA VAL A 1053 20.85 -12.31 -24.38
C VAL A 1053 21.43 -10.94 -24.70
N THR A 1054 21.75 -10.72 -25.97
CA THR A 1054 22.28 -9.47 -26.52
C THR A 1054 21.26 -8.84 -27.44
N LEU A 1055 20.87 -7.58 -27.22
CA LEU A 1055 19.93 -6.83 -28.05
C LEU A 1055 20.62 -5.61 -28.67
N GLU A 1056 20.72 -5.62 -30.00
CA GLU A 1056 21.03 -4.43 -30.81
C GLU A 1056 19.71 -3.70 -31.09
N GLY A 1057 19.39 -2.67 -30.31
CA GLY A 1057 18.03 -2.15 -30.23
C GLY A 1057 17.71 -1.30 -29.01
N ASP A 1058 16.44 -1.29 -28.61
CA ASP A 1058 15.93 -0.73 -27.36
C ASP A 1058 14.89 -1.65 -26.71
N ALA A 1059 14.53 -1.40 -25.46
CA ALA A 1059 13.56 -2.22 -24.73
C ALA A 1059 12.59 -1.37 -23.88
N ASN A 1060 11.38 -1.90 -23.71
CA ASN A 1060 10.36 -1.33 -22.85
C ASN A 1060 10.65 -1.57 -21.35
N ASP A 1061 9.65 -1.38 -20.49
CA ASP A 1061 9.76 -1.48 -19.03
C ASP A 1061 10.07 -2.92 -18.57
N TYR A 1062 10.57 -3.04 -17.34
CA TYR A 1062 10.81 -4.31 -16.65
C TYR A 1062 11.91 -5.22 -17.21
N VAL A 1063 12.89 -4.67 -17.95
CA VAL A 1063 14.06 -5.43 -18.41
C VAL A 1063 14.75 -6.14 -17.24
N GLY A 1064 14.95 -7.46 -17.36
CA GLY A 1064 15.59 -8.27 -16.34
C GLY A 1064 14.84 -8.31 -15.00
N LYS A 1065 13.51 -8.12 -15.01
CA LYS A 1065 12.64 -8.32 -13.85
C LYS A 1065 12.91 -9.69 -13.20
N GLY A 1066 13.22 -9.70 -11.91
CA GLY A 1066 13.56 -10.92 -11.18
C GLY A 1066 14.77 -11.70 -11.73
N LEU A 1067 15.75 -11.03 -12.37
CA LEU A 1067 16.94 -11.66 -12.94
C LEU A 1067 17.56 -12.67 -11.96
N SER A 1068 17.79 -13.90 -12.45
CA SER A 1068 18.13 -15.08 -11.65
C SER A 1068 19.42 -15.74 -12.17
N GLY A 1069 20.41 -14.92 -12.51
CA GLY A 1069 21.76 -15.37 -12.87
C GLY A 1069 22.13 -15.24 -14.35
N GLY A 1070 21.18 -14.93 -15.23
CA GLY A 1070 21.44 -14.69 -16.65
C GLY A 1070 22.20 -13.38 -16.92
N THR A 1071 22.64 -13.22 -18.18
CA THR A 1071 23.31 -12.01 -18.66
C THR A 1071 22.48 -11.30 -19.73
N VAL A 1072 22.19 -10.02 -19.53
CA VAL A 1072 21.41 -9.20 -20.47
C VAL A 1072 22.28 -8.05 -20.97
N ILE A 1073 22.44 -7.90 -22.28
CA ILE A 1073 23.26 -6.86 -22.91
C ILE A 1073 22.38 -6.10 -23.89
N ILE A 1074 22.31 -4.77 -23.79
CA ILE A 1074 21.49 -3.92 -24.66
C ILE A 1074 22.33 -2.73 -25.12
N TYR A 1075 22.39 -2.51 -26.44
CA TYR A 1075 23.06 -1.34 -27.02
C TYR A 1075 22.32 -0.82 -28.26
N PRO A 1076 22.46 0.48 -28.59
CA PRO A 1076 21.76 1.06 -29.73
C PRO A 1076 22.20 0.44 -31.06
N PRO A 1077 21.31 0.37 -32.08
CA PRO A 1077 21.70 -0.04 -33.43
C PRO A 1077 22.93 0.70 -33.93
N LYS A 1078 23.86 -0.01 -34.59
CA LYS A 1078 25.14 0.58 -35.03
C LYS A 1078 24.99 1.79 -35.97
N ALA A 1079 23.88 1.85 -36.70
CA ALA A 1079 23.54 2.95 -37.60
C ALA A 1079 23.03 4.21 -36.87
N SER A 1080 22.73 4.13 -35.58
CA SER A 1080 22.15 5.25 -34.82
C SER A 1080 23.16 6.40 -34.69
N PRO A 1081 22.80 7.64 -35.07
CA PRO A 1081 23.72 8.78 -35.02
C PRO A 1081 23.80 9.42 -33.63
N PHE A 1082 22.86 9.13 -32.73
CA PHE A 1082 22.73 9.79 -31.43
C PHE A 1082 23.75 9.28 -30.40
N GLU A 1083 24.09 10.14 -29.43
CA GLU A 1083 24.97 9.78 -28.33
C GLU A 1083 24.21 8.99 -27.26
N SER A 1084 24.66 7.76 -26.97
CA SER A 1084 23.93 6.82 -26.10
C SER A 1084 23.68 7.37 -24.69
N HIS A 1085 24.65 8.06 -24.09
CA HIS A 1085 24.54 8.63 -22.74
C HIS A 1085 23.55 9.80 -22.60
N LEU A 1086 23.00 10.30 -23.72
CA LEU A 1086 21.95 11.33 -23.74
C LEU A 1086 20.56 10.77 -24.09
N ASN A 1087 20.48 9.49 -24.41
CA ASN A 1087 19.29 8.87 -25.00
C ASN A 1087 18.80 7.69 -24.16
N VAL A 1088 17.48 7.55 -24.09
CA VAL A 1088 16.85 6.44 -23.36
C VAL A 1088 16.95 5.16 -24.19
N ILE A 1089 17.41 4.09 -23.55
CA ILE A 1089 17.60 2.77 -24.18
C ILE A 1089 16.71 1.69 -23.56
N VAL A 1090 16.35 1.84 -22.28
CA VAL A 1090 15.44 0.92 -21.58
C VAL A 1090 14.35 1.59 -20.76
N GLY A 1091 13.29 0.82 -20.59
CA GLY A 1091 12.37 0.71 -19.47
C GLY A 1091 12.51 1.49 -18.17
N ASN A 1092 11.35 1.77 -17.56
CA ASN A 1092 11.19 1.93 -16.12
C ASN A 1092 11.39 0.58 -15.42
N VAL A 1093 11.72 0.60 -14.13
CA VAL A 1093 11.62 -0.56 -13.21
C VAL A 1093 12.45 -1.77 -13.69
N CYS A 1094 13.58 -1.48 -14.36
CA CYS A 1094 14.52 -2.52 -14.77
C CYS A 1094 15.15 -3.19 -13.53
N LEU A 1095 15.40 -4.50 -13.63
CA LEU A 1095 16.00 -5.33 -12.58
C LEU A 1095 15.19 -5.40 -11.28
N TYR A 1096 13.87 -5.18 -11.36
CA TYR A 1096 13.02 -5.24 -10.19
C TYR A 1096 13.10 -6.58 -9.48
N GLY A 1097 13.57 -6.58 -8.24
CA GLY A 1097 13.67 -7.80 -7.42
C GLY A 1097 14.73 -8.79 -7.90
N ALA A 1098 15.67 -8.37 -8.76
CA ALA A 1098 16.73 -9.24 -9.26
C ALA A 1098 17.57 -9.83 -8.12
N THR A 1099 17.89 -11.12 -8.20
CA THR A 1099 18.59 -11.85 -7.14
C THR A 1099 20.04 -12.16 -7.49
N SER A 1100 20.36 -12.28 -8.78
CA SER A 1100 21.70 -12.50 -9.32
C SER A 1100 21.73 -12.27 -10.83
N GLY A 1101 22.91 -12.26 -11.45
CA GLY A 1101 23.09 -12.09 -12.89
C GLY A 1101 23.73 -10.75 -13.25
N LYS A 1102 23.91 -10.51 -14.54
CA LYS A 1102 24.56 -9.30 -15.07
C LYS A 1102 23.67 -8.57 -16.08
N ALA A 1103 23.67 -7.24 -16.04
CA ALA A 1103 22.96 -6.42 -17.01
C ALA A 1103 23.82 -5.25 -17.49
N PHE A 1104 24.02 -5.14 -18.80
CA PHE A 1104 24.86 -4.14 -19.44
C PHE A 1104 24.02 -3.32 -20.42
N MET A 1105 23.77 -2.04 -20.11
CA MET A 1105 22.86 -1.19 -20.86
C MET A 1105 23.55 0.08 -21.35
N ARG A 1106 23.82 0.16 -22.66
CA ARG A 1106 24.47 1.32 -23.29
C ARG A 1106 23.46 2.41 -23.62
N GLY A 1107 23.09 3.16 -22.59
CA GLY A 1107 22.24 4.35 -22.66
C GLY A 1107 21.55 4.61 -21.32
N ILE A 1108 20.55 5.48 -21.31
CA ILE A 1108 19.81 5.85 -20.11
C ILE A 1108 18.72 4.81 -19.81
N ALA A 1109 18.71 4.29 -18.58
CA ALA A 1109 17.57 3.59 -18.01
C ALA A 1109 16.57 4.57 -17.39
N SER A 1110 15.28 4.21 -17.39
CA SER A 1110 14.24 5.13 -16.95
C SER A 1110 14.04 5.10 -15.44
N GLU A 1111 12.83 5.41 -14.96
CA GLU A 1111 12.59 5.59 -13.53
C GLU A 1111 12.72 4.27 -12.76
N ARG A 1112 13.10 4.33 -11.47
CA ARG A 1112 13.18 3.15 -10.57
C ARG A 1112 14.11 2.03 -11.05
N PHE A 1113 15.21 2.39 -11.70
CA PHE A 1113 16.24 1.44 -12.08
C PHE A 1113 16.78 0.68 -10.86
N ALA A 1114 16.86 -0.65 -10.95
CA ALA A 1114 17.35 -1.54 -9.89
C ALA A 1114 16.57 -1.44 -8.57
N VAL A 1115 15.28 -1.07 -8.63
CA VAL A 1115 14.39 -1.10 -7.47
C VAL A 1115 14.35 -2.50 -6.87
N ARG A 1116 14.51 -2.60 -5.55
CA ARG A 1116 14.54 -3.89 -4.84
C ARG A 1116 15.61 -4.88 -5.36
N ASN A 1117 16.68 -4.43 -6.01
CA ASN A 1117 17.78 -5.32 -6.40
C ASN A 1117 18.43 -5.96 -5.16
N SER A 1118 18.56 -7.29 -5.21
CA SER A 1118 19.08 -8.14 -4.15
C SER A 1118 20.37 -8.85 -4.52
N GLY A 1119 20.94 -8.65 -5.72
CA GLY A 1119 22.20 -9.30 -6.06
C GLY A 1119 22.64 -9.28 -7.52
N ALA A 1120 21.88 -8.65 -8.42
CA ALA A 1120 22.35 -8.46 -9.79
C ALA A 1120 23.43 -7.37 -9.86
N ILE A 1121 24.36 -7.55 -10.79
CA ILE A 1121 25.37 -6.58 -11.18
C ILE A 1121 24.90 -5.85 -12.43
N ALA A 1122 24.99 -4.53 -12.47
CA ALA A 1122 24.64 -3.80 -13.69
C ALA A 1122 25.55 -2.60 -13.98
N VAL A 1123 25.73 -2.31 -15.27
CA VAL A 1123 26.40 -1.10 -15.76
C VAL A 1123 25.46 -0.38 -16.73
N VAL A 1124 25.28 0.93 -16.51
CA VAL A 1124 24.36 1.78 -17.29
C VAL A 1124 24.93 3.18 -17.49
N GLU A 1125 24.59 3.85 -18.59
CA GLU A 1125 25.09 5.19 -18.92
C GLU A 1125 24.23 6.34 -18.36
N GLY A 1126 23.22 6.05 -17.53
CA GLY A 1126 22.40 7.03 -16.84
C GLY A 1126 21.10 6.44 -16.30
N VAL A 1127 20.48 7.07 -15.31
CA VAL A 1127 19.25 6.58 -14.69
C VAL A 1127 18.26 7.71 -14.37
N GLY A 1128 16.98 7.37 -14.29
CA GLY A 1128 15.93 8.25 -13.79
C GLY A 1128 15.92 8.50 -12.27
N ASP A 1129 14.85 9.12 -11.80
CA ASP A 1129 14.46 9.28 -10.42
C ASP A 1129 14.27 7.89 -9.76
N HIS A 1130 14.48 7.82 -8.44
CA HIS A 1130 14.33 6.61 -7.62
C HIS A 1130 15.27 5.45 -8.02
N GLY A 1131 16.44 5.75 -8.59
CA GLY A 1131 17.45 4.72 -8.85
C GLY A 1131 17.94 4.02 -7.58
N CYS A 1132 18.13 2.70 -7.63
CA CYS A 1132 18.55 1.83 -6.51
C CYS A 1132 17.63 1.88 -5.28
N GLU A 1133 16.37 2.27 -5.46
CA GLU A 1133 15.41 2.36 -4.38
C GLU A 1133 15.14 0.98 -3.75
N TYR A 1134 15.07 0.94 -2.42
CA TYR A 1134 15.01 -0.27 -1.61
C TYR A 1134 16.09 -1.31 -1.91
N MET A 1135 17.20 -1.02 -2.60
CA MET A 1135 18.21 -2.06 -2.89
C MET A 1135 18.72 -2.69 -1.57
N THR A 1136 18.70 -4.03 -1.49
CA THR A 1136 19.08 -4.77 -0.27
C THR A 1136 20.45 -5.39 -0.35
N GLY A 1137 20.95 -5.71 -1.55
CA GLY A 1137 22.24 -6.38 -1.78
C GLY A 1137 22.37 -7.75 -1.12
N GLY A 1138 22.86 -8.73 -1.88
CA GLY A 1138 22.98 -10.12 -1.46
C GLY A 1138 24.17 -10.39 -0.54
N THR A 1139 24.16 -11.59 0.04
CA THR A 1139 25.07 -12.15 1.06
C THR A 1139 26.55 -11.73 0.93
N ILE A 1140 27.26 -11.64 2.06
CA ILE A 1140 28.68 -11.23 2.29
C ILE A 1140 29.75 -11.58 1.21
N LEU A 1141 29.46 -12.50 0.27
CA LEU A 1141 30.33 -12.93 -0.84
C LEU A 1141 29.81 -12.63 -2.26
N ILE A 1142 28.54 -12.27 -2.45
CA ILE A 1142 27.93 -11.89 -3.74
C ILE A 1142 27.28 -10.53 -3.59
N LEU A 1143 28.04 -9.49 -3.89
CA LEU A 1143 27.59 -8.10 -3.83
C LEU A 1143 26.85 -7.74 -5.11
N GLY A 1144 25.55 -7.44 -4.99
CA GLY A 1144 24.85 -6.67 -6.03
C GLY A 1144 25.55 -5.32 -6.17
N THR A 1145 26.07 -5.05 -7.36
CA THR A 1145 26.90 -3.87 -7.65
C THR A 1145 26.34 -3.13 -8.85
N ILE A 1146 26.05 -1.84 -8.71
CA ILE A 1146 25.55 -1.00 -9.80
C ILE A 1146 26.60 0.06 -10.14
N LEU A 1147 26.97 0.18 -11.41
CA LEU A 1147 27.88 1.21 -11.92
C LEU A 1147 27.13 2.13 -12.89
N ILE A 1148 27.11 3.43 -12.60
CA ILE A 1148 26.40 4.45 -13.39
C ILE A 1148 27.42 5.41 -14.00
N LEU A 1149 27.45 5.48 -15.33
CA LEU A 1149 28.41 6.28 -16.11
C LEU A 1149 27.81 7.60 -16.62
N GLY A 1150 26.81 8.14 -15.93
CA GLY A 1150 26.06 9.29 -16.40
C GLY A 1150 25.18 9.94 -15.35
N LEU A 1151 24.30 10.83 -15.81
CA LEU A 1151 23.38 11.57 -14.94
C LEU A 1151 22.40 10.63 -14.23
N THR A 1152 22.07 11.03 -13.00
CA THR A 1152 21.08 10.39 -12.14
C THR A 1152 19.87 11.31 -11.94
N GLY A 1153 18.71 10.71 -11.65
CA GLY A 1153 17.53 11.43 -11.19
C GLY A 1153 17.48 11.62 -9.68
N ARG A 1154 16.40 12.24 -9.20
CA ARG A 1154 16.16 12.59 -7.79
C ARG A 1154 15.84 11.36 -6.94
N ASN A 1155 16.00 11.50 -5.63
CA ASN A 1155 15.67 10.48 -4.63
C ASN A 1155 16.41 9.14 -4.83
N PHE A 1156 17.64 9.21 -5.36
CA PHE A 1156 18.48 8.04 -5.54
C PHE A 1156 18.78 7.35 -4.19
N ALA A 1157 18.81 6.02 -4.18
CA ALA A 1157 19.09 5.17 -3.01
C ALA A 1157 18.09 5.30 -1.82
N ALA A 1158 16.89 5.84 -2.05
CA ALA A 1158 15.86 5.88 -1.02
C ALA A 1158 15.51 4.46 -0.54
N GLY A 1159 15.56 4.22 0.78
CA GLY A 1159 15.33 2.90 1.36
C GLY A 1159 16.42 1.85 1.08
N MET A 1160 17.54 2.22 0.45
CA MET A 1160 18.64 1.30 0.16
C MET A 1160 19.29 0.83 1.47
N SER A 1161 19.13 -0.44 1.78
CA SER A 1161 19.58 -1.04 3.06
C SER A 1161 20.78 -1.98 2.90
N GLY A 1162 21.19 -2.28 1.67
CA GLY A 1162 22.43 -3.02 1.40
C GLY A 1162 22.77 -3.13 -0.09
N GLY A 1163 23.95 -3.65 -0.37
CA GLY A 1163 24.59 -3.58 -1.69
C GLY A 1163 25.41 -2.30 -1.87
N ILE A 1164 26.05 -2.14 -3.03
CA ILE A 1164 26.91 -0.98 -3.32
C ILE A 1164 26.55 -0.42 -4.71
N ALA A 1165 26.48 0.90 -4.80
CA ALA A 1165 26.37 1.61 -6.08
C ALA A 1165 27.57 2.57 -6.25
N TYR A 1166 28.10 2.63 -7.46
CA TYR A 1166 29.15 3.56 -7.87
C TYR A 1166 28.57 4.49 -8.93
N VAL A 1167 28.69 5.79 -8.70
CA VAL A 1167 28.15 6.82 -9.59
C VAL A 1167 29.29 7.71 -10.04
N TRP A 1168 29.44 7.86 -11.36
CA TRP A 1168 30.31 8.88 -11.93
C TRP A 1168 29.59 10.24 -11.90
N ASP A 1169 29.97 11.12 -10.97
CA ASP A 1169 29.32 12.42 -10.76
C ASP A 1169 29.88 13.49 -11.70
N ILE A 1170 29.45 13.44 -12.97
CA ILE A 1170 29.98 14.27 -14.07
C ILE A 1170 29.87 15.77 -13.80
N ASP A 1171 28.78 16.21 -13.15
CA ASP A 1171 28.45 17.63 -12.95
C ASP A 1171 28.54 18.07 -11.48
N GLY A 1172 29.00 17.20 -10.57
CA GLY A 1172 29.10 17.49 -9.14
C GLY A 1172 27.75 17.63 -8.42
N SER A 1173 26.63 17.26 -9.07
CA SER A 1173 25.28 17.48 -8.56
C SER A 1173 24.68 16.27 -7.82
N PHE A 1174 25.33 15.11 -7.87
CA PHE A 1174 24.77 13.85 -7.37
C PHE A 1174 24.36 13.91 -5.89
N ALA A 1175 25.16 14.56 -5.05
CA ALA A 1175 24.89 14.68 -3.62
C ALA A 1175 23.52 15.30 -3.30
N MET A 1176 23.05 16.25 -4.12
CA MET A 1176 21.73 16.89 -3.95
C MET A 1176 20.56 16.02 -4.44
N LYS A 1177 20.85 15.00 -5.26
CA LYS A 1177 19.86 14.08 -5.84
C LYS A 1177 19.73 12.77 -5.06
N CYS A 1178 20.70 12.45 -4.21
CA CYS A 1178 20.69 11.28 -3.34
C CYS A 1178 19.82 11.49 -2.09
N ASN A 1179 19.11 10.44 -1.66
CA ASN A 1179 18.41 10.42 -0.39
C ASN A 1179 19.38 9.94 0.73
N PRO A 1180 19.76 10.81 1.69
CA PRO A 1180 20.77 10.49 2.69
C PRO A 1180 20.23 9.69 3.90
N GLU A 1181 18.94 9.33 3.95
CA GLU A 1181 18.32 8.75 5.16
C GLU A 1181 19.00 7.44 5.62
N MET A 1182 19.44 6.61 4.67
CA MET A 1182 19.96 5.26 4.97
C MET A 1182 21.37 4.99 4.40
N VAL A 1183 21.94 5.93 3.66
CA VAL A 1183 23.21 5.73 2.93
C VAL A 1183 24.22 6.84 3.20
N GLU A 1184 25.49 6.45 3.16
CA GLU A 1184 26.63 7.35 3.16
C GLU A 1184 27.17 7.52 1.73
N LEU A 1185 27.61 8.75 1.42
CA LEU A 1185 28.34 9.04 0.18
C LEU A 1185 29.85 9.06 0.50
N CYS A 1186 30.56 8.04 0.03
CA CYS A 1186 31.99 7.86 0.24
C CYS A 1186 32.78 8.16 -1.06
N LYS A 1187 34.06 8.53 -0.91
CA LYS A 1187 34.99 8.64 -2.04
C LYS A 1187 35.47 7.25 -2.46
N LEU A 1188 35.89 7.14 -3.72
CA LEU A 1188 36.51 5.92 -4.26
C LEU A 1188 38.00 5.84 -3.90
N GLU A 1189 38.32 5.28 -2.73
CA GLU A 1189 39.69 5.17 -2.20
C GLU A 1189 40.17 3.71 -2.04
N GLU A 1190 39.25 2.75 -1.88
CA GLU A 1190 39.60 1.34 -1.64
C GLU A 1190 40.12 0.68 -2.94
N LYS A 1191 41.26 -0.03 -2.83
CA LYS A 1191 41.91 -0.68 -3.99
C LYS A 1191 41.03 -1.74 -4.67
N ASP A 1192 40.24 -2.47 -3.88
CA ASP A 1192 39.35 -3.52 -4.38
C ASP A 1192 38.19 -2.93 -5.18
N ASP A 1193 37.62 -1.82 -4.72
CA ASP A 1193 36.57 -1.09 -5.45
C ASP A 1193 37.08 -0.55 -6.79
N ILE A 1194 38.28 0.04 -6.79
CA ILE A 1194 38.92 0.57 -8.00
C ILE A 1194 39.13 -0.54 -9.04
N LYS A 1195 39.62 -1.71 -8.58
CA LYS A 1195 39.82 -2.87 -9.44
C LYS A 1195 38.50 -3.36 -10.03
N LEU A 1196 37.46 -3.49 -9.20
CA LEU A 1196 36.14 -3.93 -9.63
C LEU A 1196 35.54 -2.99 -10.69
N ILE A 1197 35.62 -1.67 -10.49
CA ILE A 1197 35.11 -0.71 -11.47
C ILE A 1197 35.87 -0.81 -12.80
N LYS A 1198 37.20 -0.91 -12.77
CA LYS A 1198 37.99 -1.10 -13.99
C LYS A 1198 37.56 -2.38 -14.74
N GLU A 1199 37.38 -3.50 -14.03
CA GLU A 1199 36.90 -4.76 -14.61
C GLU A 1199 35.51 -4.62 -15.24
N LEU A 1200 34.56 -3.98 -14.54
CA LEU A 1200 33.21 -3.73 -15.06
C LEU A 1200 33.20 -2.81 -16.28
N LEU A 1201 34.08 -1.79 -16.31
CA LEU A 1201 34.24 -0.91 -17.46
C LEU A 1201 34.82 -1.63 -18.68
N TYR A 1202 35.82 -2.49 -18.49
CA TYR A 1202 36.36 -3.32 -19.58
C TYR A 1202 35.28 -4.24 -20.14
N GLU A 1203 34.58 -4.98 -19.27
CA GLU A 1203 33.50 -5.88 -19.67
C GLU A 1203 32.38 -5.12 -20.40
N PHE A 1204 31.97 -3.96 -19.88
CA PHE A 1204 30.93 -3.15 -20.51
C PHE A 1204 31.35 -2.60 -21.88
N LYS A 1205 32.59 -2.13 -22.02
CA LYS A 1205 33.14 -1.67 -23.30
C LYS A 1205 33.18 -2.80 -24.32
N ASP A 1206 33.68 -3.98 -23.95
CA ASP A 1206 33.85 -5.10 -24.86
C ASP A 1206 32.51 -5.66 -25.33
N LEU A 1207 31.50 -5.71 -24.44
CA LEU A 1207 30.17 -6.24 -24.77
C LEU A 1207 29.26 -5.25 -25.51
N THR A 1208 29.40 -3.94 -25.27
CA THR A 1208 28.47 -2.92 -25.81
C THR A 1208 29.09 -1.94 -26.81
N GLY A 1209 30.42 -1.93 -26.90
CA GLY A 1209 31.16 -0.91 -27.67
C GLY A 1209 31.01 0.50 -27.09
N SER A 1210 30.73 0.66 -25.79
CA SER A 1210 30.52 1.98 -25.17
C SER A 1210 31.74 2.89 -25.34
N ILE A 1211 31.51 4.04 -25.99
CA ILE A 1211 32.51 5.10 -26.18
C ILE A 1211 32.83 5.76 -24.82
N ILE A 1212 31.83 5.93 -23.95
CA ILE A 1212 32.00 6.54 -22.63
C ILE A 1212 32.89 5.68 -21.75
N ALA A 1213 32.63 4.37 -21.70
CA ALA A 1213 33.47 3.42 -20.96
C ALA A 1213 34.91 3.41 -21.50
N GLY A 1214 35.08 3.44 -22.83
CA GLY A 1214 36.39 3.55 -23.46
C GLY A 1214 37.16 4.82 -23.06
N LYS A 1215 36.50 5.97 -23.04
CA LYS A 1215 37.09 7.24 -22.58
C LYS A 1215 37.48 7.17 -21.10
N LEU A 1216 36.57 6.71 -20.24
CA LEU A 1216 36.82 6.57 -18.81
C LEU A 1216 37.98 5.62 -18.49
N LEU A 1217 38.15 4.53 -19.25
CA LEU A 1217 39.28 3.62 -19.07
C LEU A 1217 40.62 4.29 -19.40
N ASN A 1218 40.66 5.15 -20.43
CA ASN A 1218 41.87 5.88 -20.82
C ASN A 1218 42.24 6.99 -19.83
N GLU A 1219 41.24 7.62 -19.21
CA GLU A 1219 41.37 8.77 -18.31
C GLU A 1219 41.14 8.40 -16.82
N PHE A 1220 41.13 7.10 -16.50
CA PHE A 1220 40.59 6.61 -15.23
C PHE A 1220 41.30 7.21 -14.02
N ASP A 1221 42.63 7.25 -14.04
CA ASP A 1221 43.42 7.67 -12.89
C ASP A 1221 43.24 9.17 -12.57
N GLU A 1222 42.85 9.99 -13.57
CA GLU A 1222 42.49 11.40 -13.39
C GLU A 1222 41.05 11.54 -12.88
N ARG A 1223 40.12 10.80 -13.49
CA ARG A 1223 38.67 10.89 -13.23
C ARG A 1223 38.16 10.05 -12.08
N GLN A 1224 38.99 9.19 -11.48
CA GLN A 1224 38.62 8.35 -10.34
C GLN A 1224 38.02 9.18 -9.19
N LYS A 1225 38.49 10.43 -9.01
CA LYS A 1225 38.03 11.35 -7.96
C LYS A 1225 36.58 11.82 -8.15
N GLU A 1226 36.03 11.68 -9.36
CA GLU A 1226 34.66 12.03 -9.71
C GLU A 1226 33.68 10.89 -9.37
N PHE A 1227 34.16 9.71 -8.99
CA PHE A 1227 33.31 8.61 -8.57
C PHE A 1227 32.89 8.74 -7.11
N VAL A 1228 31.59 8.52 -6.87
CA VAL A 1228 30.96 8.46 -5.55
C VAL A 1228 30.51 7.03 -5.27
N LYS A 1229 30.95 6.47 -4.14
CA LYS A 1229 30.49 5.19 -3.59
C LYS A 1229 29.29 5.45 -2.68
N VAL A 1230 28.15 4.83 -2.97
CA VAL A 1230 26.95 4.88 -2.13
C VAL A 1230 26.93 3.64 -1.23
N PHE A 1231 27.05 3.84 0.08
CA PHE A 1231 27.26 2.77 1.04
C PHE A 1231 26.25 2.81 2.21
N PRO A 1232 25.30 1.86 2.29
CA PRO A 1232 24.27 1.85 3.33
C PRO A 1232 24.82 1.67 4.76
N TYR A 1233 24.33 2.48 5.71
CA TYR A 1233 24.79 2.46 7.10
C TYR A 1233 24.58 1.10 7.79
N GLU A 1234 23.41 0.50 7.56
CA GLU A 1234 23.05 -0.81 8.13
C GLU A 1234 23.95 -1.92 7.58
N TYR A 1235 24.33 -1.83 6.30
CA TYR A 1235 25.24 -2.78 5.68
C TYR A 1235 26.67 -2.62 6.19
N GLN A 1236 27.16 -1.38 6.35
CA GLN A 1236 28.43 -1.12 7.03
C GLN A 1236 28.46 -1.72 8.44
N ARG A 1237 27.37 -1.56 9.21
CA ARG A 1237 27.24 -2.15 10.54
C ARG A 1237 27.33 -3.68 10.50
N ALA A 1238 26.61 -4.31 9.57
CA ALA A 1238 26.63 -5.76 9.39
C ALA A 1238 28.02 -6.28 9.02
N LEU A 1239 28.74 -5.60 8.12
CA LEU A 1239 30.13 -5.92 7.74
C LEU A 1239 31.09 -5.81 8.93
N LYS A 1240 31.00 -4.72 9.71
CA LYS A 1240 31.81 -4.52 10.93
C LYS A 1240 31.55 -5.64 11.96
N GLN A 1241 30.30 -6.02 12.15
CA GLN A 1241 29.93 -7.13 13.04
C GLN A 1241 30.46 -8.47 12.55
N ALA A 1242 30.37 -8.77 11.25
CA ALA A 1242 30.91 -9.99 10.67
C ALA A 1242 32.44 -10.08 10.82
N ALA A 1243 33.16 -8.98 10.55
CA ALA A 1243 34.60 -8.89 10.74
C ALA A 1243 35.00 -9.08 12.21
N ALA A 1244 34.24 -8.50 13.15
CA ALA A 1244 34.46 -8.70 14.58
C ALA A 1244 34.27 -10.17 15.00
N VAL A 1245 33.24 -10.86 14.51
CA VAL A 1245 33.01 -12.30 14.80
C VAL A 1245 34.13 -13.17 14.25
N ILE A 1246 34.64 -12.87 13.04
CA ILE A 1246 35.80 -13.57 12.46
C ILE A 1246 37.05 -13.35 13.32
N SER A 1247 37.30 -12.11 13.77
CA SER A 1247 38.45 -11.79 14.63
C SER A 1247 38.36 -12.50 16.00
N VAL A 1248 37.16 -12.64 16.56
CA VAL A 1248 36.93 -13.38 17.82
C VAL A 1248 37.16 -14.87 17.59
N ARG A 1249 36.65 -15.47 16.50
CA ARG A 1249 36.88 -16.88 16.16
C ARG A 1249 38.37 -17.20 15.99
N ILE A 1250 39.12 -16.33 15.33
CA ILE A 1250 40.58 -16.45 15.16
C ILE A 1250 41.28 -16.34 16.53
N SER A 1251 40.89 -15.38 17.38
CA SER A 1251 41.47 -15.22 18.73
C SER A 1251 41.17 -16.39 19.67
N THR A 1252 39.99 -17.02 19.56
CA THR A 1252 39.66 -18.25 20.31
C THR A 1252 40.40 -19.46 19.77
N CYS A 1253 40.62 -19.58 18.45
CA CYS A 1253 41.46 -20.63 17.88
C CYS A 1253 42.92 -20.53 18.35
N PHE A 1254 43.47 -19.31 18.43
CA PHE A 1254 44.83 -19.08 18.94
C PHE A 1254 44.96 -19.29 20.46
N LYS A 1255 43.88 -19.14 21.24
CA LYS A 1255 43.89 -19.46 22.69
C LYS A 1255 43.66 -20.95 22.98
N THR A 1256 43.07 -21.72 22.07
CA THR A 1256 42.92 -23.18 22.21
C THR A 1256 44.12 -23.97 21.70
N SER A 1257 45.00 -23.39 20.89
CA SER A 1257 46.24 -24.05 20.40
C SER A 1257 47.40 -24.05 21.40
N SER A 1258 47.29 -23.41 22.56
CA SER A 1258 48.31 -23.44 23.63
C SER A 1258 48.05 -24.46 24.74
N CYS A 1259 47.00 -25.28 24.65
CA CYS A 1259 46.62 -26.23 25.72
C CYS A 1259 46.69 -27.73 25.34
N CYS A 1260 47.14 -28.08 24.13
CA CYS A 1260 47.33 -29.47 23.70
C CYS A 1260 48.76 -29.74 23.22
N SER A 1261 49.70 -29.85 24.17
CA SER A 1261 51.02 -30.44 23.92
C SER A 1261 51.40 -31.39 25.06
N ARG A 1262 50.80 -32.58 25.10
CA ARG A 1262 51.36 -33.79 25.75
C ARG A 1262 50.75 -35.02 25.06
N TYR A 1263 51.62 -35.99 24.73
CA TYR A 1263 51.41 -37.28 24.05
C TYR A 1263 51.66 -37.37 22.53
N SER A 1264 52.94 -37.27 22.17
CA SER A 1264 53.78 -38.37 21.64
C SER A 1264 53.27 -39.35 20.55
N TYR A 1265 53.96 -39.25 19.40
CA TYR A 1265 54.49 -40.32 18.52
C TYR A 1265 53.54 -41.19 17.66
N CYS A 1266 53.60 -41.05 16.31
CA CYS A 1266 54.47 -41.88 15.45
C CYS A 1266 54.56 -41.38 13.98
N LYS A 1267 55.69 -41.72 13.33
CA LYS A 1267 56.25 -41.33 12.02
C LYS A 1267 55.35 -41.72 10.81
N PHE A 1268 55.36 -41.00 9.67
CA PHE A 1268 56.35 -41.11 8.57
C PHE A 1268 56.07 -40.10 7.41
N LYS A 1269 57.17 -39.66 6.81
CA LYS A 1269 57.49 -38.91 5.57
C LYS A 1269 56.67 -39.30 4.30
N ALA A 1270 56.61 -38.59 3.17
CA ALA A 1270 57.04 -37.26 2.68
C ALA A 1270 56.63 -37.10 1.19
N ASN A 1271 56.62 -35.83 0.72
CA ASN A 1271 56.89 -35.29 -0.62
C ASN A 1271 55.88 -35.45 -1.79
N GLY A 1272 55.56 -34.29 -2.39
CA GLY A 1272 54.92 -34.11 -3.70
C GLY A 1272 54.08 -32.85 -3.75
#